data_AF-A0A848LCF7-F1
#
_entry.id   AF-A0A848LCF7-F1
#
_cell.length_a   1.000
_cell.length_b   1.000
_cell.length_c   1.000
_cell.angle_alpha   90.00
_cell.angle_beta   90.00
_cell.angle_gamma   90.00
#
_symmetry.space_group_name_H-M   'P 1'
#
loop_
_entity.id
_entity.type
_entity.pdbx_description
1 polymer ?
#
loop_
_entity_poly.entity_id
_entity_poly.type
_entity_poly.pdbx_seq_one_letter_code
_entity_poly.pdbx_strand_id
1 'polypeptide(L)'
;MTPTKSSRALLLLLSAWLITTGCINPVNEGERPCPCAAGWTCCPEEQVCVADATRCRLPKPPTASAPSAPRAVEVTPAVRAATLGWSAPEHDGGGPITGYQVDVDPIEVGMVVAVDGLTAEVTGLRAGATYRFTVAARNVAGVGASVSVASVRLPDVPSAPVGLAVERGDGQVRVTWQRPPSDGGLPITGYVVTAHPRGVSVAADGVEATAVVPELVNGEATTVTVRALNAVGAGPESAPSAPVVPARRPGPPASAAAAPGVRSMSVSWKAPDDSGGLPITGYVVTASPGGARQEVDGATTSAAFTSLDDDTAYTFDVVAVNALGESAAAAAAGLTPGLPGAPRDVEATPGVRSLTVKWSPPALDGRVPLTGFTVTAQPSGVSVDVGPDAREATLEDIPSTKAQTLTLTARNAVGVGPVLPAGTVRARPAPVEVTRLELIPEEGGCRHLSYDLRQPDGEHANILVEVDTDGDGFFTRATQAGATMFSGLLRLTTSAQGIQHIFRWNRARDVPGATEAARVRLTATVPGTVPSMRTLTVALPATPRRCEVDYDSSRVQWVPEDSSRTAYDMTSGDFTGDGKPDLMVSHSGSPGISLLKGMGNGGFDRPVTSHTTLTGQKLSSGDLNQDGVLDLVAVDVVQGTGLYLHAALGVYGGLLQAPMTTPLRSGGFSYRSTTPLVRDLDGDGAPEVVVAQDSELYVLRHTAHGAFTEVGRYFAAAGGQALGGDFDQDGLRDVLVVGRSLQAFYGRGLLAFTPVWLGDMAGLMESVISAVSADFNGDGAPDIAATVTTDLEVRIEVRLNDGTGRFGTSQVVHRYDRQGWDESRNQLTTADLDGNGTQDLIHVNWWRDVVSLLLGQGDGTFTVQERPCGRYQERVVAADFDGSGEADLGLLSVESRSVRVLQNFERPHRIEAGDEFLTADFDGDGWDDVASVVGDSGVQVHLTRATGGMVRKGPFLAPRGMLDIVAGRFDAGPTVDLLVLTLTQSLTLLRGNGDGTFAPGESLVSGFRPIKMAAGDIDGDGDLDVVFTDRRPDSGEVPSYDVRLLRGAGDGTFTVGAVLATHSAVQALAMGDMSKDGRADLLVLRRVHPAFELGIYHGRADGTLAKERDYSPFGVTCSASELLVHDLNADGHMDVFVSCERVTTGTGAVGGVLPLWGMDGPWFNPRVFQPMGAGARGLAARDIDGDGRQDLLVTSQSGDALCAFTSEEFGDFQERACFEALPQANIVLPLDLEHDGITELLVGGASPHATLLRPR
;
A
#
# COMPACT_ATOMS: atom_id res chain seq x y z
N MET A 1 4.37 44.12 -30.12
CA MET A 1 4.40 45.05 -31.28
C MET A 1 2.97 45.42 -31.64
N THR A 2 2.75 46.73 -31.81
CA THR A 2 1.64 47.41 -32.51
C THR A 2 0.22 47.41 -31.89
N PRO A 3 -0.52 48.52 -32.07
CA PRO A 3 -0.98 49.33 -30.94
C PRO A 3 -2.48 49.64 -30.93
N THR A 4 -2.89 50.31 -29.87
CA THR A 4 -4.25 50.65 -29.43
C THR A 4 -4.93 51.78 -30.20
N LYS A 5 -6.27 51.67 -30.25
CA LYS A 5 -7.26 52.58 -30.84
C LYS A 5 -7.53 53.84 -30.00
N SER A 6 -8.18 54.77 -30.69
CA SER A 6 -8.26 56.21 -30.52
C SER A 6 -9.52 56.75 -29.82
N SER A 7 -9.35 57.93 -29.20
CA SER A 7 -10.18 59.16 -29.23
C SER A 7 -11.40 59.34 -28.31
N ARG A 8 -11.37 60.41 -27.49
CA ARG A 8 -12.18 61.65 -27.67
C ARG A 8 -11.79 62.82 -26.73
N ALA A 9 -11.40 63.94 -27.36
CA ALA A 9 -11.49 65.40 -27.08
C ALA A 9 -11.84 65.93 -25.65
N LEU A 10 -11.36 67.09 -25.14
CA LEU A 10 -11.44 68.45 -25.73
C LEU A 10 -10.79 69.54 -24.80
N LEU A 11 -9.95 70.45 -25.38
CA LEU A 11 -9.70 71.91 -25.06
C LEU A 11 -9.06 72.33 -23.69
N LEU A 12 -8.15 73.32 -23.48
CA LEU A 12 -7.54 74.47 -24.21
C LEU A 12 -6.29 75.05 -23.46
N LEU A 13 -5.28 75.52 -24.25
CA LEU A 13 -4.43 76.75 -24.13
C LEU A 13 -3.42 76.90 -22.97
N LEU A 14 -2.21 77.48 -23.10
CA LEU A 14 -1.58 78.30 -24.16
C LEU A 14 -0.05 78.32 -23.97
N SER A 15 0.67 78.38 -25.10
CA SER A 15 2.12 78.37 -25.26
C SER A 15 2.75 79.77 -25.37
N ALA A 16 3.98 79.85 -24.85
CA ALA A 16 5.17 80.66 -25.19
C ALA A 16 5.08 81.88 -26.16
N TRP A 17 5.47 83.04 -25.60
CA TRP A 17 6.60 83.91 -25.99
C TRP A 17 7.03 84.04 -27.46
N LEU A 18 7.05 85.28 -27.95
CA LEU A 18 7.93 85.78 -29.03
C LEU A 18 7.89 87.31 -29.07
N ILE A 19 9.03 88.01 -28.86
CA ILE A 19 9.32 89.35 -29.42
C ILE A 19 10.83 89.55 -29.59
N THR A 20 11.27 89.95 -30.79
CA THR A 20 12.30 90.97 -31.15
C THR A 20 12.11 91.30 -32.65
N THR A 21 12.17 92.49 -33.24
CA THR A 21 12.57 93.87 -32.88
C THR A 21 12.32 94.83 -34.08
N GLY A 22 12.02 96.12 -33.80
CA GLY A 22 12.36 97.35 -34.57
C GLY A 22 11.53 97.70 -35.83
N CYS A 23 11.21 98.95 -36.20
CA CYS A 23 11.45 100.32 -35.71
C CYS A 23 10.55 101.30 -36.52
N ILE A 24 10.41 102.55 -36.04
CA ILE A 24 10.27 103.86 -36.74
C ILE A 24 9.13 104.77 -36.19
N ASN A 25 9.57 105.94 -35.71
CA ASN A 25 8.88 107.20 -35.32
C ASN A 25 8.84 108.16 -36.57
N PRO A 26 8.13 109.33 -36.70
CA PRO A 26 7.93 110.33 -35.63
C PRO A 26 6.76 111.40 -35.69
N VAL A 27 6.57 112.10 -34.54
CA VAL A 27 6.08 113.49 -34.16
C VAL A 27 4.59 113.97 -34.27
N ASN A 28 3.99 114.41 -33.14
CA ASN A 28 3.60 115.82 -32.80
C ASN A 28 3.00 116.02 -31.37
N GLU A 29 3.20 117.23 -30.81
CA GLU A 29 3.27 117.66 -29.40
C GLU A 29 2.02 118.33 -28.74
N GLY A 30 2.10 118.57 -27.40
CA GLY A 30 1.48 119.67 -26.61
C GLY A 30 0.70 119.22 -25.34
N GLU A 31 0.73 119.82 -24.13
CA GLU A 31 1.46 120.91 -23.45
C GLU A 31 1.07 120.93 -21.93
N ARG A 32 1.87 121.58 -21.05
CA ARG A 32 1.58 121.88 -19.61
C ARG A 32 1.07 123.33 -19.42
N PRO A 33 0.30 123.65 -18.36
CA PRO A 33 0.20 125.00 -17.76
C PRO A 33 0.78 125.05 -16.32
N CYS A 34 1.32 126.12 -15.71
CA CYS A 34 1.78 127.47 -16.08
C CYS A 34 2.70 128.03 -14.94
N PRO A 35 3.64 128.96 -15.20
CA PRO A 35 4.30 129.84 -14.20
C PRO A 35 3.68 131.27 -14.17
N CYS A 36 3.86 132.02 -13.06
CA CYS A 36 3.46 133.43 -12.93
C CYS A 36 4.05 134.32 -14.05
N ALA A 37 3.25 135.23 -14.61
CA ALA A 37 3.67 136.14 -15.68
C ALA A 37 4.76 137.15 -15.22
N ALA A 38 5.64 137.51 -16.15
CA ALA A 38 6.71 138.48 -15.93
C ALA A 38 6.18 139.82 -15.41
N GLY A 39 6.74 140.29 -14.31
CA GLY A 39 6.27 141.44 -13.52
C GLY A 39 5.62 141.05 -12.18
N TRP A 40 5.41 139.75 -11.92
CA TRP A 40 4.80 139.25 -10.69
C TRP A 40 5.70 138.20 -10.03
N THR A 41 5.96 138.38 -8.73
CA THR A 41 6.79 137.51 -7.88
C THR A 41 5.88 136.56 -7.08
N CYS A 42 6.26 135.29 -6.96
CA CYS A 42 5.52 134.29 -6.17
C CYS A 42 5.95 134.34 -4.69
N CYS A 43 5.04 134.66 -3.75
CA CYS A 43 5.29 134.51 -2.30
C CYS A 43 5.03 133.02 -1.92
N PRO A 44 6.06 132.21 -1.59
CA PRO A 44 6.01 130.73 -1.62
C PRO A 44 5.05 130.05 -0.64
N GLU A 45 4.60 130.73 0.41
CA GLU A 45 3.75 130.14 1.45
C GLU A 45 2.26 130.14 1.11
N GLU A 46 1.79 130.95 0.15
CA GLU A 46 0.34 131.05 -0.17
C GLU A 46 -0.03 130.76 -1.64
N GLN A 47 0.91 130.40 -2.52
CA GLN A 47 0.62 130.00 -3.91
C GLN A 47 -0.16 131.06 -4.73
N VAL A 48 0.12 132.36 -4.51
CA VAL A 48 -0.44 133.48 -5.30
C VAL A 48 0.67 134.37 -5.86
N CYS A 49 0.53 134.82 -7.11
CA CYS A 49 1.47 135.75 -7.75
C CYS A 49 1.13 137.20 -7.35
N VAL A 50 2.11 138.02 -6.92
CA VAL A 50 1.94 139.45 -6.59
C VAL A 50 2.93 140.35 -7.35
N ALA A 51 2.50 141.53 -7.82
CA ALA A 51 3.28 142.38 -8.72
C ALA A 51 4.53 143.04 -8.09
N ASP A 52 4.62 143.06 -6.76
CA ASP A 52 5.67 143.74 -6.02
C ASP A 52 6.02 142.94 -4.75
N ALA A 53 7.26 142.46 -4.68
CA ALA A 53 7.77 141.59 -3.63
C ALA A 53 7.88 142.27 -2.24
N THR A 54 7.68 143.59 -2.15
CA THR A 54 7.78 144.34 -0.88
C THR A 54 6.47 144.38 -0.06
N ARG A 55 5.37 143.82 -0.57
CA ARG A 55 4.07 143.78 0.13
C ARG A 55 3.89 142.61 1.12
N CYS A 56 4.86 141.70 1.25
CA CYS A 56 4.77 140.55 2.16
C CYS A 56 5.13 140.92 3.63
N ARG A 57 4.65 142.05 4.22
CA ARG A 57 4.89 142.39 5.66
C ARG A 57 3.93 143.39 6.39
N LEU A 58 3.66 143.07 7.68
CA LEU A 58 3.22 143.85 8.89
C LEU A 58 1.69 144.04 9.13
N PRO A 59 1.13 144.28 10.36
CA PRO A 59 1.70 144.56 11.71
C PRO A 59 1.03 143.82 12.93
N LYS A 60 1.51 144.09 14.16
CA LYS A 60 1.18 143.45 15.49
C LYS A 60 -0.17 143.86 16.13
N PRO A 61 -0.99 142.92 16.69
CA PRO A 61 -2.15 143.19 17.58
C PRO A 61 -1.92 142.88 19.11
N PRO A 62 -2.85 143.25 20.03
CA PRO A 62 -2.64 143.62 21.44
C PRO A 62 -2.55 142.48 22.50
N THR A 63 -2.18 142.83 23.74
CA THR A 63 -1.81 141.95 24.88
C THR A 63 -2.95 141.11 25.50
N ALA A 64 -2.65 139.85 25.85
CA ALA A 64 -3.56 138.80 26.34
C ALA A 64 -3.70 138.69 27.88
N SER A 65 -4.75 138.00 28.36
CA SER A 65 -5.05 137.55 29.75
C SER A 65 -5.08 136.01 29.85
N ALA A 66 -5.02 135.40 31.04
CA ALA A 66 -4.84 133.94 31.17
C ALA A 66 -6.07 133.11 30.71
N PRO A 67 -5.88 131.86 30.22
CA PRO A 67 -6.98 131.05 29.67
C PRO A 67 -7.96 130.48 30.72
N SER A 68 -9.12 130.03 30.26
CA SER A 68 -10.04 129.19 31.05
C SER A 68 -9.58 127.71 31.13
N ALA A 69 -10.31 126.86 31.87
CA ALA A 69 -9.95 125.46 31.99
C ALA A 69 -10.18 124.67 30.68
N PRO A 70 -9.33 123.69 30.36
CA PRO A 70 -9.58 122.71 29.30
C PRO A 70 -10.91 121.98 29.50
N ARG A 71 -11.54 121.53 28.41
CA ARG A 71 -12.84 120.85 28.44
C ARG A 71 -12.69 119.38 28.05
N ALA A 72 -13.61 118.52 28.50
CA ALA A 72 -13.65 117.10 28.13
C ALA A 72 -12.31 116.37 28.36
N VAL A 73 -11.76 116.46 29.57
CA VAL A 73 -10.55 115.72 29.93
C VAL A 73 -10.90 114.24 30.14
N GLU A 74 -10.34 113.38 29.31
CA GLU A 74 -10.45 111.93 29.39
C GLU A 74 -9.09 111.32 29.71
N VAL A 75 -9.08 110.25 30.50
CA VAL A 75 -7.87 109.54 30.89
C VAL A 75 -8.04 108.07 30.57
N THR A 76 -7.17 107.55 29.71
CA THR A 76 -7.09 106.14 29.33
C THR A 76 -5.88 105.52 30.04
N PRO A 77 -6.10 104.65 31.05
CA PRO A 77 -5.00 104.00 31.75
C PRO A 77 -4.35 102.91 30.88
N ALA A 78 -3.04 102.75 31.00
CA ALA A 78 -2.21 101.75 30.33
C ALA A 78 -1.23 101.10 31.32
N VAL A 79 -0.44 100.12 30.87
CA VAL A 79 0.55 99.45 31.73
C VAL A 79 1.60 100.46 32.18
N ARG A 80 1.59 100.81 33.47
CA ARG A 80 2.51 101.79 34.09
C ARG A 80 2.50 103.18 33.44
N ALA A 81 1.43 103.50 32.72
CA ALA A 81 1.25 104.77 32.05
C ALA A 81 -0.23 105.17 31.98
N ALA A 82 -0.52 106.42 31.67
CA ALA A 82 -1.86 106.91 31.38
C ALA A 82 -1.79 107.94 30.26
N THR A 83 -2.68 107.82 29.28
CA THR A 83 -2.82 108.80 28.20
C THR A 83 -4.03 109.68 28.52
N LEU A 84 -3.84 110.98 28.45
CA LEU A 84 -4.84 111.99 28.67
C LEU A 84 -5.16 112.68 27.35
N GLY A 85 -6.43 112.98 27.13
CA GLY A 85 -6.89 113.81 26.01
C GLY A 85 -7.87 114.86 26.52
N TRP A 86 -7.81 116.05 25.94
CA TRP A 86 -8.75 117.13 26.26
C TRP A 86 -9.04 118.01 25.04
N SER A 87 -10.03 118.88 25.18
CA SER A 87 -10.34 119.92 24.19
C SER A 87 -9.94 121.30 24.71
N ALA A 88 -9.65 122.20 23.77
CA ALA A 88 -9.18 123.55 24.09
C ALA A 88 -10.15 124.30 25.02
N PRO A 89 -9.63 125.22 25.87
CA PRO A 89 -10.45 126.05 26.73
C PRO A 89 -11.52 126.83 25.96
N GLU A 90 -12.62 127.17 26.63
CA GLU A 90 -13.69 127.98 26.03
C GLU A 90 -13.23 129.40 25.67
N HIS A 91 -12.39 129.97 26.53
CA HIS A 91 -11.76 131.26 26.34
C HIS A 91 -10.24 131.14 26.47
N ASP A 92 -9.51 131.61 25.47
CA ASP A 92 -8.04 131.68 25.43
C ASP A 92 -7.49 132.95 26.10
N GLY A 93 -8.37 133.81 26.62
CA GLY A 93 -8.03 135.06 27.30
C GLY A 93 -7.45 136.15 26.38
N GLY A 94 -7.59 136.02 25.05
CA GLY A 94 -7.12 137.02 24.09
C GLY A 94 -5.68 136.84 23.62
N GLY A 95 -5.09 135.65 23.83
CA GLY A 95 -3.79 135.26 23.28
C GLY A 95 -3.73 133.76 23.02
N PRO A 96 -2.99 133.31 21.99
CA PRO A 96 -2.97 131.90 21.63
C PRO A 96 -2.47 131.05 22.79
N ILE A 97 -3.13 129.90 23.02
CA ILE A 97 -2.67 128.91 23.99
C ILE A 97 -1.26 128.46 23.57
N THR A 98 -0.29 128.68 24.45
CA THR A 98 1.13 128.35 24.23
C THR A 98 1.51 126.98 24.78
N GLY A 99 0.62 126.34 25.56
CA GLY A 99 0.81 124.97 26.03
C GLY A 99 -0.21 124.58 27.11
N TYR A 100 -0.05 123.37 27.65
CA TYR A 100 -0.85 122.87 28.77
C TYR A 100 0.07 122.33 29.86
N GLN A 101 -0.39 122.39 31.11
CA GLN A 101 0.25 121.80 32.27
C GLN A 101 -0.63 120.65 32.78
N VAL A 102 -0.01 119.50 33.05
CA VAL A 102 -0.67 118.32 33.62
C VAL A 102 0.02 117.96 34.93
N ASP A 103 -0.72 117.97 36.02
CA ASP A 103 -0.27 117.58 37.35
C ASP A 103 -0.86 116.20 37.73
N VAL A 104 -0.08 115.37 38.43
CA VAL A 104 -0.42 114.00 38.83
C VAL A 104 -0.38 113.91 40.36
N ASP A 105 -1.35 113.26 41.01
CA ASP A 105 -1.38 113.05 42.46
C ASP A 105 -1.72 111.58 42.79
N PRO A 106 -0.91 110.86 43.60
CA PRO A 106 0.37 111.27 44.16
C PRO A 106 1.49 111.31 43.12
N ILE A 107 2.46 112.21 43.30
CA ILE A 107 3.71 112.24 42.51
C ILE A 107 4.66 111.18 43.09
N GLU A 108 5.12 110.25 42.26
CA GLU A 108 6.18 109.29 42.61
C GLU A 108 7.46 109.54 41.80
N VAL A 109 8.58 109.02 42.30
CA VAL A 109 9.89 109.13 41.66
C VAL A 109 9.89 108.35 40.34
N GLY A 110 10.32 109.01 39.26
CA GLY A 110 10.43 108.40 37.93
C GLY A 110 9.22 108.64 37.02
N MET A 111 8.20 109.37 37.48
CA MET A 111 7.10 109.79 36.63
C MET A 111 7.53 110.85 35.63
N VAL A 112 7.13 110.69 34.37
CA VAL A 112 7.37 111.66 33.30
C VAL A 112 6.05 112.04 32.66
N VAL A 113 5.75 113.33 32.63
CA VAL A 113 4.56 113.90 31.98
C VAL A 113 5.01 114.55 30.68
N ALA A 114 4.62 113.96 29.55
CA ALA A 114 4.87 114.49 28.21
C ALA A 114 3.57 115.06 27.64
N VAL A 115 3.52 116.38 27.43
CA VAL A 115 2.35 117.07 26.87
C VAL A 115 2.59 117.37 25.39
N ASP A 116 1.68 116.95 24.53
CA ASP A 116 1.72 117.21 23.08
C ASP A 116 0.37 117.75 22.59
N GLY A 117 0.32 119.06 22.29
CA GLY A 117 -0.89 119.73 21.86
C GLY A 117 -2.05 119.60 22.87
N LEU A 118 -3.03 118.75 22.54
CA LEU A 118 -4.25 118.51 23.31
C LEU A 118 -4.27 117.15 24.03
N THR A 119 -3.14 116.45 24.06
CA THR A 119 -2.98 115.18 24.76
C THR A 119 -1.76 115.22 25.68
N ALA A 120 -1.72 114.31 26.65
CA ALA A 120 -0.50 114.03 27.40
C ALA A 120 -0.33 112.53 27.62
N GLU A 121 0.91 112.09 27.72
CA GLU A 121 1.25 110.77 28.21
C GLU A 121 1.99 110.91 29.54
N VAL A 122 1.50 110.21 30.56
CA VAL A 122 2.17 110.10 31.85
C VAL A 122 2.72 108.70 31.97
N THR A 123 4.04 108.57 32.02
CA THR A 123 4.74 107.28 32.16
C THR A 123 5.44 107.19 33.51
N GLY A 124 5.88 105.98 33.90
CA GLY A 124 6.53 105.75 35.20
C GLY A 124 5.54 105.62 36.36
N LEU A 125 4.28 105.34 36.07
CA LEU A 125 3.24 105.10 37.07
C LEU A 125 3.30 103.65 37.62
N ARG A 126 2.86 103.43 38.85
CA ARG A 126 2.85 102.10 39.46
C ARG A 126 1.59 101.32 39.07
N ALA A 127 1.76 100.07 38.63
CA ALA A 127 0.64 99.15 38.38
C ALA A 127 -0.25 98.99 39.62
N GLY A 128 -1.56 98.90 39.44
CA GLY A 128 -2.56 98.79 40.51
C GLY A 128 -2.75 100.03 41.39
N ALA A 129 -1.90 101.06 41.28
CA ALA A 129 -2.05 102.30 42.01
C ALA A 129 -3.13 103.21 41.39
N THR A 130 -3.68 104.12 42.20
CA THR A 130 -4.73 105.05 41.78
C THR A 130 -4.19 106.47 41.75
N TYR A 131 -4.31 107.14 40.61
CA TYR A 131 -3.80 108.49 40.39
C TYR A 131 -4.92 109.45 40.01
N ARG A 132 -4.81 110.70 40.43
CA ARG A 132 -5.66 111.81 39.99
C ARG A 132 -4.85 112.72 39.08
N PHE A 133 -5.43 113.11 37.95
CA PHE A 133 -4.78 114.01 36.99
C PHE A 133 -5.51 115.35 36.92
N THR A 134 -4.76 116.44 36.80
CA THR A 134 -5.27 117.81 36.71
C THR A 134 -4.64 118.52 35.52
N VAL A 135 -5.45 119.14 34.65
CA VAL A 135 -4.99 119.79 33.40
C VAL A 135 -5.33 121.27 33.42
N ALA A 136 -4.38 122.13 33.07
CA ALA A 136 -4.56 123.58 32.92
C ALA A 136 -3.98 124.08 31.58
N ALA A 137 -4.61 125.05 30.94
CA ALA A 137 -4.08 125.67 29.72
C ALA A 137 -3.20 126.88 30.04
N ARG A 138 -2.23 127.19 29.19
CA ARG A 138 -1.28 128.30 29.36
C ARG A 138 -1.26 129.18 28.13
N ASN A 139 -1.17 130.50 28.31
CA ASN A 139 -0.84 131.43 27.23
C ASN A 139 0.24 132.42 27.69
N VAL A 140 0.48 133.47 26.90
CA VAL A 140 1.48 134.51 27.22
C VAL A 140 1.23 135.25 28.54
N ALA A 141 0.00 135.24 29.08
CA ALA A 141 -0.35 135.87 30.35
C ALA A 141 -0.16 134.93 31.57
N GLY A 142 -0.01 133.62 31.35
CA GLY A 142 0.21 132.65 32.42
C GLY A 142 -0.64 131.38 32.29
N VAL A 143 -0.59 130.55 33.34
CA VAL A 143 -1.41 129.34 33.46
C VAL A 143 -2.82 129.72 33.91
N GLY A 144 -3.81 129.18 33.23
CA GLY A 144 -5.24 129.39 33.45
C GLY A 144 -5.85 128.50 34.53
N ALA A 145 -7.18 128.51 34.62
CA ALA A 145 -7.90 127.61 35.52
C ALA A 145 -7.63 126.13 35.16
N SER A 146 -7.56 125.26 36.16
CA SER A 146 -7.32 123.83 35.99
C SER A 146 -8.60 123.01 36.18
N VAL A 147 -8.65 121.83 35.57
CA VAL A 147 -9.71 120.83 35.79
C VAL A 147 -9.09 119.50 36.22
N SER A 148 -9.61 118.91 37.30
CA SER A 148 -9.19 117.59 37.77
C SER A 148 -10.22 116.54 37.37
N VAL A 149 -9.75 115.38 36.91
CA VAL A 149 -10.62 114.21 36.66
C VAL A 149 -10.78 113.35 37.92
N ALA A 150 -11.74 112.42 37.90
CA ALA A 150 -11.83 111.39 38.93
C ALA A 150 -10.55 110.53 38.97
N SER A 151 -10.19 110.03 40.14
CA SER A 151 -8.99 109.20 40.29
C SER A 151 -9.13 107.89 39.50
N VAL A 152 -8.13 107.55 38.70
CA VAL A 152 -8.09 106.36 37.84
C VAL A 152 -7.12 105.35 38.43
N ARG A 153 -7.59 104.10 38.60
CA ARG A 153 -6.72 102.97 38.99
C ARG A 153 -6.07 102.38 37.75
N LEU A 154 -4.75 102.24 37.76
CA LEU A 154 -4.03 101.57 36.69
C LEU A 154 -4.20 100.05 36.74
N PRO A 155 -4.06 99.36 35.59
CA PRO A 155 -4.01 97.92 35.56
C PRO A 155 -2.96 97.34 36.53
N ASP A 156 -3.31 96.23 37.16
CA ASP A 156 -2.52 95.43 38.07
C ASP A 156 -2.33 94.02 37.49
N VAL A 157 -1.54 93.16 38.15
CA VAL A 157 -1.51 91.72 37.82
C VAL A 157 -2.84 91.04 38.19
N PRO A 158 -3.20 89.90 37.59
CA PRO A 158 -4.39 89.16 37.96
C PRO A 158 -4.31 88.64 39.41
N SER A 159 -5.47 88.40 40.02
CA SER A 159 -5.57 87.63 41.28
C SER A 159 -5.25 86.14 41.08
N ALA A 160 -5.13 85.36 42.17
CA ALA A 160 -4.89 83.93 42.08
C ALA A 160 -6.10 83.17 41.48
N PRO A 161 -5.89 82.21 40.58
CA PRO A 161 -6.91 81.23 40.18
C PRO A 161 -7.47 80.43 41.35
N VAL A 162 -8.70 79.94 41.24
CA VAL A 162 -9.42 79.22 42.30
C VAL A 162 -10.03 77.91 41.79
N GLY A 163 -10.52 77.06 42.70
CA GLY A 163 -11.27 75.85 42.32
C GLY A 163 -10.45 74.79 41.58
N LEU A 164 -9.21 74.54 42.01
CA LEU A 164 -8.34 73.54 41.39
C LEU A 164 -8.92 72.13 41.59
N ALA A 165 -9.08 71.40 40.49
CA ALA A 165 -9.36 69.97 40.48
C ALA A 165 -8.26 69.25 39.72
N VAL A 166 -7.72 68.19 40.33
CA VAL A 166 -6.59 67.44 39.79
C VAL A 166 -6.96 65.98 39.59
N GLU A 167 -6.83 65.52 38.35
CA GLU A 167 -7.03 64.13 37.97
C GLU A 167 -5.67 63.48 37.72
N ARG A 168 -5.46 62.30 38.32
CA ARG A 168 -4.24 61.52 38.12
C ARG A 168 -4.18 60.95 36.71
N GLY A 169 -2.99 60.91 36.13
CA GLY A 169 -2.68 60.19 34.89
C GLY A 169 -1.34 59.47 34.99
N ASP A 170 -0.92 58.83 33.90
CA ASP A 170 0.37 58.12 33.80
C ASP A 170 1.52 59.12 33.64
N GLY A 171 2.34 59.28 34.68
CA GLY A 171 3.48 60.20 34.70
C GLY A 171 3.08 61.67 34.54
N GLN A 172 1.80 61.98 34.77
CA GLN A 172 1.24 63.31 34.56
C GLN A 172 0.00 63.53 35.44
N VAL A 173 -0.41 64.78 35.55
CA VAL A 173 -1.70 65.14 36.15
C VAL A 173 -2.42 66.12 35.24
N ARG A 174 -3.74 65.95 35.10
CA ARG A 174 -4.59 66.93 34.45
C ARG A 174 -5.17 67.85 35.51
N VAL A 175 -4.98 69.14 35.33
CA VAL A 175 -5.35 70.16 36.29
C VAL A 175 -6.35 71.07 35.61
N THR A 176 -7.50 71.26 36.24
CA THR A 176 -8.49 72.25 35.81
C THR A 176 -8.67 73.26 36.92
N TRP A 177 -8.94 74.51 36.56
CA TRP A 177 -9.16 75.59 37.50
C TRP A 177 -10.25 76.53 37.00
N GLN A 178 -10.65 77.47 37.85
CA GLN A 178 -11.51 78.58 37.48
C GLN A 178 -10.66 79.84 37.32
N ARG A 179 -11.08 80.72 36.39
CA ARG A 179 -10.41 82.01 36.18
C ARG A 179 -10.34 82.81 37.49
N PRO A 180 -9.29 83.62 37.69
CA PRO A 180 -9.19 84.52 38.81
C PRO A 180 -10.42 85.44 38.93
N PRO A 181 -10.89 85.75 40.16
CA PRO A 181 -11.99 86.70 40.38
C PRO A 181 -11.74 88.11 39.81
N SER A 182 -10.47 88.51 39.64
CA SER A 182 -10.06 89.75 38.99
C SER A 182 -8.86 89.49 38.07
N ASP A 183 -8.93 90.03 36.85
CA ASP A 183 -7.88 90.04 35.83
C ASP A 183 -6.88 91.20 36.00
N GLY A 184 -7.07 92.04 37.02
CA GLY A 184 -6.25 93.22 37.26
C GLY A 184 -6.56 94.39 36.31
N GLY A 185 -7.65 94.35 35.53
CA GLY A 185 -8.02 95.42 34.60
C GLY A 185 -7.41 95.32 33.20
N LEU A 186 -6.68 94.23 32.91
CA LEU A 186 -6.22 93.85 31.57
C LEU A 186 -6.51 92.36 31.33
N PRO A 187 -6.79 91.94 30.08
CA PRO A 187 -7.13 90.57 29.79
C PRO A 187 -5.99 89.61 30.15
N ILE A 188 -6.35 88.46 30.71
CA ILE A 188 -5.42 87.37 31.01
C ILE A 188 -4.83 86.84 29.70
N THR A 189 -3.52 86.82 29.62
CA THR A 189 -2.74 86.38 28.46
C THR A 189 -2.25 84.93 28.58
N GLY A 190 -2.20 84.39 29.80
CA GLY A 190 -1.81 83.00 30.04
C GLY A 190 -1.90 82.57 31.51
N TYR A 191 -1.64 81.29 31.77
CA TYR A 191 -1.46 80.71 33.10
C TYR A 191 -0.14 79.95 33.18
N VAL A 192 0.39 79.79 34.38
CA VAL A 192 1.49 78.88 34.68
C VAL A 192 1.04 77.92 35.77
N VAL A 193 1.11 76.62 35.48
CA VAL A 193 0.76 75.52 36.38
C VAL A 193 2.05 74.86 36.84
N THR A 194 2.26 74.72 38.15
CA THR A 194 3.49 74.17 38.74
C THR A 194 3.17 73.00 39.66
N ALA A 195 3.82 71.85 39.44
CA ALA A 195 3.72 70.67 40.30
C ALA A 195 4.88 70.59 41.31
N HIS A 196 4.54 70.32 42.56
CA HIS A 196 5.47 70.25 43.70
C HIS A 196 5.60 68.80 44.21
N PRO A 197 6.78 68.36 44.68
CA PRO A 197 7.99 69.17 44.94
C PRO A 197 8.94 69.31 43.73
N ARG A 198 8.68 68.62 42.61
CA ARG A 198 9.64 68.55 41.48
C ARG A 198 9.83 69.87 40.73
N GLY A 199 8.90 70.81 40.85
CA GLY A 199 8.97 72.14 40.25
C GLY A 199 8.64 72.19 38.75
N VAL A 200 8.09 71.10 38.18
CA VAL A 200 7.70 71.03 36.77
C VAL A 200 6.61 72.06 36.51
N SER A 201 6.82 72.94 35.52
CA SER A 201 5.90 74.03 35.22
C SER A 201 5.49 74.04 33.75
N VAL A 202 4.19 74.20 33.48
CA VAL A 202 3.60 74.26 32.14
C VAL A 202 2.85 75.58 31.97
N ALA A 203 3.02 76.23 30.82
CA ALA A 203 2.23 77.39 30.45
C ALA A 203 0.94 76.95 29.73
N ALA A 204 -0.19 77.54 30.10
CA ALA A 204 -1.46 77.43 29.39
C ALA A 204 -1.85 78.80 28.83
N ASP A 205 -2.62 78.81 27.74
CA ASP A 205 -3.08 80.06 27.14
C ASP A 205 -4.09 80.80 28.05
N GLY A 206 -4.38 82.08 27.74
CA GLY A 206 -5.29 82.89 28.56
C GLY A 206 -6.77 82.48 28.48
N VAL A 207 -7.12 81.52 27.62
CA VAL A 207 -8.49 81.08 27.36
C VAL A 207 -8.80 79.76 28.06
N GLU A 208 -7.85 78.82 28.05
CA GLU A 208 -7.90 77.48 28.59
C GLU A 208 -7.67 77.47 30.11
N ALA A 209 -8.68 77.02 30.86
CA ALA A 209 -8.58 76.82 32.30
C ALA A 209 -8.24 75.36 32.65
N THR A 210 -7.37 74.76 31.83
CA THR A 210 -6.90 73.38 31.97
C THR A 210 -5.46 73.29 31.49
N ALA A 211 -4.67 72.42 32.12
CA ALA A 211 -3.37 72.01 31.62
C ALA A 211 -3.07 70.57 32.03
N VAL A 212 -2.19 69.93 31.27
CA VAL A 212 -1.56 68.67 31.67
C VAL A 212 -0.15 68.99 32.12
N VAL A 213 0.22 68.57 33.32
CA VAL A 213 1.60 68.68 33.81
C VAL A 213 2.28 67.31 33.62
N PRO A 214 3.17 67.16 32.63
CA PRO A 214 3.86 65.90 32.33
C PRO A 214 5.10 65.71 33.22
N GLU A 215 5.89 64.67 32.96
CA GLU A 215 7.20 64.39 33.58
C GLU A 215 7.15 64.21 35.11
N LEU A 216 6.02 63.74 35.62
CA LEU A 216 5.85 63.32 37.00
C LEU A 216 6.18 61.84 37.18
N VAL A 217 6.50 61.44 38.40
CA VAL A 217 6.84 60.05 38.73
C VAL A 217 5.60 59.36 39.31
N ASN A 218 5.19 58.24 38.73
CA ASN A 218 4.10 57.45 39.29
C ASN A 218 4.48 56.92 40.68
N GLY A 219 3.54 56.99 41.62
CA GLY A 219 3.74 56.58 43.02
C GLY A 219 4.29 57.67 43.94
N GLU A 220 4.76 58.81 43.40
CA GLU A 220 5.12 59.98 44.20
C GLU A 220 3.94 60.94 44.33
N ALA A 221 3.49 61.23 45.56
CA ALA A 221 2.42 62.20 45.78
C ALA A 221 2.88 63.62 45.39
N THR A 222 2.08 64.31 44.57
CA THR A 222 2.32 65.68 44.12
C THR A 222 1.13 66.60 44.43
N THR A 223 1.41 67.88 44.59
CA THR A 223 0.40 68.95 44.68
C THR A 223 0.65 69.98 43.59
N VAL A 224 -0.39 70.61 43.08
CA VAL A 224 -0.27 71.60 41.99
C VAL A 224 -0.72 72.99 42.44
N THR A 225 -0.01 74.03 42.00
CA THR A 225 -0.43 75.44 42.09
C THR A 225 -0.57 76.05 40.69
N VAL A 226 -1.46 77.05 40.53
CA VAL A 226 -1.67 77.78 39.26
C VAL A 226 -1.59 79.28 39.51
N ARG A 227 -0.95 80.05 38.63
CA ARG A 227 -0.99 81.52 38.61
C ARG A 227 -1.36 82.06 37.24
N ALA A 228 -2.06 83.19 37.20
CA ALA A 228 -2.49 83.85 35.97
C ALA A 228 -1.55 85.00 35.57
N LEU A 229 -1.48 85.32 34.28
CA LEU A 229 -0.62 86.34 33.70
C LEU A 229 -1.46 87.31 32.86
N ASN A 230 -1.15 88.59 32.92
CA ASN A 230 -1.62 89.60 31.96
C ASN A 230 -0.43 90.46 31.48
N ALA A 231 -0.69 91.53 30.73
CA ALA A 231 0.38 92.40 30.22
C ALA A 231 1.18 93.16 31.31
N VAL A 232 0.72 93.18 32.57
CA VAL A 232 1.49 93.71 33.72
C VAL A 232 2.49 92.68 34.23
N GLY A 233 2.12 91.39 34.25
CA GLY A 233 2.94 90.30 34.74
C GLY A 233 2.14 89.16 35.37
N ALA A 234 2.84 88.29 36.11
CA ALA A 234 2.23 87.14 36.79
C ALA A 234 1.66 87.52 38.17
N GLY A 235 0.43 87.07 38.42
CA GLY A 235 -0.24 87.14 39.72
C GLY A 235 0.29 86.10 40.73
N PRO A 236 -0.25 86.10 41.96
CA PRO A 236 0.09 85.10 42.97
C PRO A 236 -0.37 83.70 42.58
N GLU A 237 0.30 82.69 43.14
CA GLU A 237 -0.11 81.29 43.02
C GLU A 237 -1.40 81.01 43.81
N SER A 238 -2.21 80.07 43.30
CA SER A 238 -3.35 79.51 44.01
C SER A 238 -2.91 78.76 45.28
N ALA A 239 -3.88 78.42 46.13
CA ALA A 239 -3.66 77.38 47.13
C ALA A 239 -3.24 76.06 46.43
N PRO A 240 -2.34 75.24 47.03
CA PRO A 240 -2.02 73.93 46.50
C PRO A 240 -3.25 73.02 46.42
N SER A 241 -3.33 72.19 45.39
CA SER A 241 -4.33 71.13 45.31
C SER A 241 -4.19 70.12 46.45
N ALA A 242 -5.19 69.26 46.63
CA ALA A 242 -5.01 68.03 47.40
C ALA A 242 -3.87 67.18 46.80
N PRO A 243 -3.13 66.41 47.61
CA PRO A 243 -2.12 65.50 47.10
C PRO A 243 -2.74 64.46 46.18
N VAL A 244 -2.18 64.33 44.98
CA VAL A 244 -2.55 63.30 44.02
C VAL A 244 -1.33 62.44 43.74
N VAL A 245 -1.52 61.14 43.63
CA VAL A 245 -0.47 60.21 43.22
C VAL A 245 -0.70 59.92 41.74
N PRO A 246 0.16 60.43 40.83
CA PRO A 246 0.18 59.97 39.44
C PRO A 246 0.35 58.46 39.46
N ALA A 247 -0.45 57.78 38.67
CA ALA A 247 -0.47 56.33 38.67
C ALA A 247 -1.08 55.82 37.38
N ARG A 248 -0.77 54.57 37.08
CA ARG A 248 -1.34 53.80 36.00
C ARG A 248 -1.74 52.41 36.49
N ARG A 249 -2.40 51.66 35.61
CA ARG A 249 -2.58 50.21 35.80
C ARG A 249 -1.20 49.57 35.97
N PRO A 250 -1.10 48.50 36.78
CA PRO A 250 0.19 47.87 37.00
C PRO A 250 0.74 47.29 35.70
N GLY A 251 2.06 47.09 35.65
CA GLY A 251 2.67 46.25 34.62
C GLY A 251 2.16 44.80 34.72
N PRO A 252 2.34 43.98 33.68
CA PRO A 252 2.03 42.56 33.75
C PRO A 252 2.88 41.89 34.85
N PRO A 253 2.34 40.88 35.55
CA PRO A 253 3.13 40.02 36.44
C PRO A 253 4.40 39.51 35.75
N ALA A 254 5.50 39.45 36.48
CA ALA A 254 6.77 38.96 35.94
C ALA A 254 6.88 37.43 36.13
N SER A 255 7.66 36.76 35.28
CA SER A 255 7.97 35.33 35.45
C SER A 255 6.76 34.41 35.63
N ALA A 256 5.63 34.70 34.97
CA ALA A 256 4.46 33.83 34.98
C ALA A 256 4.83 32.48 34.35
N ALA A 257 4.63 31.39 35.08
CA ALA A 257 4.99 30.04 34.69
C ALA A 257 3.94 29.05 35.19
N ALA A 258 3.60 28.08 34.35
CA ALA A 258 2.68 27.01 34.70
C ALA A 258 3.46 25.70 34.83
N ALA A 259 3.35 25.05 35.99
CA ALA A 259 3.94 23.75 36.28
C ALA A 259 2.85 22.67 36.17
N PRO A 260 2.92 21.76 35.18
CA PRO A 260 1.89 20.74 34.96
C PRO A 260 1.94 19.61 35.99
N GLY A 261 0.77 19.05 36.31
CA GLY A 261 0.59 17.83 37.10
C GLY A 261 -0.52 16.96 36.50
N VAL A 262 -0.66 15.72 36.93
CA VAL A 262 -1.71 14.82 36.39
C VAL A 262 -3.09 15.46 36.60
N ARG A 263 -3.80 15.71 35.49
CA ARG A 263 -5.10 16.41 35.49
C ARG A 263 -5.12 17.71 36.30
N SER A 264 -3.99 18.42 36.35
CA SER A 264 -3.81 19.63 37.17
C SER A 264 -2.72 20.57 36.63
N MET A 265 -2.77 21.83 37.05
CA MET A 265 -1.74 22.84 36.75
C MET A 265 -1.50 23.74 37.95
N SER A 266 -0.24 23.98 38.30
CA SER A 266 0.17 24.96 39.30
C SER A 266 0.78 26.17 38.61
N VAL A 267 0.07 27.30 38.57
CA VAL A 267 0.52 28.56 37.99
C VAL A 267 1.21 29.38 39.07
N SER A 268 2.37 29.95 38.76
CA SER A 268 3.14 30.81 39.66
C SER A 268 3.66 32.04 38.91
N TRP A 269 3.83 33.16 39.61
CA TRP A 269 4.33 34.39 39.03
C TRP A 269 5.14 35.17 40.06
N LYS A 270 5.71 36.29 39.63
CA LYS A 270 6.24 37.34 40.49
C LYS A 270 5.37 38.58 40.35
N ALA A 271 5.33 39.38 41.41
CA ALA A 271 4.70 40.69 41.34
C ALA A 271 5.31 41.52 40.20
N PRO A 272 4.54 42.40 39.53
CA PRO A 272 5.08 43.30 38.51
C PRO A 272 6.23 44.15 39.06
N ASP A 273 7.30 44.30 38.27
CA ASP A 273 8.41 45.19 38.61
C ASP A 273 7.95 46.66 38.72
N ASP A 274 6.91 47.02 37.95
CA ASP A 274 6.21 48.30 38.04
C ASP A 274 4.75 48.10 38.45
N SER A 275 4.41 48.50 39.67
CA SER A 275 3.04 48.49 40.20
C SER A 275 2.14 49.58 39.60
N GLY A 276 2.69 50.44 38.74
CA GLY A 276 2.02 51.62 38.22
C GLY A 276 1.88 52.74 39.25
N GLY A 277 2.58 52.67 40.38
CA GLY A 277 2.55 53.68 41.44
C GLY A 277 1.48 53.46 42.54
N LEU A 278 0.68 52.39 42.45
CA LEU A 278 -0.29 52.00 43.47
C LEU A 278 -0.08 50.52 43.86
N PRO A 279 -0.36 50.12 45.11
CA PRO A 279 -0.15 48.74 45.55
C PRO A 279 -1.01 47.75 44.76
N ILE A 280 -0.46 46.56 44.50
CA ILE A 280 -1.21 45.44 43.93
C ILE A 280 -2.18 44.92 45.00
N THR A 281 -3.47 44.89 44.68
CA THR A 281 -4.54 44.46 45.59
C THR A 281 -4.95 43.00 45.39
N GLY A 282 -4.65 42.42 44.22
CA GLY A 282 -4.95 41.04 43.90
C GLY A 282 -4.43 40.61 42.55
N TYR A 283 -4.56 39.32 42.25
CA TYR A 283 -4.32 38.76 40.93
C TYR A 283 -5.54 37.95 40.49
N VAL A 284 -5.81 37.96 39.18
CA VAL A 284 -6.80 37.10 38.56
C VAL A 284 -6.07 36.18 37.60
N VAL A 285 -6.33 34.88 37.72
CA VAL A 285 -5.78 33.85 36.83
C VAL A 285 -6.94 33.20 36.09
N THR A 286 -6.94 33.27 34.76
CA THR A 286 -7.98 32.66 33.92
C THR A 286 -7.39 31.58 33.04
N ALA A 287 -7.89 30.35 33.16
CA ALA A 287 -7.48 29.21 32.36
C ALA A 287 -8.30 29.11 31.06
N SER A 288 -7.63 28.78 29.95
CA SER A 288 -8.24 28.45 28.66
C SER A 288 -7.56 27.19 28.09
N PRO A 289 -8.29 26.18 27.57
CA PRO A 289 -9.75 26.09 27.45
C PRO A 289 -10.47 25.90 28.80
N GLY A 290 -11.81 25.98 28.81
CA GLY A 290 -12.64 25.74 30.01
C GLY A 290 -13.01 26.98 30.83
N GLY A 291 -12.27 28.09 30.70
CA GLY A 291 -12.66 29.40 31.26
C GLY A 291 -12.63 29.48 32.79
N ALA A 292 -11.98 28.53 33.47
CA ALA A 292 -11.90 28.52 34.93
C ALA A 292 -11.11 29.74 35.42
N ARG A 293 -11.70 30.52 36.33
CA ARG A 293 -11.14 31.76 36.87
C ARG A 293 -10.90 31.64 38.37
N GLN A 294 -9.71 32.02 38.83
CA GLN A 294 -9.37 32.11 40.25
C GLN A 294 -8.86 33.51 40.58
N GLU A 295 -9.35 34.08 41.67
CA GLU A 295 -8.88 35.36 42.20
C GLU A 295 -8.12 35.11 43.50
N VAL A 296 -6.93 35.70 43.62
CA VAL A 296 -6.08 35.58 44.80
C VAL A 296 -5.64 36.96 45.30
N ASP A 297 -5.27 37.05 46.57
CA ASP A 297 -4.84 38.32 47.17
C ASP A 297 -3.51 38.83 46.59
N GLY A 298 -3.20 40.10 46.85
CA GLY A 298 -2.00 40.76 46.31
C GLY A 298 -0.66 40.23 46.86
N ALA A 299 -0.69 39.40 47.91
CA ALA A 299 0.50 38.75 48.48
C ALA A 299 0.73 37.34 47.92
N THR A 300 -0.32 36.73 47.37
CA THR A 300 -0.28 35.39 46.78
C THR A 300 0.25 35.44 45.36
N THR A 301 1.23 34.60 45.07
CA THR A 301 1.91 34.55 43.77
C THR A 301 1.83 33.17 43.10
N SER A 302 0.80 32.41 43.44
CA SER A 302 0.49 31.12 42.80
C SER A 302 -1.01 30.76 42.87
N ALA A 303 -1.44 29.89 41.96
CA ALA A 303 -2.80 29.36 41.87
C ALA A 303 -2.75 27.91 41.34
N ALA A 304 -3.68 27.05 41.77
CA ALA A 304 -3.70 25.65 41.37
C ALA A 304 -5.07 25.27 40.77
N PHE A 305 -5.04 24.63 39.61
CA PHE A 305 -6.20 24.14 38.88
C PHE A 305 -6.16 22.62 38.85
N THR A 306 -7.30 21.96 39.10
CA THR A 306 -7.42 20.48 39.17
C THR A 306 -8.59 20.00 38.33
N SER A 307 -8.66 18.69 38.04
CA SER A 307 -9.68 18.09 37.17
C SER A 307 -9.63 18.62 35.73
N LEU A 308 -8.41 18.89 35.26
CA LEU A 308 -8.14 19.28 33.88
C LEU A 308 -8.09 18.05 32.99
N ASP A 309 -8.42 18.21 31.71
CA ASP A 309 -8.28 17.16 30.70
C ASP A 309 -6.81 16.78 30.48
N ASP A 310 -6.57 15.51 30.17
CA ASP A 310 -5.23 14.99 29.85
C ASP A 310 -4.76 15.51 28.49
N ASP A 311 -3.43 15.62 28.30
CA ASP A 311 -2.76 16.08 27.07
C ASP A 311 -3.38 17.35 26.43
N THR A 312 -3.88 18.26 27.27
CA THR A 312 -4.59 19.45 26.82
C THR A 312 -3.77 20.70 27.14
N ALA A 313 -3.53 21.52 26.11
CA ALA A 313 -2.76 22.74 26.25
C ALA A 313 -3.62 23.80 26.94
N TYR A 314 -3.19 24.25 28.11
CA TYR A 314 -3.82 25.33 28.83
C TYR A 314 -2.96 26.59 28.80
N THR A 315 -3.59 27.71 28.49
CA THR A 315 -3.04 29.04 28.73
C THR A 315 -3.69 29.63 29.97
N PHE A 316 -2.89 30.35 30.75
CA PHE A 316 -3.29 31.02 31.98
C PHE A 316 -2.92 32.48 31.86
N ASP A 317 -3.93 33.34 31.76
CA ASP A 317 -3.74 34.77 31.77
C ASP A 317 -3.74 35.24 33.23
N VAL A 318 -2.56 35.65 33.70
CA VAL A 318 -2.37 36.24 35.04
C VAL A 318 -2.39 37.77 34.89
N VAL A 319 -3.40 38.43 35.45
CA VAL A 319 -3.46 39.90 35.51
C VAL A 319 -3.26 40.38 36.96
N ALA A 320 -2.41 41.39 37.13
CA ALA A 320 -2.28 42.10 38.40
C ALA A 320 -3.37 43.17 38.49
N VAL A 321 -3.92 43.37 39.68
CA VAL A 321 -4.98 44.35 39.92
C VAL A 321 -4.47 45.40 40.89
N ASN A 322 -4.61 46.68 40.55
CA ASN A 322 -4.53 47.77 41.51
C ASN A 322 -5.84 48.59 41.47
N ALA A 323 -5.92 49.68 42.24
CA ALA A 323 -7.14 50.50 42.31
C ALA A 323 -7.57 51.15 40.96
N LEU A 324 -6.71 51.16 39.93
CA LEU A 324 -7.02 51.66 38.58
C LEU A 324 -7.45 50.55 37.60
N GLY A 325 -7.43 49.29 38.05
CA GLY A 325 -7.89 48.13 37.30
C GLY A 325 -6.78 47.13 36.98
N GLU A 326 -7.12 46.20 36.09
CA GLU A 326 -6.25 45.10 35.65
C GLU A 326 -5.11 45.60 34.76
N SER A 327 -3.92 45.01 34.94
CA SER A 327 -2.76 45.12 34.05
C SER A 327 -3.02 44.45 32.69
N ALA A 328 -2.06 44.56 31.77
CA ALA A 328 -1.95 43.57 30.70
C ALA A 328 -1.73 42.16 31.30
N ALA A 329 -2.20 41.13 30.60
CA ALA A 329 -2.01 39.75 31.03
C ALA A 329 -0.55 39.30 30.86
N ALA A 330 -0.03 38.62 31.87
CA ALA A 330 1.13 37.77 31.75
C ALA A 330 0.64 36.36 31.45
N ALA A 331 0.92 35.87 30.25
CA ALA A 331 0.55 34.52 29.84
C ALA A 331 1.54 33.51 30.44
N ALA A 332 1.02 32.53 31.15
CA ALA A 332 1.71 31.28 31.42
C ALA A 332 1.04 30.19 30.59
N ALA A 333 1.81 29.28 30.02
CA ALA A 333 1.27 28.15 29.29
C ALA A 333 1.85 26.86 29.87
N GLY A 334 1.00 25.84 29.95
CA GLY A 334 1.39 24.50 30.36
C GLY A 334 0.52 23.50 29.64
N LEU A 335 1.08 22.35 29.34
CA LEU A 335 0.35 21.23 28.77
C LEU A 335 0.20 20.18 29.87
N THR A 336 -1.03 19.80 30.20
CA THR A 336 -1.27 18.71 31.15
C THR A 336 -0.61 17.44 30.65
N PRO A 337 -0.14 16.56 31.56
CA PRO A 337 0.40 15.28 31.17
C PRO A 337 -0.62 14.44 30.42
N GLY A 338 -0.15 13.70 29.42
CA GLY A 338 -0.95 12.80 28.60
C GLY A 338 -0.67 11.33 28.94
N LEU A 339 -1.36 10.44 28.23
CA LEU A 339 -0.93 9.05 28.17
C LEU A 339 0.49 8.97 27.58
N PRO A 340 1.31 8.01 28.00
CA PRO A 340 2.59 7.82 27.37
C PRO A 340 2.35 7.35 25.93
N GLY A 341 3.24 7.75 25.00
CA GLY A 341 3.18 7.27 23.63
C GLY A 341 3.36 5.75 23.54
N ALA A 342 3.18 5.20 22.34
CA ALA A 342 3.60 3.84 22.07
C ALA A 342 5.12 3.71 22.30
N PRO A 343 5.59 2.67 22.98
CA PRO A 343 7.00 2.29 22.97
C PRO A 343 7.53 2.19 21.54
N ARG A 344 8.82 2.43 21.36
CA ARG A 344 9.45 2.46 20.02
C ARG A 344 10.46 1.35 19.90
N ASP A 345 10.90 1.09 18.68
CA ASP A 345 11.96 0.12 18.38
C ASP A 345 11.66 -1.23 19.05
N VAL A 346 10.39 -1.65 18.97
CA VAL A 346 9.94 -2.87 19.62
C VAL A 346 10.46 -4.04 18.81
N GLU A 347 11.48 -4.66 19.35
CA GLU A 347 12.15 -5.78 18.74
C GLU A 347 11.98 -6.99 19.64
N ALA A 348 11.39 -8.04 19.10
CA ALA A 348 11.31 -9.31 19.79
C ALA A 348 12.46 -10.19 19.32
N THR A 349 13.40 -10.46 20.22
CA THR A 349 14.43 -11.45 19.98
C THR A 349 13.90 -12.82 20.43
N PRO A 350 13.73 -13.79 19.52
CA PRO A 350 13.27 -15.10 19.91
C PRO A 350 14.39 -15.82 20.67
N GLY A 351 14.07 -16.27 21.89
CA GLY A 351 14.88 -17.15 22.72
C GLY A 351 14.28 -18.56 22.78
N VAL A 352 14.96 -19.49 23.45
CA VAL A 352 14.46 -20.87 23.60
C VAL A 352 13.26 -20.87 24.53
N ARG A 353 12.09 -21.22 24.00
CA ARG A 353 10.79 -21.18 24.72
C ARG A 353 10.53 -19.83 25.39
N SER A 354 11.12 -18.78 24.88
CA SER A 354 11.02 -17.45 25.45
C SER A 354 11.08 -16.39 24.36
N LEU A 355 10.46 -15.25 24.63
CA LEU A 355 10.57 -14.07 23.79
C LEU A 355 11.15 -12.95 24.65
N THR A 356 12.36 -12.52 24.33
CA THR A 356 12.92 -11.31 24.94
C THR A 356 12.53 -10.14 24.08
N VAL A 357 11.54 -9.39 24.53
CA VAL A 357 11.07 -8.18 23.86
C VAL A 357 11.91 -7.03 24.38
N LYS A 358 12.56 -6.32 23.48
CA LYS A 358 13.28 -5.08 23.75
C LYS A 358 12.50 -3.92 23.18
N TRP A 359 12.59 -2.79 23.85
CA TRP A 359 11.96 -1.57 23.36
C TRP A 359 12.74 -0.36 23.84
N SER A 360 12.69 0.67 23.02
CA SER A 360 12.96 2.03 23.44
C SER A 360 11.73 2.58 24.16
N PRO A 361 11.92 3.40 25.20
CA PRO A 361 10.80 4.10 25.81
C PRO A 361 10.14 5.01 24.76
N PRO A 362 8.84 5.30 24.92
CA PRO A 362 8.12 6.18 24.02
C PRO A 362 8.82 7.53 23.87
N ALA A 363 8.66 8.18 22.71
CA ALA A 363 9.23 9.50 22.42
C ALA A 363 8.77 10.55 23.43
N LEU A 364 7.55 10.35 23.90
CA LEU A 364 6.89 11.17 24.88
C LEU A 364 6.38 10.23 25.96
N ASP A 365 6.84 10.41 27.19
CA ASP A 365 6.33 9.74 28.40
C ASP A 365 4.97 10.30 28.86
N GLY A 366 4.38 11.19 28.06
CA GLY A 366 3.19 11.93 28.43
C GLY A 366 3.50 13.04 29.44
N ARG A 367 4.74 13.52 29.56
CA ARG A 367 5.18 14.61 30.47
C ARG A 367 5.13 14.26 31.96
N VAL A 368 4.93 12.99 32.29
CA VAL A 368 5.09 12.44 33.64
C VAL A 368 5.88 11.14 33.56
N PRO A 369 6.66 10.80 34.60
CA PRO A 369 7.45 9.59 34.58
C PRO A 369 6.60 8.35 34.34
N LEU A 370 7.12 7.43 33.54
CA LEU A 370 6.55 6.10 33.36
C LEU A 370 6.49 5.38 34.70
N THR A 371 5.47 4.53 34.86
CA THR A 371 5.27 3.64 36.03
C THR A 371 5.58 2.18 35.68
N GLY A 372 5.58 1.82 34.38
CA GLY A 372 5.98 0.50 33.92
C GLY A 372 5.55 0.22 32.48
N PHE A 373 5.79 -1.01 32.03
CA PHE A 373 5.35 -1.53 30.74
C PHE A 373 4.62 -2.86 30.91
N THR A 374 3.71 -3.19 29.99
CA THR A 374 3.06 -4.50 29.92
C THR A 374 3.33 -5.10 28.55
N VAL A 375 3.94 -6.28 28.52
CA VAL A 375 4.19 -7.07 27.31
C VAL A 375 3.27 -8.27 27.31
N THR A 376 2.55 -8.54 26.22
CA THR A 376 1.62 -9.68 26.11
C THR A 376 1.80 -10.40 24.77
N ALA A 377 1.85 -11.73 24.81
CA ALA A 377 1.90 -12.60 23.63
C ALA A 377 0.55 -13.30 23.38
N GLN A 378 0.05 -13.26 22.14
CA GLN A 378 -1.17 -13.95 21.71
C GLN A 378 -0.84 -14.91 20.57
N PRO A 379 -1.42 -16.13 20.50
CA PRO A 379 -2.54 -16.61 21.31
C PRO A 379 -2.16 -17.27 22.65
N SER A 380 -0.87 -17.35 23.01
CA SER A 380 -0.45 -18.02 24.26
C SER A 380 -1.05 -17.39 25.53
N GLY A 381 -1.39 -16.09 25.49
CA GLY A 381 -1.98 -15.37 26.61
C GLY A 381 -0.98 -15.04 27.72
N VAL A 382 0.33 -15.22 27.47
CA VAL A 382 1.39 -14.93 28.45
C VAL A 382 1.64 -13.42 28.48
N SER A 383 1.57 -12.83 29.67
CA SER A 383 1.79 -11.41 29.90
C SER A 383 2.79 -11.18 31.05
N VAL A 384 3.63 -10.15 30.92
CA VAL A 384 4.55 -9.72 31.96
C VAL A 384 4.48 -8.20 32.15
N ASP A 385 4.41 -7.81 33.41
CA ASP A 385 4.48 -6.43 33.85
C ASP A 385 5.86 -6.11 34.39
N VAL A 386 6.47 -5.06 33.86
CA VAL A 386 7.80 -4.61 34.26
C VAL A 386 7.81 -3.16 34.71
N GLY A 387 8.82 -2.82 35.51
CA GLY A 387 9.02 -1.47 36.03
C GLY A 387 9.40 -0.45 34.95
N PRO A 388 9.43 0.85 35.29
CA PRO A 388 9.57 1.93 34.31
C PRO A 388 10.98 2.05 33.71
N ASP A 389 11.98 1.46 34.37
CA ASP A 389 13.36 1.43 33.88
C ASP A 389 13.66 0.20 33.02
N ALA A 390 12.72 -0.75 32.92
CA ALA A 390 12.87 -1.91 32.06
C ALA A 390 12.89 -1.48 30.59
N ARG A 391 13.87 -1.99 29.85
CA ARG A 391 14.00 -1.85 28.38
C ARG A 391 13.92 -3.19 27.67
N GLU A 392 13.75 -4.23 28.48
CA GLU A 392 13.55 -5.58 28.03
C GLU A 392 12.66 -6.31 29.02
N ALA A 393 11.89 -7.24 28.51
CA ALA A 393 11.19 -8.25 29.30
C ALA A 393 11.26 -9.58 28.56
N THR A 394 11.47 -10.64 29.33
CA THR A 394 11.43 -11.99 28.82
C THR A 394 10.10 -12.61 29.18
N LEU A 395 9.33 -12.97 28.16
CA LEU A 395 8.17 -13.83 28.28
C LEU A 395 8.69 -15.27 28.26
N GLU A 396 8.54 -16.00 29.35
CA GLU A 396 8.96 -17.41 29.46
C GLU A 396 7.81 -18.36 29.11
N ASP A 397 8.15 -19.62 28.84
CA ASP A 397 7.21 -20.69 28.48
C ASP A 397 6.34 -20.41 27.25
N ILE A 398 6.84 -19.60 26.33
CA ILE A 398 6.20 -19.35 25.04
C ILE A 398 6.38 -20.59 24.15
N PRO A 399 5.29 -21.22 23.69
CA PRO A 399 5.37 -22.36 22.78
C PRO A 399 6.02 -21.93 21.46
N SER A 400 7.03 -22.67 21.00
CA SER A 400 7.59 -22.44 19.66
C SER A 400 6.62 -22.82 18.56
N THR A 401 5.62 -23.66 18.81
CA THR A 401 4.74 -24.28 17.80
C THR A 401 3.76 -23.32 17.12
N LYS A 402 3.57 -22.10 17.64
CA LYS A 402 2.73 -21.07 17.03
C LYS A 402 3.41 -19.71 17.11
N ALA A 403 3.35 -18.95 16.02
CA ALA A 403 3.77 -17.56 16.02
C ALA A 403 2.93 -16.77 17.04
N GLN A 404 3.57 -15.84 17.74
CA GLN A 404 2.93 -14.97 18.71
C GLN A 404 2.85 -13.55 18.16
N THR A 405 1.68 -12.94 18.22
CA THR A 405 1.53 -11.49 18.11
C THR A 405 1.85 -10.88 19.46
N LEU A 406 2.86 -10.01 19.48
CA LEU A 406 3.27 -9.32 20.70
C LEU A 406 2.60 -7.96 20.78
N THR A 407 2.06 -7.63 21.94
CA THR A 407 1.48 -6.32 22.22
C THR A 407 2.22 -5.71 23.39
N LEU A 408 2.66 -4.47 23.21
CA LEU A 408 3.41 -3.72 24.22
C LEU A 408 2.70 -2.40 24.52
N THR A 409 2.54 -2.10 25.80
CA THR A 409 1.98 -0.83 26.27
C THR A 409 2.90 -0.18 27.32
N ALA A 410 3.08 1.13 27.22
CA ALA A 410 3.68 1.93 28.28
C ALA A 410 2.62 2.41 29.26
N ARG A 411 2.99 2.60 30.53
CA ARG A 411 2.11 3.06 31.60
C ARG A 411 2.76 4.21 32.33
N ASN A 412 1.97 5.21 32.69
CA ASN A 412 2.39 6.31 33.56
C ASN A 412 1.29 6.58 34.61
N ALA A 413 1.41 7.67 35.38
CA ALA A 413 0.42 8.04 36.38
C ALA A 413 -0.96 8.48 35.80
N VAL A 414 -1.05 8.76 34.50
CA VAL A 414 -2.30 9.12 33.79
C VAL A 414 -3.08 7.86 33.37
N GLY A 415 -2.37 6.83 32.88
CA GLY A 415 -2.98 5.57 32.43
C GLY A 415 -2.08 4.71 31.54
N VAL A 416 -2.70 3.82 30.77
CA VAL A 416 -2.04 2.92 29.79
C VAL A 416 -2.07 3.56 28.41
N GLY A 417 -0.91 3.68 27.77
CA GLY A 417 -0.77 4.19 26.41
C GLY A 417 -1.34 3.26 25.33
N PRO A 418 -1.32 3.68 24.06
CA PRO A 418 -1.83 2.88 22.95
C PRO A 418 -1.07 1.55 22.83
N VAL A 419 -1.81 0.50 22.45
CA VAL A 419 -1.24 -0.82 22.17
C VAL A 419 -0.47 -0.74 20.87
N LEU A 420 0.82 -1.04 20.92
CA LEU A 420 1.60 -1.26 19.73
C LEU A 420 1.65 -2.77 19.45
N PRO A 421 1.03 -3.25 18.36
CA PRO A 421 1.30 -4.59 17.87
C PRO A 421 2.71 -4.61 17.28
N ALA A 422 3.56 -5.48 17.82
CA ALA A 422 4.78 -5.90 17.15
C ALA A 422 4.42 -7.08 16.23
N GLY A 423 5.15 -7.21 15.11
CA GLY A 423 4.95 -8.28 14.13
C GLY A 423 4.92 -9.68 14.75
N THR A 424 4.41 -10.65 14.01
CA THR A 424 4.31 -12.02 14.49
C THR A 424 5.71 -12.63 14.66
N VAL A 425 6.04 -13.05 15.87
CA VAL A 425 7.34 -13.65 16.21
C VAL A 425 7.12 -15.01 16.87
N ARG A 426 7.86 -16.01 16.39
CA ARG A 426 7.85 -17.38 16.92
C ARG A 426 9.01 -17.55 17.90
N ALA A 427 8.76 -18.09 19.09
CA ALA A 427 9.86 -18.42 20.01
C ALA A 427 10.76 -19.50 19.39
N ARG A 428 12.05 -19.48 19.72
CA ARG A 428 12.94 -20.55 19.26
C ARG A 428 12.55 -21.84 19.96
N PRO A 429 12.50 -22.96 19.25
CA PRO A 429 12.30 -24.24 19.88
C PRO A 429 13.48 -24.59 20.79
N ALA A 430 13.23 -25.35 21.84
CA ALA A 430 14.29 -25.94 22.64
C ALA A 430 15.11 -26.92 21.79
N PRO A 431 16.45 -26.99 21.98
CA PRO A 431 17.29 -27.95 21.27
C PRO A 431 16.79 -29.36 21.52
N VAL A 432 16.80 -30.18 20.45
CA VAL A 432 16.62 -31.62 20.60
C VAL A 432 17.87 -32.23 21.21
N GLU A 433 17.69 -33.17 22.13
CA GLU A 433 18.78 -33.93 22.71
C GLU A 433 18.73 -35.39 22.22
N VAL A 434 19.85 -35.88 21.70
CA VAL A 434 20.05 -37.31 21.42
C VAL A 434 20.52 -37.96 22.71
N THR A 435 19.61 -38.58 23.46
CA THR A 435 19.91 -39.10 24.80
C THR A 435 20.53 -40.50 24.76
N ARG A 436 20.32 -41.26 23.68
CA ARG A 436 20.85 -42.62 23.45
C ARG A 436 21.24 -42.78 21.98
N LEU A 437 22.32 -43.51 21.69
CA LEU A 437 22.72 -43.96 20.34
C LEU A 437 23.48 -45.29 20.46
N GLU A 438 22.92 -46.39 19.95
CA GLU A 438 23.49 -47.73 20.10
C GLU A 438 23.18 -48.67 18.94
N LEU A 439 24.00 -49.71 18.77
CA LEU A 439 23.77 -50.78 17.79
C LEU A 439 23.03 -51.94 18.42
N ILE A 440 21.98 -52.40 17.76
CA ILE A 440 21.26 -53.61 18.12
C ILE A 440 21.67 -54.72 17.15
N PRO A 441 22.24 -55.84 17.63
CA PRO A 441 22.59 -56.99 16.78
C PRO A 441 21.35 -57.79 16.36
N GLU A 442 21.29 -58.24 15.10
CA GLU A 442 20.33 -59.24 14.61
C GLU A 442 21.05 -60.49 14.06
N GLU A 443 20.37 -61.64 14.06
CA GLU A 443 20.84 -62.86 13.40
C GLU A 443 20.93 -62.66 11.87
N GLY A 444 22.03 -63.08 11.24
CA GLY A 444 22.15 -63.12 9.77
C GLY A 444 22.89 -61.96 9.09
N GLY A 445 23.46 -61.01 9.84
CA GLY A 445 24.46 -60.06 9.32
C GLY A 445 23.98 -58.64 8.99
N CYS A 446 22.70 -58.32 9.23
CA CYS A 446 22.18 -56.94 9.19
C CYS A 446 22.29 -56.30 10.59
N ARG A 447 22.55 -54.97 10.69
CA ARG A 447 22.62 -54.25 11.99
C ARG A 447 21.60 -53.12 12.06
N HIS A 448 21.02 -52.84 13.23
CA HIS A 448 20.16 -51.67 13.46
C HIS A 448 20.85 -50.65 14.36
N LEU A 449 20.62 -49.37 14.09
CA LEU A 449 21.05 -48.25 14.93
C LEU A 449 19.82 -47.66 15.63
N SER A 450 19.80 -47.65 16.96
CA SER A 450 18.73 -47.08 17.79
C SER A 450 19.20 -45.82 18.49
N TYR A 451 18.31 -44.83 18.63
CA TYR A 451 18.58 -43.58 19.32
C TYR A 451 17.32 -42.94 19.88
N ASP A 452 17.45 -42.13 20.93
CA ASP A 452 16.31 -41.47 21.60
C ASP A 452 16.38 -39.95 21.39
N LEU A 453 15.25 -39.33 21.06
CA LEU A 453 15.13 -37.87 20.91
C LEU A 453 14.23 -37.26 21.97
N ARG A 454 14.77 -36.37 22.78
CA ARG A 454 14.05 -35.60 23.81
C ARG A 454 14.01 -34.13 23.44
N GLN A 455 12.81 -33.55 23.41
CA GLN A 455 12.61 -32.11 23.14
C GLN A 455 11.27 -31.65 23.77
N PRO A 456 11.28 -30.63 24.65
CA PRO A 456 10.10 -30.20 25.42
C PRO A 456 8.90 -29.69 24.61
N ASP A 457 9.11 -29.14 23.42
CA ASP A 457 8.07 -28.49 22.61
C ASP A 457 7.30 -29.46 21.70
N GLY A 458 7.78 -30.69 21.57
CA GLY A 458 7.23 -31.68 20.64
C GLY A 458 7.46 -31.34 19.17
N GLU A 459 8.39 -30.43 18.87
CA GLU A 459 8.73 -30.00 17.52
C GLU A 459 9.49 -31.10 16.76
N HIS A 460 9.33 -31.16 15.44
CA HIS A 460 9.99 -32.16 14.62
C HIS A 460 11.49 -31.92 14.54
N ALA A 461 12.28 -32.98 14.77
CA ALA A 461 13.73 -32.95 14.60
C ALA A 461 14.12 -33.54 13.24
N ASN A 462 14.95 -32.82 12.50
CA ASN A 462 15.65 -33.33 11.33
C ASN A 462 16.82 -34.18 11.80
N ILE A 463 17.02 -35.33 11.16
CA ILE A 463 18.17 -36.18 11.44
C ILE A 463 19.03 -36.26 10.20
N LEU A 464 20.32 -36.03 10.41
CA LEU A 464 21.35 -36.28 9.45
C LEU A 464 22.22 -37.41 9.99
N VAL A 465 22.38 -38.44 9.18
CA VAL A 465 23.31 -39.53 9.46
C VAL A 465 24.47 -39.43 8.47
N GLU A 466 25.67 -39.38 9.03
CA GLU A 466 26.91 -39.24 8.27
C GLU A 466 27.89 -40.33 8.69
N VAL A 467 28.78 -40.69 7.77
CA VAL A 467 29.70 -41.81 7.97
C VAL A 467 31.10 -41.39 7.60
N ASP A 468 32.02 -41.57 8.53
CA ASP A 468 33.45 -41.53 8.25
C ASP A 468 33.93 -42.97 8.03
N THR A 469 34.26 -43.28 6.78
CA THR A 469 34.67 -44.61 6.32
C THR A 469 36.14 -44.91 6.49
N ASP A 470 36.97 -43.87 6.58
CA ASP A 470 38.43 -43.98 6.53
C ASP A 470 39.07 -43.74 7.92
N GLY A 471 38.26 -43.29 8.88
CA GLY A 471 38.69 -43.03 10.26
C GLY A 471 39.52 -41.75 10.40
N ASP A 472 39.59 -40.94 9.36
CA ASP A 472 40.41 -39.73 9.27
C ASP A 472 39.70 -38.48 9.85
N GLY A 473 38.39 -38.57 10.09
CA GLY A 473 37.57 -37.49 10.64
C GLY A 473 36.62 -36.85 9.64
N PHE A 474 36.63 -37.27 8.37
CA PHE A 474 35.75 -36.74 7.33
C PHE A 474 34.52 -37.63 7.14
N PHE A 475 33.33 -37.05 7.34
CA PHE A 475 32.06 -37.78 7.26
C PHE A 475 31.34 -37.49 5.94
N THR A 476 30.82 -38.52 5.28
CA THR A 476 30.02 -38.48 4.04
C THR A 476 28.55 -38.81 4.32
N ARG A 477 27.63 -38.19 3.56
CA ARG A 477 26.17 -38.27 3.76
C ARG A 477 25.60 -39.58 3.17
N ALA A 478 24.72 -40.27 3.92
CA ALA A 478 24.29 -41.65 3.61
C ALA A 478 22.78 -41.90 3.27
N THR A 479 22.04 -40.90 2.75
CA THR A 479 20.66 -40.98 2.15
C THR A 479 19.42 -40.66 3.03
N GLN A 480 18.36 -40.19 2.34
CA GLN A 480 16.98 -39.76 2.70
C GLN A 480 16.04 -40.96 2.95
N ALA A 481 15.09 -40.84 3.89
CA ALA A 481 14.45 -41.98 4.56
C ALA A 481 13.08 -42.41 4.02
N GLY A 482 12.60 -43.59 4.43
CA GLY A 482 11.39 -44.11 3.80
C GLY A 482 10.62 -45.39 4.14
N ALA A 483 11.22 -46.48 4.60
CA ALA A 483 10.46 -47.73 4.77
C ALA A 483 9.85 -47.85 6.18
N THR A 484 8.75 -48.58 6.37
CA THR A 484 8.10 -48.78 7.69
C THR A 484 8.77 -49.83 8.59
N MET A 485 9.94 -50.36 8.22
CA MET A 485 10.91 -50.90 9.20
C MET A 485 11.92 -49.84 9.70
N PHE A 486 11.69 -48.58 9.32
CA PHE A 486 12.55 -47.43 9.54
C PHE A 486 11.68 -46.18 9.76
N SER A 487 10.90 -46.16 10.83
CA SER A 487 10.24 -44.94 11.33
C SER A 487 11.23 -43.87 11.81
N GLY A 488 12.51 -43.99 11.46
CA GLY A 488 13.64 -43.39 12.13
C GLY A 488 14.30 -42.23 11.39
N LEU A 489 13.78 -41.67 10.30
CA LEU A 489 14.43 -40.50 9.66
C LEU A 489 13.52 -39.59 8.80
N LEU A 490 12.21 -39.87 8.67
CA LEU A 490 11.32 -39.05 7.82
C LEU A 490 10.41 -38.05 8.55
N ARG A 491 10.19 -38.22 9.86
CA ARG A 491 9.46 -37.30 10.73
C ARG A 491 9.53 -37.87 12.13
N LEU A 492 10.48 -37.41 12.93
CA LEU A 492 10.67 -37.95 14.27
C LEU A 492 9.98 -37.06 15.27
N THR A 493 8.91 -37.59 15.82
CA THR A 493 8.26 -37.05 16.98
C THR A 493 9.27 -36.97 18.11
N THR A 494 9.35 -35.80 18.71
CA THR A 494 10.06 -35.57 19.95
C THR A 494 9.04 -35.45 21.09
N SER A 495 9.48 -35.64 22.32
CA SER A 495 8.65 -35.35 23.49
C SER A 495 9.51 -34.86 24.64
N ALA A 496 8.88 -34.23 25.62
CA ALA A 496 9.56 -33.81 26.85
C ALA A 496 10.17 -35.01 27.61
N GLN A 497 9.60 -36.21 27.45
CA GLN A 497 10.06 -37.45 28.08
C GLN A 497 11.07 -38.24 27.25
N GLY A 498 11.21 -37.94 25.95
CA GLY A 498 12.03 -38.69 25.00
C GLY A 498 11.24 -39.77 24.24
N ILE A 499 11.53 -39.95 22.95
CA ILE A 499 10.96 -41.00 22.10
C ILE A 499 12.09 -41.78 21.42
N GLN A 500 12.01 -43.11 21.45
CA GLN A 500 12.98 -44.01 20.84
C GLN A 500 12.71 -44.18 19.34
N HIS A 501 13.79 -44.13 18.56
CA HIS A 501 13.83 -44.31 17.12
C HIS A 501 14.83 -45.41 16.74
N ILE A 502 14.56 -46.15 15.67
CA ILE A 502 15.39 -47.26 15.19
C ILE A 502 15.43 -47.23 13.66
N PHE A 503 16.61 -47.41 13.06
CA PHE A 503 16.75 -47.57 11.60
C PHE A 503 17.82 -48.63 11.27
N ARG A 504 17.61 -49.42 10.20
CA ARG A 504 18.56 -50.49 9.81
C ARG A 504 19.72 -49.91 8.99
N TRP A 505 20.92 -50.48 9.12
CA TRP A 505 22.14 -50.02 8.44
C TRP A 505 22.73 -51.16 7.64
N ASN A 506 23.01 -51.00 6.33
CA ASN A 506 23.57 -52.11 5.53
C ASN A 506 24.69 -51.75 4.53
N ARG A 507 25.83 -52.44 4.74
CA ARG A 507 27.05 -52.69 3.93
C ARG A 507 28.11 -51.59 3.74
N ALA A 508 29.36 -52.05 3.68
CA ALA A 508 30.57 -51.30 3.29
C ALA A 508 30.66 -51.03 1.77
N ARG A 509 29.96 -51.81 0.93
CA ARG A 509 29.95 -51.63 -0.54
C ARG A 509 29.14 -50.39 -0.97
N ASP A 510 28.17 -50.02 -0.15
CA ASP A 510 27.27 -48.90 -0.42
C ASP A 510 27.90 -47.55 0.05
N VAL A 511 29.11 -47.61 0.63
CA VAL A 511 30.01 -46.46 0.84
C VAL A 511 31.37 -46.74 0.18
N PRO A 512 31.60 -46.28 -1.06
CA PRO A 512 32.82 -46.59 -1.82
C PRO A 512 34.09 -46.18 -1.04
N GLY A 513 34.87 -47.15 -0.54
CA GLY A 513 36.17 -46.91 0.12
C GLY A 513 36.39 -47.55 1.51
N ALA A 514 35.33 -47.95 2.22
CA ALA A 514 35.43 -48.44 3.61
C ALA A 514 36.05 -49.86 3.71
N THR A 515 37.08 -50.04 4.56
CA THR A 515 37.86 -51.30 4.61
C THR A 515 37.61 -52.20 5.84
N GLU A 516 37.41 -51.68 7.06
CA GLU A 516 37.22 -52.55 8.27
C GLU A 516 36.28 -51.98 9.37
N ALA A 517 36.19 -50.65 9.55
CA ALA A 517 35.29 -50.00 10.50
C ALA A 517 34.90 -48.60 10.00
N ALA A 518 33.71 -48.13 10.36
CA ALA A 518 33.24 -46.79 10.04
C ALA A 518 32.69 -46.08 11.28
N ARG A 519 32.87 -44.78 11.40
CA ARG A 519 32.24 -43.96 12.44
C ARG A 519 30.94 -43.40 11.90
N VAL A 520 29.84 -43.68 12.58
CA VAL A 520 28.52 -43.13 12.24
C VAL A 520 28.23 -41.98 13.19
N ARG A 521 28.02 -40.79 12.63
CA ARG A 521 27.59 -39.60 13.36
C ARG A 521 26.11 -39.37 13.09
N LEU A 522 25.33 -39.32 14.16
CA LEU A 522 23.94 -38.91 14.13
C LEU A 522 23.85 -37.48 14.65
N THR A 523 23.35 -36.60 13.80
CA THR A 523 23.14 -35.19 14.06
C THR A 523 21.63 -34.95 14.07
N ALA A 524 21.08 -34.64 15.24
CA ALA A 524 19.69 -34.25 15.40
C ALA A 524 19.58 -32.74 15.52
N THR A 525 18.73 -32.14 14.69
CA THR A 525 18.57 -30.69 14.65
C THR A 525 17.09 -30.36 14.53
N VAL A 526 16.55 -29.61 15.49
CA VAL A 526 15.32 -28.86 15.23
C VAL A 526 15.72 -27.59 14.49
N PRO A 527 15.09 -27.24 13.34
CA PRO A 527 15.44 -26.04 12.59
C PRO A 527 15.59 -24.81 13.49
N GLY A 528 16.72 -24.10 13.37
CA GLY A 528 17.03 -22.92 14.19
C GLY A 528 17.66 -23.21 15.57
N THR A 529 17.96 -24.47 15.92
CA THR A 529 18.63 -24.85 17.18
C THR A 529 20.03 -25.40 16.95
N VAL A 530 20.84 -25.46 18.02
CA VAL A 530 22.14 -26.13 17.97
C VAL A 530 21.91 -27.63 17.82
N PRO A 531 22.55 -28.29 16.84
CA PRO A 531 22.40 -29.72 16.64
C PRO A 531 22.94 -30.51 17.83
N SER A 532 22.20 -31.51 18.27
CA SER A 532 22.72 -32.54 19.18
C SER A 532 23.37 -33.64 18.34
N MET A 533 24.66 -33.87 18.58
CA MET A 533 25.42 -34.88 17.87
C MET A 533 25.83 -36.01 18.81
N ARG A 534 25.68 -37.25 18.33
CA ARG A 534 26.36 -38.40 18.92
C ARG A 534 27.02 -39.22 17.83
N THR A 535 28.20 -39.72 18.13
CA THR A 535 28.97 -40.57 17.22
C THR A 535 29.15 -41.94 17.84
N LEU A 536 28.97 -42.98 17.03
CA LEU A 536 29.18 -44.36 17.38
C LEU A 536 30.07 -45.04 16.33
N THR A 537 31.09 -45.76 16.77
CA THR A 537 31.94 -46.54 15.86
C THR A 537 31.31 -47.91 15.58
N VAL A 538 31.22 -48.28 14.30
CA VAL A 538 30.56 -49.49 13.81
C VAL A 538 31.58 -50.34 13.04
N ALA A 539 31.71 -51.61 13.41
CA ALA A 539 32.54 -52.57 12.68
C ALA A 539 31.78 -53.08 11.42
N LEU A 540 32.43 -53.12 10.26
CA LEU A 540 31.82 -53.51 8.98
C LEU A 540 32.39 -54.86 8.48
N PRO A 541 31.82 -56.01 8.89
CA PRO A 541 32.27 -57.30 8.38
C PRO A 541 31.72 -57.59 6.96
N ALA A 542 32.60 -57.94 6.02
CA ALA A 542 32.24 -58.28 4.65
C ALA A 542 31.48 -59.61 4.56
N THR A 543 30.21 -59.58 4.12
CA THR A 543 29.47 -60.78 3.66
C THR A 543 28.56 -60.45 2.45
N PRO A 544 28.23 -61.42 1.57
CA PRO A 544 27.79 -61.15 0.19
C PRO A 544 26.27 -61.27 -0.08
N ARG A 545 25.38 -60.89 0.85
CA ARG A 545 23.91 -60.94 0.62
C ARG A 545 23.28 -59.54 0.40
N ARG A 546 22.21 -59.49 -0.43
CA ARG A 546 21.49 -58.27 -0.90
C ARG A 546 20.47 -57.81 0.15
N CYS A 547 20.37 -56.51 0.38
CA CYS A 547 19.38 -55.87 1.26
C CYS A 547 18.58 -54.83 0.44
N GLU A 548 17.32 -54.60 0.81
CA GLU A 548 16.33 -53.74 0.11
C GLU A 548 16.72 -52.24 0.10
N VAL A 549 16.36 -51.52 -0.97
CA VAL A 549 16.65 -50.08 -1.17
C VAL A 549 15.37 -49.35 -1.59
N ASP A 550 14.93 -48.37 -0.81
CA ASP A 550 13.78 -47.49 -1.10
C ASP A 550 14.26 -46.06 -1.32
N TYR A 551 13.99 -45.50 -2.50
CA TYR A 551 14.36 -44.12 -2.87
C TYR A 551 13.20 -43.12 -2.73
N ASP A 552 11.95 -43.59 -2.80
CA ASP A 552 10.78 -42.77 -2.54
C ASP A 552 9.78 -43.56 -1.70
N SER A 553 9.30 -42.90 -0.67
CA SER A 553 8.71 -43.50 0.51
C SER A 553 7.53 -42.73 1.05
N SER A 554 7.29 -41.58 0.46
CA SER A 554 6.23 -40.68 0.86
C SER A 554 4.84 -41.31 0.63
N ARG A 555 4.73 -42.31 -0.26
CA ARG A 555 3.45 -42.91 -0.68
C ARG A 555 3.46 -44.45 -0.73
N VAL A 556 4.22 -45.10 0.14
CA VAL A 556 4.24 -46.57 0.25
C VAL A 556 3.19 -47.04 1.26
N GLN A 557 2.20 -47.79 0.80
CA GLN A 557 1.17 -48.37 1.66
C GLN A 557 1.44 -49.87 1.89
N TRP A 558 1.59 -50.25 3.15
CA TRP A 558 1.82 -51.64 3.54
C TRP A 558 0.51 -52.38 3.56
N VAL A 559 0.47 -53.54 2.89
CA VAL A 559 -0.71 -54.39 2.88
C VAL A 559 -0.65 -55.29 4.13
N PRO A 560 -1.61 -55.18 5.07
CA PRO A 560 -1.55 -55.90 6.33
C PRO A 560 -1.63 -57.41 6.11
N GLU A 561 -0.76 -58.17 6.79
CA GLU A 561 -0.96 -59.62 6.93
C GLU A 561 -0.56 -60.15 8.31
N ASP A 562 -1.35 -61.10 8.79
CA ASP A 562 -0.99 -62.07 9.84
C ASP A 562 0.05 -63.08 9.32
N SER A 563 1.32 -62.65 9.26
CA SER A 563 2.58 -63.42 9.31
C SER A 563 2.86 -64.69 8.47
N SER A 564 1.99 -65.18 7.57
CA SER A 564 2.31 -66.39 6.76
C SER A 564 1.84 -66.41 5.31
N ARG A 565 1.38 -65.30 4.72
CA ARG A 565 0.67 -65.29 3.44
C ARG A 565 1.41 -64.42 2.41
N THR A 566 0.98 -64.47 1.16
CA THR A 566 1.62 -63.78 0.03
C THR A 566 0.54 -63.11 -0.80
N ALA A 567 0.65 -61.80 -1.01
CA ALA A 567 -0.14 -61.10 -2.01
C ALA A 567 0.09 -61.74 -3.39
N TYR A 568 -0.95 -61.85 -4.23
CA TYR A 568 -0.92 -62.66 -5.45
C TYR A 568 -1.36 -61.88 -6.71
N ASP A 569 -2.36 -61.02 -6.58
CA ASP A 569 -2.83 -60.17 -7.67
C ASP A 569 -3.46 -58.87 -7.17
N MET A 570 -3.55 -57.86 -8.04
CA MET A 570 -4.24 -56.61 -7.73
C MET A 570 -4.97 -56.01 -8.92
N THR A 571 -6.01 -55.21 -8.64
CA THR A 571 -6.77 -54.46 -9.63
C THR A 571 -7.12 -53.06 -9.09
N SER A 572 -7.27 -52.09 -10.00
CA SER A 572 -7.62 -50.70 -9.69
C SER A 572 -9.04 -50.37 -10.12
N GLY A 573 -9.61 -49.33 -9.48
CA GLY A 573 -10.92 -48.77 -9.83
C GLY A 573 -11.57 -48.04 -8.66
N ASP A 574 -12.63 -47.27 -8.91
CA ASP A 574 -13.39 -46.61 -7.83
C ASP A 574 -14.37 -47.61 -7.17
N PHE A 575 -13.86 -48.37 -6.21
CA PHE A 575 -14.65 -49.35 -5.48
C PHE A 575 -15.48 -48.72 -4.36
N THR A 576 -15.14 -47.50 -3.94
CA THR A 576 -15.84 -46.79 -2.87
C THR A 576 -16.94 -45.85 -3.37
N GLY A 577 -16.91 -45.49 -4.66
CA GLY A 577 -17.84 -44.57 -5.31
C GLY A 577 -17.54 -43.11 -4.99
N ASP A 578 -16.29 -42.77 -4.62
CA ASP A 578 -15.89 -41.42 -4.23
C ASP A 578 -15.12 -40.66 -5.32
N GLY A 579 -15.06 -41.24 -6.51
CA GLY A 579 -14.45 -40.68 -7.71
C GLY A 579 -12.92 -40.81 -7.73
N LYS A 580 -12.31 -41.53 -6.78
CA LYS A 580 -10.86 -41.70 -6.71
C LYS A 580 -10.48 -43.16 -6.97
N PRO A 581 -9.38 -43.43 -7.69
CA PRO A 581 -8.95 -44.80 -7.89
C PRO A 581 -8.51 -45.47 -6.58
N ASP A 582 -9.20 -46.56 -6.23
CA ASP A 582 -8.86 -47.47 -5.14
C ASP A 582 -8.10 -48.69 -5.69
N LEU A 583 -7.53 -49.49 -4.78
CA LEU A 583 -6.90 -50.77 -5.11
C LEU A 583 -7.47 -51.94 -4.31
N MET A 584 -7.79 -53.04 -5.00
CA MET A 584 -8.09 -54.33 -4.38
C MET A 584 -6.92 -55.30 -4.58
N VAL A 585 -6.39 -55.82 -3.48
CA VAL A 585 -5.25 -56.74 -3.45
C VAL A 585 -5.67 -58.09 -2.91
N SER A 586 -5.40 -59.17 -3.67
CA SER A 586 -5.64 -60.55 -3.24
C SER A 586 -4.44 -61.17 -2.52
N HIS A 587 -4.75 -62.07 -1.58
CA HIS A 587 -3.81 -62.76 -0.70
C HIS A 587 -4.00 -64.26 -0.77
N SER A 588 -2.92 -65.02 -0.55
CA SER A 588 -3.01 -66.47 -0.44
C SER A 588 -3.72 -66.91 0.86
N GLY A 589 -4.97 -67.39 0.75
CA GLY A 589 -5.79 -67.89 1.86
C GLY A 589 -6.86 -66.90 2.36
N SER A 590 -7.67 -67.30 3.36
CA SER A 590 -8.80 -66.48 3.86
C SER A 590 -8.50 -65.82 5.22
N PRO A 591 -8.86 -64.55 5.47
CA PRO A 591 -9.53 -63.61 4.54
C PRO A 591 -8.59 -63.14 3.42
N GLY A 592 -9.12 -63.04 2.21
CA GLY A 592 -8.32 -63.09 0.97
C GLY A 592 -8.18 -61.80 0.19
N ILE A 593 -8.82 -60.68 0.61
CA ILE A 593 -8.80 -59.40 -0.12
C ILE A 593 -8.57 -58.23 0.83
N SER A 594 -7.67 -57.31 0.45
CA SER A 594 -7.47 -56.02 1.11
C SER A 594 -7.83 -54.88 0.17
N LEU A 595 -8.63 -53.93 0.65
CA LEU A 595 -8.91 -52.66 -0.01
C LEU A 595 -7.92 -51.61 0.48
N LEU A 596 -7.24 -50.96 -0.45
CA LEU A 596 -6.47 -49.74 -0.24
C LEU A 596 -7.29 -48.60 -0.83
N LYS A 597 -7.92 -47.82 0.04
CA LYS A 597 -8.76 -46.71 -0.38
C LYS A 597 -7.90 -45.55 -0.90
N GLY A 598 -8.12 -45.10 -2.12
CA GLY A 598 -7.44 -43.98 -2.74
C GLY A 598 -7.75 -42.66 -2.01
N MET A 599 -6.72 -41.86 -1.75
CA MET A 599 -6.90 -40.53 -1.16
C MET A 599 -6.96 -39.41 -2.22
N GLY A 600 -6.67 -39.71 -3.49
CA GLY A 600 -6.63 -38.72 -4.57
C GLY A 600 -5.44 -37.76 -4.45
N ASN A 601 -4.34 -38.26 -3.89
CA ASN A 601 -3.07 -37.54 -3.76
C ASN A 601 -1.90 -38.52 -3.90
N GLY A 602 -2.07 -39.57 -4.70
CA GLY A 602 -1.10 -40.65 -4.92
C GLY A 602 -0.91 -41.56 -3.71
N GLY A 603 -1.62 -41.32 -2.61
CA GLY A 603 -1.58 -42.13 -1.41
C GLY A 603 -2.86 -42.95 -1.22
N PHE A 604 -2.75 -43.97 -0.36
CA PHE A 604 -3.89 -44.77 0.08
C PHE A 604 -4.11 -44.61 1.59
N ASP A 605 -5.37 -44.68 2.02
CA ASP A 605 -5.70 -44.79 3.44
C ASP A 605 -5.31 -46.18 3.98
N ARG A 606 -5.40 -46.34 5.30
CA ARG A 606 -5.12 -47.60 5.98
C ARG A 606 -5.91 -48.74 5.35
N PRO A 607 -5.26 -49.86 4.99
CA PRO A 607 -5.94 -50.90 4.25
C PRO A 607 -7.00 -51.57 5.11
N VAL A 608 -8.16 -51.79 4.51
CA VAL A 608 -9.29 -52.46 5.12
C VAL A 608 -9.36 -53.87 4.55
N THR A 609 -9.14 -54.86 5.39
CA THR A 609 -9.25 -56.26 4.98
C THR A 609 -10.70 -56.72 5.12
N SER A 610 -11.32 -57.14 4.01
CA SER A 610 -12.63 -57.76 4.05
C SER A 610 -12.49 -59.25 4.38
N HIS A 611 -13.37 -59.77 5.25
CA HIS A 611 -13.40 -61.20 5.57
C HIS A 611 -14.10 -62.09 4.51
N THR A 612 -14.24 -61.57 3.29
CA THR A 612 -14.80 -62.30 2.15
C THR A 612 -13.89 -63.48 1.76
N THR A 613 -14.45 -64.68 1.59
CA THR A 613 -13.75 -65.87 1.12
C THR A 613 -13.60 -65.83 -0.41
N LEU A 614 -12.81 -64.89 -0.91
CA LEU A 614 -12.33 -64.90 -2.29
C LEU A 614 -10.94 -65.52 -2.27
N THR A 615 -10.89 -66.80 -2.62
CA THR A 615 -9.63 -67.50 -2.92
C THR A 615 -9.48 -67.37 -4.43
N GLY A 616 -8.57 -66.55 -4.92
CA GLY A 616 -8.44 -66.31 -6.36
C GLY A 616 -7.02 -65.91 -6.71
N GLN A 617 -6.51 -66.45 -7.82
CA GLN A 617 -5.15 -66.16 -8.30
C GLN A 617 -5.11 -65.00 -9.29
N LYS A 618 -6.26 -64.66 -9.89
CA LYS A 618 -6.38 -63.59 -10.87
C LYS A 618 -7.62 -62.75 -10.59
N LEU A 619 -7.46 -61.44 -10.52
CA LEU A 619 -8.50 -60.46 -10.20
C LEU A 619 -8.79 -59.55 -11.40
N SER A 620 -10.07 -59.25 -11.58
CA SER A 620 -10.57 -58.19 -12.46
C SER A 620 -11.75 -57.49 -11.80
N SER A 621 -11.99 -56.25 -12.22
CA SER A 621 -13.11 -55.45 -11.75
C SER A 621 -14.03 -55.04 -12.89
N GLY A 622 -15.29 -54.75 -12.56
CA GLY A 622 -16.30 -54.23 -13.49
C GLY A 622 -17.64 -54.07 -12.79
N ASP A 623 -18.47 -53.14 -13.23
CA ASP A 623 -19.82 -52.91 -12.69
C ASP A 623 -20.80 -53.90 -13.34
N LEU A 624 -20.92 -55.12 -12.79
CA LEU A 624 -21.71 -56.20 -13.38
C LEU A 624 -23.21 -55.96 -13.27
N ASN A 625 -23.66 -55.19 -12.27
CA ASN A 625 -25.07 -54.97 -11.97
C ASN A 625 -25.57 -53.56 -12.36
N GLN A 626 -24.70 -52.71 -12.91
CA GLN A 626 -24.96 -51.34 -13.34
C GLN A 626 -25.41 -50.41 -12.20
N ASP A 627 -24.93 -50.63 -10.98
CA ASP A 627 -25.25 -49.77 -9.84
C ASP A 627 -24.26 -48.62 -9.65
N GLY A 628 -23.22 -48.56 -10.49
CA GLY A 628 -22.17 -47.53 -10.47
C GLY A 628 -21.04 -47.81 -9.47
N VAL A 629 -21.08 -48.92 -8.73
CA VAL A 629 -19.99 -49.39 -7.87
C VAL A 629 -19.33 -50.59 -8.52
N LEU A 630 -17.99 -50.61 -8.56
CA LEU A 630 -17.28 -51.72 -9.18
C LEU A 630 -17.39 -53.01 -8.36
N ASP A 631 -17.71 -54.10 -9.06
CA ASP A 631 -17.70 -55.46 -8.52
C ASP A 631 -16.33 -56.11 -8.73
N LEU A 632 -16.05 -57.17 -7.96
CA LEU A 632 -14.83 -57.95 -8.09
C LEU A 632 -15.11 -59.35 -8.63
N VAL A 633 -14.40 -59.71 -9.70
CA VAL A 633 -14.40 -61.04 -10.30
C VAL A 633 -13.04 -61.69 -10.09
N ALA A 634 -13.05 -62.90 -9.55
CA ALA A 634 -11.86 -63.68 -9.29
C ALA A 634 -12.00 -65.09 -9.84
N VAL A 635 -10.92 -65.63 -10.41
CA VAL A 635 -10.86 -67.03 -10.82
C VAL A 635 -9.95 -67.82 -9.88
N ASP A 636 -10.45 -68.97 -9.44
CA ASP A 636 -9.73 -69.95 -8.64
C ASP A 636 -9.57 -71.27 -9.37
N VAL A 637 -8.40 -71.88 -9.22
CA VAL A 637 -8.09 -73.22 -9.73
C VAL A 637 -7.77 -74.11 -8.54
N VAL A 638 -8.75 -74.88 -8.09
CA VAL A 638 -8.57 -75.79 -6.95
C VAL A 638 -8.12 -77.17 -7.44
N GLN A 639 -6.94 -77.60 -6.98
CA GLN A 639 -6.34 -78.89 -7.35
C GLN A 639 -7.34 -80.05 -7.21
N GLY A 640 -7.61 -80.75 -8.32
CA GLY A 640 -8.42 -81.96 -8.34
C GLY A 640 -9.95 -81.76 -8.31
N THR A 641 -10.46 -80.52 -8.28
CA THR A 641 -11.92 -80.26 -8.15
C THR A 641 -12.53 -79.34 -9.21
N GLY A 642 -11.73 -78.62 -10.02
CA GLY A 642 -12.23 -77.86 -11.19
C GLY A 642 -11.87 -76.37 -11.18
N LEU A 643 -12.34 -75.64 -12.20
CA LEU A 643 -12.23 -74.17 -12.33
C LEU A 643 -13.46 -73.51 -11.71
N TYR A 644 -13.25 -72.51 -10.86
CA TYR A 644 -14.31 -71.78 -10.18
C TYR A 644 -14.21 -70.28 -10.46
N LEU A 645 -15.32 -69.67 -10.87
CA LEU A 645 -15.46 -68.23 -10.98
C LEU A 645 -16.17 -67.71 -9.73
N HIS A 646 -15.56 -66.73 -9.07
CA HIS A 646 -16.13 -66.04 -7.92
C HIS A 646 -16.46 -64.60 -8.31
N ALA A 647 -17.68 -64.14 -8.05
CA ALA A 647 -18.00 -62.72 -8.09
C ALA A 647 -18.49 -62.24 -6.75
N ALA A 648 -17.97 -61.11 -6.30
CA ALA A 648 -18.46 -60.40 -5.15
C ALA A 648 -18.95 -59.03 -5.62
N LEU A 649 -20.25 -58.78 -5.41
CA LEU A 649 -20.83 -57.50 -5.76
C LEU A 649 -20.33 -56.40 -4.80
N GLY A 650 -19.95 -55.26 -5.37
CA GLY A 650 -19.59 -54.05 -4.67
C GLY A 650 -20.80 -53.46 -3.93
N VAL A 651 -20.50 -52.74 -2.85
CA VAL A 651 -21.45 -51.89 -2.14
C VAL A 651 -20.71 -50.62 -1.76
N TYR A 652 -21.41 -49.48 -1.76
CA TYR A 652 -20.84 -48.18 -1.39
C TYR A 652 -19.94 -48.24 -0.15
N GLY A 653 -18.81 -47.53 -0.23
CA GLY A 653 -17.79 -47.53 0.82
C GLY A 653 -16.78 -48.68 0.73
N GLY A 654 -16.67 -49.36 -0.43
CA GLY A 654 -15.63 -50.34 -0.69
C GLY A 654 -15.85 -51.70 -0.04
N LEU A 655 -17.09 -51.99 0.35
CA LEU A 655 -17.46 -53.28 0.93
C LEU A 655 -17.89 -54.25 -0.18
N LEU A 656 -17.52 -55.51 -0.02
CA LEU A 656 -17.92 -56.59 -0.93
C LEU A 656 -19.00 -57.46 -0.26
N GLN A 657 -20.06 -57.77 -1.00
CA GLN A 657 -21.02 -58.79 -0.60
C GLN A 657 -20.35 -60.18 -0.54
N ALA A 658 -21.02 -61.15 0.09
CA ALA A 658 -20.55 -62.53 0.08
C ALA A 658 -20.40 -63.03 -1.36
N PRO A 659 -19.28 -63.69 -1.72
CA PRO A 659 -18.99 -64.00 -3.10
C PRO A 659 -19.86 -65.18 -3.54
N MET A 660 -20.40 -65.10 -4.75
CA MET A 660 -21.08 -66.20 -5.42
C MET A 660 -20.08 -67.00 -6.25
N THR A 661 -20.10 -68.32 -6.08
CA THR A 661 -19.21 -69.24 -6.79
C THR A 661 -19.95 -69.97 -7.89
N THR A 662 -19.46 -69.84 -9.13
CA THR A 662 -19.97 -70.53 -10.31
C THR A 662 -18.94 -71.56 -10.79
N PRO A 663 -19.24 -72.87 -10.75
CA PRO A 663 -18.33 -73.90 -11.26
C PRO A 663 -18.35 -73.92 -12.80
N LEU A 664 -17.18 -73.90 -13.41
CA LEU A 664 -17.01 -74.03 -14.86
C LEU A 664 -16.63 -75.47 -15.21
N ARG A 665 -17.29 -76.05 -16.22
CA ARG A 665 -17.00 -77.45 -16.62
C ARG A 665 -15.68 -77.51 -17.39
N SER A 666 -14.58 -77.81 -16.72
CA SER A 666 -13.26 -77.97 -17.35
C SER A 666 -12.98 -79.40 -17.83
N GLY A 667 -12.36 -79.52 -19.01
CA GLY A 667 -11.98 -80.79 -19.62
C GLY A 667 -10.64 -81.39 -19.15
N GLY A 668 -9.91 -80.73 -18.24
CA GLY A 668 -8.56 -81.15 -17.86
C GLY A 668 -7.99 -80.47 -16.60
N PHE A 669 -6.87 -81.02 -16.09
CA PHE A 669 -6.16 -80.58 -14.89
C PHE A 669 -4.99 -79.65 -15.25
N SER A 670 -5.23 -78.33 -15.35
CA SER A 670 -4.20 -77.34 -15.67
C SER A 670 -4.31 -76.07 -14.84
N TYR A 671 -3.15 -75.48 -14.52
CA TYR A 671 -3.00 -74.22 -13.78
C TYR A 671 -3.00 -72.97 -14.68
N ARG A 672 -3.17 -73.13 -16.00
CA ARG A 672 -3.08 -72.02 -16.96
C ARG A 672 -4.47 -71.45 -17.25
N SER A 673 -4.94 -70.58 -16.35
CA SER A 673 -6.09 -69.69 -16.58
C SER A 673 -5.61 -68.27 -16.84
N THR A 674 -6.31 -67.54 -17.70
CA THR A 674 -6.09 -66.11 -17.88
C THR A 674 -6.66 -65.31 -16.72
N THR A 675 -6.25 -64.05 -16.64
CA THR A 675 -7.03 -63.03 -15.94
C THR A 675 -8.42 -62.94 -16.61
N PRO A 676 -9.52 -62.87 -15.85
CA PRO A 676 -10.86 -62.75 -16.44
C PRO A 676 -10.97 -61.44 -17.24
N LEU A 677 -11.41 -61.51 -18.48
CA LEU A 677 -11.79 -60.32 -19.24
C LEU A 677 -13.21 -59.94 -18.80
N VAL A 678 -13.37 -58.78 -18.18
CA VAL A 678 -14.68 -58.24 -17.76
C VAL A 678 -14.99 -57.05 -18.65
N ARG A 679 -15.91 -57.22 -19.61
CA ARG A 679 -16.22 -56.19 -20.61
C ARG A 679 -17.62 -56.41 -21.18
N ASP A 680 -18.33 -55.32 -21.46
CA ASP A 680 -19.61 -55.36 -22.18
C ASP A 680 -19.34 -55.79 -23.63
N LEU A 681 -19.72 -57.03 -23.96
CA LEU A 681 -19.45 -57.66 -25.26
C LEU A 681 -20.67 -57.63 -26.19
N ASP A 682 -21.89 -57.51 -25.67
CA ASP A 682 -23.10 -57.42 -26.49
C ASP A 682 -23.69 -56.01 -26.61
N GLY A 683 -23.12 -55.02 -25.91
CA GLY A 683 -23.47 -53.61 -25.99
C GLY A 683 -24.72 -53.25 -25.18
N ASP A 684 -25.17 -54.11 -24.27
CA ASP A 684 -26.31 -53.84 -23.39
C ASP A 684 -25.94 -52.99 -22.16
N GLY A 685 -24.66 -52.67 -22.02
CA GLY A 685 -24.07 -51.88 -20.95
C GLY A 685 -23.66 -52.70 -19.72
N ALA A 686 -24.02 -53.98 -19.62
CA ALA A 686 -23.64 -54.84 -18.51
C ALA A 686 -22.43 -55.72 -18.94
N PRO A 687 -21.33 -55.75 -18.19
CA PRO A 687 -20.16 -56.48 -18.62
C PRO A 687 -20.32 -58.00 -18.52
N GLU A 688 -19.93 -58.69 -19.59
CA GLU A 688 -19.70 -60.13 -19.60
C GLU A 688 -18.34 -60.50 -19.06
N VAL A 689 -18.20 -61.76 -18.64
CA VAL A 689 -16.93 -62.33 -18.19
C VAL A 689 -16.47 -63.38 -19.18
N VAL A 690 -15.23 -63.23 -19.66
CA VAL A 690 -14.57 -64.21 -20.51
C VAL A 690 -13.35 -64.76 -19.79
N VAL A 691 -13.26 -66.08 -19.74
CA VAL A 691 -12.13 -66.79 -19.15
C VAL A 691 -11.59 -67.76 -20.18
N ALA A 692 -10.29 -67.67 -20.49
CA ALA A 692 -9.61 -68.68 -21.28
C ALA A 692 -8.83 -69.62 -20.34
N GLN A 693 -9.07 -70.92 -20.48
CA GLN A 693 -8.34 -71.95 -19.76
C GLN A 693 -8.00 -73.09 -20.71
N ASP A 694 -6.72 -73.48 -20.73
CA ASP A 694 -6.20 -74.43 -21.71
C ASP A 694 -6.69 -74.07 -23.12
N SER A 695 -7.39 -74.98 -23.81
CA SER A 695 -7.91 -74.78 -25.16
C SER A 695 -9.40 -74.45 -25.21
N GLU A 696 -9.98 -73.97 -24.11
CA GLU A 696 -11.38 -73.55 -24.05
C GLU A 696 -11.50 -72.07 -23.65
N LEU A 697 -12.37 -71.35 -24.36
CA LEU A 697 -12.80 -69.99 -24.06
C LEU A 697 -14.24 -70.04 -23.57
N TYR A 698 -14.45 -69.60 -22.34
CA TYR A 698 -15.75 -69.54 -21.67
C TYR A 698 -16.29 -68.12 -21.76
N VAL A 699 -17.47 -67.94 -22.33
CA VAL A 699 -18.20 -66.67 -22.33
C VAL A 699 -19.38 -66.78 -21.38
N LEU A 700 -19.36 -65.94 -20.35
CA LEU A 700 -20.27 -66.01 -19.21
C LEU A 700 -21.05 -64.72 -19.12
N ARG A 701 -22.38 -64.84 -19.06
CA ARG A 701 -23.27 -63.69 -18.85
C ARG A 701 -23.66 -63.59 -17.39
N HIS A 702 -23.62 -62.38 -16.85
CA HIS A 702 -24.10 -62.08 -15.51
C HIS A 702 -25.62 -62.28 -15.43
N THR A 703 -26.07 -62.75 -14.28
CA THR A 703 -27.48 -62.93 -13.92
C THR A 703 -27.72 -62.34 -12.53
N ALA A 704 -28.99 -62.20 -12.13
CA ALA A 704 -29.34 -61.57 -10.86
C ALA A 704 -28.55 -62.14 -9.67
N HIS A 705 -28.06 -61.24 -8.80
CA HIS A 705 -27.32 -61.54 -7.57
C HIS A 705 -25.90 -62.11 -7.74
N GLY A 706 -25.17 -61.76 -8.81
CA GLY A 706 -23.74 -62.09 -8.94
C GLY A 706 -23.46 -63.52 -9.40
N ALA A 707 -24.48 -64.23 -9.92
CA ALA A 707 -24.32 -65.55 -10.53
C ALA A 707 -24.07 -65.43 -12.03
N PHE A 708 -23.35 -66.39 -12.61
CA PHE A 708 -23.09 -66.43 -14.06
C PHE A 708 -23.70 -67.65 -14.72
N THR A 709 -24.08 -67.48 -15.98
CA THR A 709 -24.47 -68.59 -16.87
C THR A 709 -23.54 -68.63 -18.08
N GLU A 710 -23.04 -69.82 -18.42
CA GLU A 710 -22.29 -70.05 -19.67
C GLU A 710 -23.22 -69.87 -20.86
N VAL A 711 -22.94 -68.85 -21.67
CA VAL A 711 -23.69 -68.53 -22.90
C VAL A 711 -22.95 -68.96 -24.16
N GLY A 712 -21.62 -69.12 -24.06
CA GLY A 712 -20.78 -69.58 -25.16
C GLY A 712 -19.56 -70.35 -24.68
N ARG A 713 -19.16 -71.35 -25.45
CA ARG A 713 -17.93 -72.11 -25.26
C ARG A 713 -17.27 -72.35 -26.60
N TYR A 714 -16.02 -71.93 -26.72
CA TYR A 714 -15.28 -72.01 -27.97
C TYR A 714 -13.91 -72.67 -27.77
N PHE A 715 -13.40 -73.31 -28.81
CA PHE A 715 -12.03 -73.83 -28.79
C PHE A 715 -11.05 -72.69 -29.04
N ALA A 716 -10.07 -72.52 -28.16
CA ALA A 716 -9.12 -71.42 -28.18
C ALA A 716 -7.65 -71.89 -28.09
N ALA A 717 -6.73 -70.97 -28.34
CA ALA A 717 -5.29 -71.21 -28.23
C ALA A 717 -4.89 -71.56 -26.79
N ALA A 718 -4.16 -72.67 -26.62
CA ALA A 718 -3.77 -73.18 -25.30
C ALA A 718 -2.98 -72.15 -24.48
N GLY A 719 -3.54 -71.71 -23.34
CA GLY A 719 -2.86 -70.85 -22.38
C GLY A 719 -2.53 -69.44 -22.89
N GLY A 720 -3.32 -68.89 -23.81
CA GLY A 720 -3.20 -67.50 -24.27
C GLY A 720 -4.07 -66.53 -23.46
N GLN A 721 -3.68 -65.26 -23.40
CA GLN A 721 -4.41 -64.17 -22.72
C GLN A 721 -5.61 -63.71 -23.55
N ALA A 722 -6.78 -63.54 -22.93
CA ALA A 722 -7.97 -63.02 -23.61
C ALA A 722 -8.01 -61.49 -23.53
N LEU A 723 -8.13 -60.83 -24.67
CA LEU A 723 -8.28 -59.39 -24.84
C LEU A 723 -9.63 -59.11 -25.48
N GLY A 724 -10.31 -58.05 -25.05
CA GLY A 724 -11.55 -57.59 -25.67
C GLY A 724 -11.31 -56.29 -26.42
N GLY A 725 -11.99 -56.08 -27.55
CA GLY A 725 -11.84 -54.88 -28.37
C GLY A 725 -12.82 -54.90 -29.55
N ASP A 726 -12.87 -53.85 -30.35
CA ASP A 726 -13.49 -53.90 -31.67
C ASP A 726 -12.34 -53.94 -32.69
N PHE A 727 -11.85 -55.15 -32.98
CA PHE A 727 -10.60 -55.33 -33.72
C PHE A 727 -10.82 -55.24 -35.24
N ASP A 728 -12.03 -55.49 -35.74
CA ASP A 728 -12.37 -55.31 -37.15
C ASP A 728 -13.24 -54.07 -37.45
N GLN A 729 -13.44 -53.22 -36.44
CA GLN A 729 -14.17 -51.95 -36.50
C GLN A 729 -15.58 -52.09 -37.07
N ASP A 730 -16.21 -53.26 -36.88
CA ASP A 730 -17.57 -53.51 -37.34
C ASP A 730 -18.65 -53.00 -36.35
N GLY A 731 -18.21 -52.45 -35.22
CA GLY A 731 -19.03 -51.90 -34.15
C GLY A 731 -19.50 -52.94 -33.13
N LEU A 732 -19.16 -54.22 -33.32
CA LEU A 732 -19.34 -55.27 -32.34
C LEU A 732 -18.04 -55.47 -31.55
N ARG A 733 -18.16 -55.98 -30.32
CA ARG A 733 -16.98 -56.35 -29.54
C ARG A 733 -16.55 -57.76 -29.86
N ASP A 734 -15.27 -57.89 -30.11
CA ASP A 734 -14.53 -59.10 -30.39
C ASP A 734 -13.76 -59.58 -29.17
N VAL A 735 -13.39 -60.85 -29.19
CA VAL A 735 -12.44 -61.43 -28.26
C VAL A 735 -11.23 -61.94 -29.01
N LEU A 736 -10.03 -61.58 -28.57
CA LEU A 736 -8.77 -62.03 -29.12
C LEU A 736 -8.01 -62.84 -28.07
N VAL A 737 -7.64 -64.07 -28.40
CA VAL A 737 -6.82 -64.91 -27.54
C VAL A 737 -5.38 -64.89 -28.06
N VAL A 738 -4.51 -64.27 -27.27
CA VAL A 738 -3.08 -64.07 -27.54
C VAL A 738 -2.27 -65.10 -26.77
N GLY A 739 -2.05 -66.27 -27.38
CA GLY A 739 -1.19 -67.32 -26.85
C GLY A 739 0.00 -67.58 -27.76
N ARG A 740 0.46 -68.83 -27.84
CA ARG A 740 1.42 -69.22 -28.89
C ARG A 740 0.86 -68.97 -30.29
N SER A 741 -0.42 -69.25 -30.48
CA SER A 741 -1.20 -68.84 -31.64
C SER A 741 -2.06 -67.61 -31.33
N LEU A 742 -2.27 -66.78 -32.35
CA LEU A 742 -3.22 -65.66 -32.35
C LEU A 742 -4.55 -66.15 -32.91
N GLN A 743 -5.61 -66.09 -32.11
CA GLN A 743 -6.95 -66.46 -32.53
C GLN A 743 -7.95 -65.38 -32.17
N ALA A 744 -8.64 -64.84 -33.18
CA ALA A 744 -9.73 -63.90 -32.99
C ALA A 744 -11.07 -64.64 -32.96
N PHE A 745 -12.02 -64.06 -32.22
CA PHE A 745 -13.40 -64.47 -32.11
C PHE A 745 -14.20 -63.21 -32.45
N TYR A 746 -14.49 -63.03 -33.75
CA TYR A 746 -15.16 -61.82 -34.23
C TYR A 746 -16.65 -61.84 -33.90
N GLY A 747 -17.16 -60.73 -33.38
CA GLY A 747 -18.53 -60.55 -32.95
C GLY A 747 -19.55 -60.73 -34.08
N ARG A 748 -20.71 -61.31 -33.75
CA ARG A 748 -21.87 -61.41 -34.65
C ARG A 748 -23.20 -61.00 -33.98
N GLY A 749 -23.11 -60.29 -32.86
CA GLY A 749 -24.24 -59.89 -31.99
C GLY A 749 -24.56 -60.90 -30.89
N LEU A 750 -25.34 -60.49 -29.88
CA LEU A 750 -25.80 -61.28 -28.71
C LEU A 750 -24.84 -62.40 -28.24
N LEU A 751 -23.58 -62.04 -27.97
CA LEU A 751 -22.53 -62.93 -27.43
C LEU A 751 -22.20 -64.15 -28.32
N ALA A 752 -22.43 -64.04 -29.62
CA ALA A 752 -22.03 -65.04 -30.61
C ALA A 752 -20.76 -64.62 -31.35
N PHE A 753 -19.80 -65.53 -31.45
CA PHE A 753 -18.51 -65.27 -32.07
C PHE A 753 -18.17 -66.24 -33.21
N THR A 754 -17.47 -65.73 -34.22
CA THR A 754 -16.86 -66.52 -35.30
C THR A 754 -15.35 -66.66 -35.03
N PRO A 755 -14.84 -67.87 -34.77
CA PRO A 755 -13.42 -68.08 -34.55
C PRO A 755 -12.63 -67.98 -35.86
N VAL A 756 -11.53 -67.24 -35.84
CA VAL A 756 -10.59 -67.06 -36.94
C VAL A 756 -9.17 -67.24 -36.41
N TRP A 757 -8.41 -68.13 -37.02
CA TRP A 757 -6.98 -68.26 -36.75
C TRP A 757 -6.22 -67.20 -37.54
N LEU A 758 -5.49 -66.33 -36.84
CA LEU A 758 -4.79 -65.18 -37.42
C LEU A 758 -3.29 -65.44 -37.64
N GLY A 759 -2.76 -66.52 -37.08
CA GLY A 759 -1.35 -66.88 -37.20
C GLY A 759 -0.73 -67.34 -35.89
N ASP A 760 0.59 -67.41 -35.87
CA ASP A 760 1.37 -67.62 -34.65
C ASP A 760 1.88 -66.27 -34.11
N MET A 761 1.77 -66.07 -32.79
CA MET A 761 2.38 -64.93 -32.09
C MET A 761 3.86 -65.18 -31.82
N ALA A 762 4.18 -66.40 -31.37
CA ALA A 762 5.50 -66.79 -30.90
C ALA A 762 5.92 -68.16 -31.47
N GLY A 763 7.23 -68.40 -31.56
CA GLY A 763 7.78 -69.64 -32.10
C GLY A 763 7.46 -70.90 -31.28
N LEU A 764 7.76 -72.09 -31.83
CA LEU A 764 7.38 -73.38 -31.21
C LEU A 764 7.98 -73.65 -29.81
N MET A 765 9.05 -72.95 -29.45
CA MET A 765 9.77 -73.05 -28.17
C MET A 765 9.52 -71.84 -27.25
N GLU A 766 8.71 -70.87 -27.69
CA GLU A 766 8.49 -69.60 -26.99
C GLU A 766 7.17 -69.63 -26.22
N SER A 767 7.05 -68.79 -25.19
CA SER A 767 5.82 -68.64 -24.39
C SER A 767 5.42 -67.19 -24.26
N VAL A 768 4.13 -66.90 -24.47
CA VAL A 768 3.53 -65.60 -24.18
C VAL A 768 3.09 -65.60 -22.72
N ILE A 769 3.52 -64.59 -21.96
CA ILE A 769 3.26 -64.50 -20.51
C ILE A 769 2.12 -63.52 -20.20
N SER A 770 2.21 -62.31 -20.78
CA SER A 770 1.24 -61.23 -20.62
C SER A 770 0.99 -60.59 -21.98
N ALA A 771 -0.23 -60.11 -22.22
CA ALA A 771 -0.59 -59.35 -23.40
C ALA A 771 -1.59 -58.25 -23.05
N VAL A 772 -1.57 -57.15 -23.80
CA VAL A 772 -2.51 -56.02 -23.68
C VAL A 772 -2.90 -55.54 -25.07
N SER A 773 -4.03 -54.84 -25.16
CA SER A 773 -4.49 -54.17 -26.38
C SER A 773 -4.78 -52.71 -26.11
N ALA A 774 -4.27 -51.83 -26.96
CA ALA A 774 -4.55 -50.41 -26.97
C ALA A 774 -4.25 -49.86 -28.38
N ASP A 775 -4.65 -48.62 -28.66
CA ASP A 775 -4.31 -47.95 -29.91
C ASP A 775 -2.92 -47.29 -29.75
N PHE A 776 -1.87 -47.96 -30.23
CA PHE A 776 -0.48 -47.48 -30.03
C PHE A 776 -0.01 -46.54 -31.14
N ASN A 777 -0.72 -46.47 -32.26
CA ASN A 777 -0.39 -45.65 -33.42
C ASN A 777 -1.44 -44.54 -33.70
N GLY A 778 -2.46 -44.42 -32.85
CA GLY A 778 -3.47 -43.37 -32.92
C GLY A 778 -4.43 -43.48 -34.10
N ASP A 779 -4.54 -44.65 -34.74
CA ASP A 779 -5.41 -44.84 -35.92
C ASP A 779 -6.84 -45.26 -35.57
N GLY A 780 -7.13 -45.44 -34.29
CA GLY A 780 -8.42 -45.85 -33.74
C GLY A 780 -8.67 -47.36 -33.79
N ALA A 781 -7.78 -48.16 -34.38
CA ALA A 781 -7.85 -49.62 -34.33
C ALA A 781 -7.07 -50.14 -33.12
N PRO A 782 -7.66 -51.01 -32.28
CA PRO A 782 -6.91 -51.61 -31.19
C PRO A 782 -5.78 -52.52 -31.72
N ASP A 783 -4.56 -52.22 -31.31
CA ASP A 783 -3.34 -53.00 -31.54
C ASP A 783 -3.11 -54.00 -30.41
N ILE A 784 -2.05 -54.82 -30.52
CA ILE A 784 -1.63 -55.74 -29.46
C ILE A 784 -0.15 -55.59 -29.10
N ALA A 785 0.12 -55.71 -27.80
CA ALA A 785 1.48 -55.86 -27.27
C ALA A 785 1.55 -57.10 -26.37
N ALA A 786 2.65 -57.85 -26.43
CA ALA A 786 2.84 -59.09 -25.68
C ALA A 786 4.28 -59.23 -25.15
N THR A 787 4.40 -59.77 -23.94
CA THR A 787 5.67 -60.23 -23.37
C THR A 787 5.92 -61.68 -23.79
N VAL A 788 6.96 -61.88 -24.59
CA VAL A 788 7.38 -63.18 -25.14
C VAL A 788 8.68 -63.63 -24.48
N THR A 789 8.66 -64.79 -23.82
CA THR A 789 9.83 -65.39 -23.18
C THR A 789 10.42 -66.51 -24.03
N THR A 790 11.75 -66.53 -24.09
CA THR A 790 12.56 -67.60 -24.69
C THR A 790 13.50 -68.25 -23.67
N ASP A 791 14.35 -69.19 -24.10
CA ASP A 791 15.39 -69.77 -23.23
C ASP A 791 16.49 -68.77 -22.81
N LEU A 792 16.66 -67.67 -23.55
CA LEU A 792 17.78 -66.74 -23.38
C LEU A 792 17.36 -65.30 -23.04
N GLU A 793 16.20 -64.86 -23.51
CA GLU A 793 15.73 -63.48 -23.40
C GLU A 793 14.21 -63.37 -23.18
N VAL A 794 13.80 -62.24 -22.60
CA VAL A 794 12.42 -61.75 -22.55
C VAL A 794 12.29 -60.60 -23.54
N ARG A 795 11.28 -60.64 -24.42
CA ARG A 795 10.99 -59.59 -25.40
C ARG A 795 9.61 -58.98 -25.16
N ILE A 796 9.47 -57.70 -25.49
CA ILE A 796 8.17 -57.06 -25.67
C ILE A 796 7.95 -56.91 -27.18
N GLU A 797 6.87 -57.50 -27.69
CA GLU A 797 6.51 -57.50 -29.10
C GLU A 797 5.18 -56.78 -29.32
N VAL A 798 5.11 -55.91 -30.33
CA VAL A 798 3.91 -55.16 -30.72
C VAL A 798 3.49 -55.58 -32.14
N ARG A 799 2.18 -55.72 -32.37
CA ARG A 799 1.59 -55.91 -33.71
C ARG A 799 0.48 -54.91 -33.91
N LEU A 800 0.62 -54.12 -34.97
CA LEU A 800 -0.36 -53.11 -35.36
C LEU A 800 -1.52 -53.75 -36.13
N ASN A 801 -2.74 -53.31 -35.86
CA ASN A 801 -3.96 -53.72 -36.54
C ASN A 801 -4.29 -52.76 -37.67
N ASP A 802 -4.77 -53.25 -38.82
CA ASP A 802 -5.15 -52.40 -39.95
C ASP A 802 -6.61 -51.93 -39.92
N GLY A 803 -7.31 -52.15 -38.80
CA GLY A 803 -8.72 -51.85 -38.60
C GLY A 803 -9.67 -52.83 -39.29
N THR A 804 -9.17 -53.87 -39.97
CA THR A 804 -10.01 -54.90 -40.62
C THR A 804 -9.95 -56.25 -39.92
N GLY A 805 -9.42 -56.29 -38.69
CA GLY A 805 -9.16 -57.52 -37.95
C GLY A 805 -7.95 -58.27 -38.51
N ARG A 806 -6.97 -57.56 -39.08
CA ARG A 806 -5.71 -58.14 -39.56
C ARG A 806 -4.55 -57.44 -38.90
N PHE A 807 -3.64 -58.25 -38.37
CA PHE A 807 -2.45 -57.77 -37.69
C PHE A 807 -1.23 -57.85 -38.59
N GLY A 808 -0.41 -56.81 -38.56
CA GLY A 808 0.88 -56.74 -39.21
C GLY A 808 1.92 -57.70 -38.61
N THR A 809 3.16 -57.57 -39.08
CA THR A 809 4.29 -58.35 -38.56
C THR A 809 4.68 -57.92 -37.15
N SER A 810 5.08 -58.87 -36.29
CA SER A 810 5.63 -58.62 -34.95
C SER A 810 6.82 -57.66 -34.99
N GLN A 811 6.78 -56.61 -34.17
CA GLN A 811 7.88 -55.68 -33.94
C GLN A 811 8.40 -55.83 -32.50
N VAL A 812 9.69 -56.13 -32.33
CA VAL A 812 10.31 -56.20 -31.00
C VAL A 812 10.67 -54.79 -30.55
N VAL A 813 9.99 -54.28 -29.52
CA VAL A 813 10.19 -52.91 -29.02
C VAL A 813 11.18 -52.84 -27.86
N HIS A 814 11.38 -53.94 -27.12
CA HIS A 814 12.39 -54.01 -26.06
C HIS A 814 12.84 -55.45 -25.73
N ARG A 815 14.05 -55.62 -25.18
CA ARG A 815 14.67 -56.92 -24.82
C ARG A 815 15.31 -56.90 -23.43
N TYR A 816 15.22 -58.01 -22.71
CA TYR A 816 15.89 -58.25 -21.43
C TYR A 816 16.60 -59.60 -21.41
N ASP A 817 17.75 -59.66 -20.73
CA ASP A 817 18.42 -60.93 -20.43
C ASP A 817 17.62 -61.75 -19.41
N ARG A 818 17.47 -63.05 -19.66
CA ARG A 818 16.84 -63.98 -18.73
C ARG A 818 17.71 -64.21 -17.50
N GLN A 819 17.21 -63.85 -16.31
CA GLN A 819 17.94 -63.96 -15.04
C GLN A 819 17.45 -65.09 -14.10
N GLY A 820 16.39 -65.83 -14.47
CA GLY A 820 15.80 -66.85 -13.61
C GLY A 820 14.91 -67.88 -14.32
N TRP A 821 14.44 -68.86 -13.55
CA TRP A 821 13.64 -69.99 -14.05
C TRP A 821 12.13 -69.70 -14.12
N ASP A 822 11.62 -68.81 -13.27
CA ASP A 822 10.20 -68.46 -13.19
C ASP A 822 9.96 -67.02 -13.66
N GLU A 823 9.62 -66.89 -14.95
CA GLU A 823 9.25 -65.61 -15.59
C GLU A 823 7.74 -65.49 -15.80
N SER A 824 6.97 -66.46 -15.30
CA SER A 824 5.50 -66.46 -15.39
C SER A 824 4.83 -65.32 -14.63
N ARG A 825 5.61 -64.56 -13.85
CA ARG A 825 5.20 -63.43 -13.02
C ARG A 825 5.44 -62.06 -13.67
N ASN A 826 6.04 -62.01 -14.85
CA ASN A 826 6.19 -60.75 -15.58
C ASN A 826 4.81 -60.25 -16.03
N GLN A 827 4.59 -58.94 -15.92
CA GLN A 827 3.33 -58.31 -16.32
C GLN A 827 3.59 -57.17 -17.29
N LEU A 828 2.63 -57.02 -18.21
CA LEU A 828 2.53 -55.89 -19.13
C LEU A 828 1.19 -55.20 -18.87
N THR A 829 1.19 -53.88 -18.70
CA THR A 829 -0.01 -53.04 -18.68
C THR A 829 0.20 -51.83 -19.60
N THR A 830 -0.86 -51.07 -19.86
CA THR A 830 -0.83 -49.88 -20.71
C THR A 830 -1.65 -48.75 -20.10
N ALA A 831 -1.17 -47.52 -20.24
CA ALA A 831 -1.83 -46.27 -19.85
C ALA A 831 -1.09 -45.08 -20.49
N ASP A 832 -1.70 -43.91 -20.50
CA ASP A 832 -1.06 -42.65 -20.91
C ASP A 832 -0.39 -42.00 -19.68
N LEU A 833 0.93 -42.21 -19.52
CA LEU A 833 1.69 -41.79 -18.32
C LEU A 833 2.20 -40.35 -18.40
N ASP A 834 2.33 -39.80 -19.61
CA ASP A 834 2.84 -38.44 -19.84
C ASP A 834 1.74 -37.48 -20.35
N GLY A 835 0.48 -37.91 -20.28
CA GLY A 835 -0.71 -37.11 -20.59
C GLY A 835 -0.80 -36.69 -22.05
N ASN A 836 -0.08 -37.35 -22.96
CA ASN A 836 0.07 -36.92 -24.34
C ASN A 836 -1.06 -37.43 -25.26
N GLY A 837 -2.00 -38.20 -24.72
CA GLY A 837 -3.13 -38.81 -25.41
C GLY A 837 -2.80 -40.13 -26.12
N THR A 838 -1.55 -40.60 -26.07
CA THR A 838 -1.09 -41.85 -26.65
C THR A 838 -0.81 -42.88 -25.57
N GLN A 839 -1.01 -44.16 -25.90
CA GLN A 839 -0.91 -45.23 -24.90
C GLN A 839 0.53 -45.72 -24.74
N ASP A 840 1.02 -45.74 -23.51
CA ASP A 840 2.34 -46.25 -23.15
C ASP A 840 2.30 -47.72 -22.74
N LEU A 841 3.46 -48.37 -22.72
CA LEU A 841 3.63 -49.74 -22.25
C LEU A 841 4.44 -49.76 -20.95
N ILE A 842 3.91 -50.44 -19.94
CA ILE A 842 4.53 -50.58 -18.63
C ILE A 842 4.83 -52.04 -18.38
N HIS A 843 6.11 -52.36 -18.19
CA HIS A 843 6.58 -53.73 -18.01
C HIS A 843 7.31 -53.91 -16.69
N VAL A 844 6.81 -54.84 -15.89
CA VAL A 844 7.45 -55.28 -14.65
C VAL A 844 8.16 -56.61 -14.89
N ASN A 845 9.47 -56.61 -14.63
CA ASN A 845 10.29 -57.82 -14.64
C ASN A 845 10.60 -58.25 -13.19
N TRP A 846 10.07 -59.40 -12.79
CA TRP A 846 10.16 -59.92 -11.41
C TRP A 846 11.58 -59.99 -10.84
N TRP A 847 12.59 -60.20 -11.70
CA TRP A 847 13.99 -60.38 -11.30
C TRP A 847 14.79 -59.08 -11.26
N ARG A 848 14.24 -57.99 -11.78
CA ARG A 848 14.88 -56.68 -11.78
C ARG A 848 14.29 -55.81 -10.68
N ASP A 849 15.12 -54.90 -10.19
CA ASP A 849 14.75 -53.92 -9.18
C ASP A 849 14.20 -52.62 -9.83
N VAL A 850 13.82 -52.69 -11.11
CA VAL A 850 13.33 -51.57 -11.94
C VAL A 850 12.05 -51.96 -12.69
N VAL A 851 11.16 -50.97 -12.87
CA VAL A 851 10.05 -51.04 -13.83
C VAL A 851 10.49 -50.35 -15.12
N SER A 852 10.10 -50.90 -16.26
CA SER A 852 10.40 -50.34 -17.57
C SER A 852 9.17 -49.65 -18.13
N LEU A 853 9.32 -48.38 -18.48
CA LEU A 853 8.31 -47.53 -19.10
C LEU A 853 8.68 -47.33 -20.55
N LEU A 854 7.83 -47.77 -21.45
CA LEU A 854 7.97 -47.63 -22.88
C LEU A 854 6.96 -46.56 -23.30
N LEU A 855 7.41 -45.32 -23.42
CA LEU A 855 6.56 -44.16 -23.72
C LEU A 855 6.24 -44.11 -25.22
N GLY A 856 4.98 -44.27 -25.57
CA GLY A 856 4.44 -44.25 -26.91
C GLY A 856 4.66 -42.89 -27.57
N GLN A 857 4.93 -42.90 -28.88
CA GLN A 857 5.07 -41.67 -29.66
C GLN A 857 3.89 -41.45 -30.62
N GLY A 858 2.82 -42.25 -30.50
CA GLY A 858 1.62 -42.16 -31.33
C GLY A 858 1.80 -42.67 -32.76
N ASP A 859 2.87 -43.39 -33.07
CA ASP A 859 3.13 -43.98 -34.39
C ASP A 859 3.46 -45.49 -34.32
N GLY A 860 3.19 -46.12 -33.16
CA GLY A 860 3.57 -47.50 -32.87
C GLY A 860 5.04 -47.67 -32.41
N THR A 861 5.80 -46.58 -32.23
CA THR A 861 7.16 -46.62 -31.65
C THR A 861 7.19 -46.14 -30.20
N PHE A 862 8.24 -46.56 -29.47
CA PHE A 862 8.35 -46.34 -28.02
C PHE A 862 9.76 -45.85 -27.63
N THR A 863 9.82 -44.97 -26.63
CA THR A 863 11.07 -44.59 -25.95
C THR A 863 11.13 -45.24 -24.58
N VAL A 864 12.29 -45.78 -24.20
CA VAL A 864 12.40 -46.62 -22.99
C VAL A 864 13.03 -45.86 -21.84
N GLN A 865 12.38 -45.91 -20.69
CA GLN A 865 12.90 -45.43 -19.41
C GLN A 865 12.84 -46.56 -18.37
N GLU A 866 13.80 -46.58 -17.45
CA GLU A 866 13.79 -47.50 -16.31
C GLU A 866 13.67 -46.70 -15.01
N ARG A 867 12.76 -47.13 -14.13
CA ARG A 867 12.56 -46.52 -12.81
C ARG A 867 12.84 -47.55 -11.72
N PRO A 868 13.68 -47.25 -10.71
CA PRO A 868 13.84 -48.10 -9.54
C PRO A 868 12.49 -48.35 -8.87
N CYS A 869 12.17 -49.60 -8.56
CA CYS A 869 10.88 -49.96 -7.95
C CYS A 869 11.00 -50.88 -6.74
N GLY A 870 12.22 -51.36 -6.40
CA GLY A 870 12.43 -52.31 -5.31
C GLY A 870 12.32 -53.77 -5.78
N ARG A 871 12.60 -54.71 -4.88
CA ARG A 871 12.80 -56.13 -5.24
C ARG A 871 11.48 -56.89 -5.37
N TYR A 872 11.44 -57.84 -6.31
CA TYR A 872 10.34 -58.80 -6.50
C TYR A 872 8.95 -58.16 -6.63
N GLN A 873 8.80 -57.23 -7.58
CA GLN A 873 7.49 -56.71 -7.96
C GLN A 873 6.69 -57.80 -8.68
N GLU A 874 5.47 -58.07 -8.21
CA GLU A 874 4.58 -59.07 -8.81
C GLU A 874 3.61 -58.49 -9.82
N ARG A 875 3.10 -57.30 -9.50
CA ARG A 875 2.03 -56.69 -10.26
C ARG A 875 2.23 -55.20 -10.44
N VAL A 876 1.63 -54.70 -11.51
CA VAL A 876 1.48 -53.29 -11.83
C VAL A 876 0.06 -52.99 -12.28
N VAL A 877 -0.45 -51.84 -11.87
CA VAL A 877 -1.71 -51.24 -12.34
C VAL A 877 -1.45 -49.78 -12.62
N ALA A 878 -2.21 -49.21 -13.56
CA ALA A 878 -2.13 -47.81 -13.90
C ALA A 878 -3.50 -47.16 -13.64
N ALA A 879 -3.49 -46.02 -12.94
CA ALA A 879 -4.67 -45.20 -12.68
C ALA A 879 -4.22 -43.83 -12.17
N ASP A 880 -5.05 -42.80 -12.31
CA ASP A 880 -4.78 -41.45 -11.78
C ASP A 880 -4.97 -41.40 -10.25
N PHE A 881 -3.97 -41.86 -9.48
CA PHE A 881 -4.07 -41.97 -8.02
C PHE A 881 -3.99 -40.60 -7.33
N ASP A 882 -3.47 -39.55 -7.97
CA ASP A 882 -3.39 -38.19 -7.44
C ASP A 882 -4.37 -37.17 -7.99
N GLY A 883 -5.24 -37.58 -8.91
CA GLY A 883 -6.27 -36.73 -9.47
C GLY A 883 -5.71 -35.66 -10.42
N SER A 884 -4.52 -35.89 -10.98
CA SER A 884 -3.86 -34.99 -11.93
C SER A 884 -4.48 -35.05 -13.33
N GLY A 885 -5.24 -36.10 -13.63
CA GLY A 885 -5.72 -36.45 -14.97
C GLY A 885 -4.74 -37.31 -15.77
N GLU A 886 -3.51 -37.50 -15.28
CA GLU A 886 -2.49 -38.38 -15.88
C GLU A 886 -2.42 -39.71 -15.12
N ALA A 887 -2.03 -40.79 -15.80
CA ALA A 887 -1.98 -42.09 -15.15
C ALA A 887 -0.72 -42.26 -14.28
N ASP A 888 -0.92 -42.58 -13.00
CA ASP A 888 0.13 -43.01 -12.07
C ASP A 888 0.32 -44.54 -12.12
N LEU A 889 1.42 -45.04 -11.56
CA LEU A 889 1.72 -46.47 -11.47
C LEU A 889 1.68 -47.03 -10.06
N GLY A 890 0.72 -47.91 -9.79
CA GLY A 890 0.65 -48.73 -8.59
C GLY A 890 1.45 -50.03 -8.76
N LEU A 891 2.43 -50.28 -7.90
CA LEU A 891 3.31 -51.46 -7.93
C LEU A 891 3.18 -52.29 -6.66
N LEU A 892 2.95 -53.60 -6.80
CA LEU A 892 2.83 -54.54 -5.67
C LEU A 892 4.10 -55.36 -5.52
N SER A 893 4.74 -55.27 -4.36
CA SER A 893 5.90 -56.05 -3.97
C SER A 893 5.54 -57.19 -3.02
N VAL A 894 6.01 -58.40 -3.31
CA VAL A 894 5.70 -59.59 -2.51
C VAL A 894 6.62 -59.73 -1.31
N GLU A 895 7.91 -59.42 -1.48
CA GLU A 895 8.89 -59.51 -0.40
C GLU A 895 8.63 -58.43 0.65
N SER A 896 8.37 -57.20 0.19
CA SER A 896 8.09 -56.06 1.07
C SER A 896 6.62 -55.91 1.41
N ARG A 897 5.69 -56.71 0.85
CA ARG A 897 4.25 -56.63 1.17
C ARG A 897 3.70 -55.20 1.11
N SER A 898 4.13 -54.46 0.10
CA SER A 898 3.80 -53.05 -0.05
C SER A 898 3.26 -52.76 -1.42
N VAL A 899 2.32 -51.82 -1.48
CA VAL A 899 1.95 -51.13 -2.70
C VAL A 899 2.64 -49.79 -2.72
N ARG A 900 3.20 -49.45 -3.87
CA ARG A 900 3.94 -48.19 -4.11
C ARG A 900 3.31 -47.47 -5.29
N VAL A 901 3.19 -46.15 -5.19
CA VAL A 901 2.77 -45.32 -6.32
C VAL A 901 3.99 -44.57 -6.86
N LEU A 902 4.24 -44.71 -8.16
CA LEU A 902 5.21 -43.89 -8.90
C LEU A 902 4.44 -42.85 -9.73
N GLN A 903 4.92 -41.61 -9.72
CA GLN A 903 4.21 -40.45 -10.28
C GLN A 903 5.12 -39.54 -11.11
N ASN A 904 4.52 -38.58 -11.82
CA ASN A 904 5.18 -37.49 -12.55
C ASN A 904 6.22 -37.99 -13.55
N PHE A 905 5.77 -38.67 -14.61
CA PHE A 905 6.62 -39.18 -15.68
C PHE A 905 6.86 -38.10 -16.76
N GLU A 906 7.40 -36.95 -16.33
CA GLU A 906 7.36 -35.62 -17.00
C GLU A 906 7.76 -35.48 -18.49
N ARG A 907 7.00 -34.57 -19.15
CA ARG A 907 7.43 -33.53 -20.11
C ARG A 907 6.96 -32.12 -19.61
N PRO A 908 7.45 -30.98 -20.17
CA PRO A 908 7.24 -29.64 -19.62
C PRO A 908 5.76 -29.29 -19.34
N HIS A 909 5.47 -28.82 -18.13
CA HIS A 909 4.12 -28.48 -17.68
C HIS A 909 3.43 -27.46 -18.60
N ARG A 910 2.37 -27.91 -19.29
CA ARG A 910 1.37 -27.05 -19.90
C ARG A 910 0.34 -26.69 -18.84
N ILE A 911 0.07 -25.39 -18.68
CA ILE A 911 -0.98 -24.92 -17.79
C ILE A 911 -2.22 -24.69 -18.66
N GLU A 912 -3.35 -25.27 -18.29
CA GLU A 912 -4.67 -24.90 -18.83
C GLU A 912 -5.08 -23.51 -18.32
N ALA A 913 -4.36 -22.48 -18.75
CA ALA A 913 -4.76 -21.10 -18.64
C ALA A 913 -5.30 -20.69 -20.02
N GLY A 914 -6.53 -20.21 -20.07
CA GLY A 914 -7.16 -19.85 -21.33
C GLY A 914 -6.72 -18.49 -21.88
N ASP A 915 -7.57 -17.85 -22.69
CA ASP A 915 -7.13 -16.86 -23.70
C ASP A 915 -6.70 -15.51 -23.12
N GLU A 916 -7.08 -15.19 -21.89
CA GLU A 916 -6.65 -14.01 -21.12
C GLU A 916 -6.32 -14.43 -19.69
N PHE A 917 -5.25 -13.84 -19.12
CA PHE A 917 -4.82 -14.13 -17.75
C PHE A 917 -4.15 -12.92 -17.09
N LEU A 918 -4.25 -12.85 -15.77
CA LEU A 918 -3.65 -11.82 -14.91
C LEU A 918 -3.14 -12.43 -13.60
N THR A 919 -2.33 -11.69 -12.86
CA THR A 919 -1.86 -12.10 -11.53
C THR A 919 -2.41 -11.22 -10.42
N ALA A 920 -2.65 -11.83 -9.26
CA ALA A 920 -2.87 -11.17 -7.98
C ALA A 920 -2.83 -12.23 -6.86
N ASP A 921 -2.69 -11.79 -5.61
CA ASP A 921 -2.80 -12.65 -4.42
C ASP A 921 -4.28 -12.94 -4.10
N PHE A 922 -4.86 -14.00 -4.69
CA PHE A 922 -6.29 -14.30 -4.60
C PHE A 922 -6.67 -15.03 -3.30
N ASP A 923 -5.71 -15.62 -2.58
CA ASP A 923 -5.94 -16.26 -1.29
C ASP A 923 -5.32 -15.52 -0.08
N GLY A 924 -4.62 -14.41 -0.32
CA GLY A 924 -4.10 -13.52 0.72
C GLY A 924 -2.88 -14.09 1.44
N ASP A 925 -2.17 -15.05 0.84
CA ASP A 925 -1.01 -15.70 1.42
C ASP A 925 0.31 -14.95 1.15
N GLY A 926 0.24 -13.88 0.36
CA GLY A 926 1.34 -12.99 0.01
C GLY A 926 2.07 -13.37 -1.28
N TRP A 927 1.59 -14.37 -2.02
CA TRP A 927 2.18 -14.80 -3.29
C TRP A 927 1.29 -14.46 -4.50
N ASP A 928 1.90 -14.26 -5.67
CA ASP A 928 1.17 -13.93 -6.91
C ASP A 928 0.52 -15.18 -7.50
N ASP A 929 -0.81 -15.26 -7.51
CA ASP A 929 -1.57 -16.33 -8.17
C ASP A 929 -1.95 -15.96 -9.60
N VAL A 930 -2.45 -16.93 -10.38
CA VAL A 930 -2.85 -16.71 -11.78
C VAL A 930 -4.34 -16.90 -11.98
N ALA A 931 -5.08 -15.85 -12.36
CA ALA A 931 -6.45 -15.99 -12.87
C ALA A 931 -6.47 -16.02 -14.40
N SER A 932 -7.28 -16.89 -14.98
CA SER A 932 -7.40 -17.07 -16.43
C SER A 932 -8.84 -17.26 -16.87
N VAL A 933 -9.17 -16.79 -18.07
CA VAL A 933 -10.48 -16.96 -18.71
C VAL A 933 -10.52 -18.29 -19.46
N VAL A 934 -11.46 -19.19 -19.14
CA VAL A 934 -11.50 -20.53 -19.74
C VAL A 934 -12.76 -20.72 -20.60
N GLY A 935 -12.62 -20.44 -21.89
CA GLY A 935 -13.70 -20.48 -22.87
C GLY A 935 -14.87 -19.54 -22.53
N ASP A 936 -16.11 -19.96 -22.82
CA ASP A 936 -17.34 -19.24 -22.46
C ASP A 936 -17.80 -19.50 -21.00
N SER A 937 -16.98 -20.20 -20.20
CA SER A 937 -17.41 -21.00 -19.05
C SER A 937 -17.18 -20.34 -17.69
N GLY A 938 -16.25 -19.39 -17.59
CA GLY A 938 -15.89 -18.81 -16.29
C GLY A 938 -14.45 -18.37 -16.16
N VAL A 939 -14.11 -17.88 -14.96
CA VAL A 939 -12.73 -17.59 -14.56
C VAL A 939 -12.17 -18.76 -13.76
N GLN A 940 -10.96 -19.19 -14.09
CA GLN A 940 -10.18 -20.22 -13.40
C GLN A 940 -8.97 -19.59 -12.73
N VAL A 941 -8.81 -19.82 -11.44
CA VAL A 941 -7.65 -19.36 -10.67
C VAL A 941 -6.70 -20.52 -10.46
N HIS A 942 -5.40 -20.27 -10.49
CA HIS A 942 -4.34 -21.20 -10.12
C HIS A 942 -3.58 -20.57 -8.96
N LEU A 943 -3.79 -21.11 -7.76
CA LEU A 943 -3.12 -20.67 -6.55
C LEU A 943 -1.71 -21.23 -6.51
N THR A 944 -0.73 -20.39 -6.23
CA THR A 944 0.64 -20.84 -5.99
C THR A 944 0.73 -21.56 -4.65
N ARG A 945 1.68 -22.50 -4.51
CA ARG A 945 1.85 -23.26 -3.27
C ARG A 945 3.19 -22.92 -2.66
N ALA A 946 3.22 -22.74 -1.33
CA ALA A 946 4.44 -22.66 -0.55
C ALA A 946 5.45 -23.83 -0.72
N THR A 947 5.04 -24.94 -1.36
CA THR A 947 5.88 -26.11 -1.68
C THR A 947 6.26 -26.21 -3.16
N GLY A 948 5.92 -25.21 -3.99
CA GLY A 948 6.04 -25.27 -5.44
C GLY A 948 4.81 -25.83 -6.15
N GLY A 949 4.63 -25.42 -7.41
CA GLY A 949 3.49 -25.74 -8.26
C GLY A 949 2.21 -24.96 -7.94
N MET A 950 1.12 -25.32 -8.64
CA MET A 950 -0.17 -24.61 -8.53
C MET A 950 -1.34 -25.52 -8.13
N VAL A 951 -2.37 -24.94 -7.50
CA VAL A 951 -3.69 -25.53 -7.28
C VAL A 951 -4.70 -24.84 -8.19
N ARG A 952 -5.34 -25.59 -9.08
CA ARG A 952 -6.50 -25.08 -9.84
C ARG A 952 -7.72 -24.87 -8.94
N LYS A 953 -8.39 -23.74 -9.11
CA LYS A 953 -9.64 -23.32 -8.48
C LYS A 953 -10.60 -22.85 -9.59
N GLY A 954 -11.81 -23.40 -9.61
CA GLY A 954 -12.81 -23.09 -10.64
C GLY A 954 -12.82 -24.10 -11.81
N PRO A 955 -13.45 -23.77 -12.95
CA PRO A 955 -13.90 -22.43 -13.34
C PRO A 955 -15.13 -21.98 -12.53
N PHE A 956 -15.09 -20.74 -12.06
CA PHE A 956 -16.22 -20.08 -11.40
C PHE A 956 -17.10 -19.44 -12.45
N LEU A 957 -18.42 -19.62 -12.34
CA LEU A 957 -19.41 -19.07 -13.26
C LEU A 957 -19.23 -17.55 -13.38
N ALA A 958 -18.64 -17.14 -14.49
CA ALA A 958 -18.60 -15.75 -14.94
C ALA A 958 -19.62 -15.59 -16.09
N PRO A 959 -20.05 -14.36 -16.39
CA PRO A 959 -20.98 -14.15 -17.49
C PRO A 959 -20.33 -14.54 -18.83
N ARG A 960 -21.13 -15.11 -19.73
CA ARG A 960 -20.64 -15.66 -21.01
C ARG A 960 -19.99 -14.60 -21.88
N GLY A 961 -18.91 -15.03 -22.54
CA GLY A 961 -18.16 -14.24 -23.51
C GLY A 961 -17.37 -13.13 -22.85
N MET A 962 -16.26 -13.41 -22.18
CA MET A 962 -15.44 -12.33 -21.60
C MET A 962 -14.59 -11.64 -22.67
N LEU A 963 -14.32 -10.35 -22.49
CA LEU A 963 -13.60 -9.49 -23.44
C LEU A 963 -12.37 -8.79 -22.84
N ASP A 964 -12.34 -8.66 -21.51
CA ASP A 964 -11.29 -8.00 -20.74
C ASP A 964 -11.50 -8.34 -19.25
N ILE A 965 -10.42 -8.40 -18.47
CA ILE A 965 -10.46 -8.66 -17.02
C ILE A 965 -9.45 -7.78 -16.27
N VAL A 966 -9.83 -7.31 -15.08
CA VAL A 966 -8.95 -6.53 -14.19
C VAL A 966 -9.11 -7.04 -12.76
N ALA A 967 -7.98 -7.22 -12.07
CA ALA A 967 -7.93 -7.56 -10.66
C ALA A 967 -7.69 -6.30 -9.82
N GLY A 968 -8.28 -6.29 -8.63
CA GLY A 968 -8.11 -5.18 -7.70
C GLY A 968 -9.02 -5.34 -6.49
N ARG A 969 -8.89 -4.43 -5.54
CA ARG A 969 -9.79 -4.33 -4.39
C ARG A 969 -10.87 -3.33 -4.74
N PHE A 970 -12.05 -3.81 -5.15
CA PHE A 970 -13.17 -2.96 -5.56
C PHE A 970 -14.19 -2.79 -4.42
N ASP A 971 -14.06 -3.54 -3.34
CA ASP A 971 -14.87 -3.41 -2.11
C ASP A 971 -14.04 -3.34 -0.81
N ALA A 972 -14.73 -3.18 0.33
CA ALA A 972 -14.11 -2.97 1.63
C ALA A 972 -13.50 -4.25 2.22
N GLY A 973 -13.62 -5.38 1.53
CA GLY A 973 -13.10 -6.68 1.93
C GLY A 973 -11.57 -6.75 1.85
N PRO A 974 -10.90 -7.58 2.68
CA PRO A 974 -9.45 -7.77 2.66
C PRO A 974 -8.92 -8.49 1.41
N THR A 975 -9.79 -8.94 0.50
CA THR A 975 -9.51 -9.90 -0.58
C THR A 975 -9.43 -9.23 -1.94
N VAL A 976 -8.75 -9.87 -2.90
CA VAL A 976 -8.71 -9.41 -4.28
C VAL A 976 -9.99 -9.83 -5.02
N ASP A 977 -10.60 -8.86 -5.72
CA ASP A 977 -11.78 -9.05 -6.55
C ASP A 977 -11.40 -9.07 -8.05
N LEU A 978 -12.33 -9.54 -8.88
CA LEU A 978 -12.23 -9.45 -10.33
C LEU A 978 -13.36 -8.61 -10.90
N LEU A 979 -12.99 -7.68 -11.77
CA LEU A 979 -13.92 -6.97 -12.60
C LEU A 979 -13.85 -7.53 -14.02
N VAL A 980 -14.98 -7.97 -14.55
CA VAL A 980 -15.07 -8.73 -15.80
C VAL A 980 -15.90 -7.99 -16.83
N LEU A 981 -15.34 -7.83 -18.02
CA LEU A 981 -16.02 -7.29 -19.20
C LEU A 981 -16.56 -8.40 -20.08
N THR A 982 -17.78 -8.26 -20.60
CA THR A 982 -18.44 -9.33 -21.35
C THR A 982 -18.90 -8.89 -22.75
N LEU A 983 -19.09 -9.85 -23.66
CA LEU A 983 -19.63 -9.75 -25.02
C LEU A 983 -21.09 -9.29 -25.00
N THR A 984 -21.81 -9.58 -23.91
CA THR A 984 -23.13 -9.01 -23.61
C THR A 984 -23.09 -7.54 -23.24
N GLN A 985 -21.88 -6.96 -23.21
CA GLN A 985 -21.63 -5.54 -23.04
C GLN A 985 -21.99 -5.06 -21.62
N SER A 986 -21.73 -5.91 -20.63
CA SER A 986 -21.89 -5.63 -19.20
C SER A 986 -20.56 -5.73 -18.47
N LEU A 987 -20.39 -4.88 -17.45
CA LEU A 987 -19.35 -5.02 -16.43
C LEU A 987 -19.92 -5.82 -15.27
N THR A 988 -19.20 -6.84 -14.82
CA THR A 988 -19.59 -7.71 -13.71
C THR A 988 -18.49 -7.78 -12.68
N LEU A 989 -18.82 -7.45 -11.42
CA LEU A 989 -17.89 -7.57 -10.29
C LEU A 989 -18.03 -8.95 -9.64
N LEU A 990 -16.96 -9.74 -9.67
CA LEU A 990 -16.80 -11.00 -8.96
C LEU A 990 -16.01 -10.74 -7.67
N ARG A 991 -16.67 -10.85 -6.52
CA ARG A 991 -16.02 -10.57 -5.22
C ARG A 991 -15.19 -11.76 -4.76
N GLY A 992 -13.95 -11.51 -4.35
CA GLY A 992 -13.04 -12.55 -3.85
C GLY A 992 -13.44 -13.07 -2.48
N ASN A 993 -13.26 -14.37 -2.26
CA ASN A 993 -13.48 -14.99 -0.95
C ASN A 993 -12.18 -15.16 -0.15
N GLY A 994 -11.01 -14.85 -0.73
CA GLY A 994 -9.71 -15.01 -0.07
C GLY A 994 -9.23 -16.45 -0.01
N ASP A 995 -9.67 -17.30 -0.93
CA ASP A 995 -9.26 -18.70 -1.05
C ASP A 995 -9.11 -19.15 -2.53
N GLY A 996 -8.91 -18.17 -3.42
CA GLY A 996 -8.91 -18.38 -4.87
C GLY A 996 -10.29 -18.58 -5.49
N THR A 997 -11.37 -18.40 -4.75
CA THR A 997 -12.75 -18.50 -5.26
C THR A 997 -13.46 -17.14 -5.27
N PHE A 998 -14.48 -17.02 -6.13
CA PHE A 998 -15.30 -15.81 -6.24
C PHE A 998 -16.77 -16.06 -5.97
N ALA A 999 -17.43 -15.09 -5.34
CA ALA A 999 -18.88 -15.05 -5.28
C ALA A 999 -19.49 -14.75 -6.67
N PRO A 1000 -20.71 -15.24 -6.97
CA PRO A 1000 -21.40 -14.92 -8.22
C PRO A 1000 -21.49 -13.41 -8.45
N GLY A 1001 -21.13 -12.99 -9.65
CA GLY A 1001 -20.93 -11.57 -9.91
C GLY A 1001 -22.22 -10.76 -10.05
N GLU A 1002 -22.14 -9.50 -9.61
CA GLU A 1002 -23.20 -8.52 -9.80
C GLU A 1002 -22.90 -7.65 -11.04
N SER A 1003 -23.89 -7.50 -11.93
CA SER A 1003 -23.73 -6.62 -13.08
C SER A 1003 -23.81 -5.17 -12.62
N LEU A 1004 -22.69 -4.46 -12.71
CA LEU A 1004 -22.57 -3.07 -12.26
C LEU A 1004 -23.26 -2.10 -13.21
N VAL A 1005 -23.23 -2.39 -14.51
CA VAL A 1005 -23.76 -1.49 -15.54
C VAL A 1005 -24.21 -2.25 -16.78
N SER A 1006 -25.39 -1.92 -17.29
CA SER A 1006 -25.98 -2.51 -18.50
C SER A 1006 -26.31 -1.45 -19.55
N GLY A 1007 -26.06 -1.73 -20.83
CA GLY A 1007 -26.46 -0.87 -21.95
C GLY A 1007 -25.35 -0.03 -22.59
N PHE A 1008 -24.10 -0.18 -22.12
CA PHE A 1008 -22.91 0.34 -22.79
C PHE A 1008 -22.34 -0.67 -23.79
N ARG A 1009 -21.38 -0.28 -24.61
CA ARG A 1009 -20.69 -1.16 -25.57
C ARG A 1009 -19.17 -1.20 -25.38
N PRO A 1010 -18.69 -1.73 -24.24
CA PRO A 1010 -17.27 -1.73 -23.92
C PRO A 1010 -16.47 -2.84 -24.58
N ILE A 1011 -15.20 -2.55 -24.83
CA ILE A 1011 -14.22 -3.47 -25.44
C ILE A 1011 -12.88 -3.48 -24.67
N LYS A 1012 -12.62 -2.43 -23.88
CA LYS A 1012 -11.40 -2.22 -23.10
C LYS A 1012 -11.73 -1.52 -21.79
N MET A 1013 -11.04 -1.89 -20.71
CA MET A 1013 -11.11 -1.21 -19.41
C MET A 1013 -9.75 -1.10 -18.71
N ALA A 1014 -9.66 -0.26 -17.69
CA ALA A 1014 -8.52 -0.16 -16.77
C ALA A 1014 -9.03 0.26 -15.39
N ALA A 1015 -8.28 -0.03 -14.30
CA ALA A 1015 -8.59 0.38 -12.93
C ALA A 1015 -7.44 1.15 -12.25
N GLY A 1016 -7.77 2.09 -11.36
CA GLY A 1016 -6.83 3.00 -10.71
C GLY A 1016 -7.56 4.08 -9.90
N ASP A 1017 -6.93 4.60 -8.85
CA ASP A 1017 -7.50 5.59 -7.93
C ASP A 1017 -7.37 7.03 -8.49
N ILE A 1018 -8.37 7.52 -9.23
CA ILE A 1018 -8.28 8.79 -9.95
C ILE A 1018 -8.44 10.00 -9.03
N ASP A 1019 -9.15 9.87 -7.90
CA ASP A 1019 -9.37 10.97 -6.96
C ASP A 1019 -8.50 10.93 -5.69
N GLY A 1020 -7.76 9.85 -5.48
CA GLY A 1020 -6.79 9.71 -4.40
C GLY A 1020 -7.44 9.37 -3.07
N ASP A 1021 -8.63 8.78 -3.08
CA ASP A 1021 -9.35 8.38 -1.87
C ASP A 1021 -8.95 6.99 -1.35
N GLY A 1022 -8.15 6.26 -2.14
CA GLY A 1022 -7.64 4.92 -1.84
C GLY A 1022 -8.47 3.80 -2.45
N ASP A 1023 -9.62 4.11 -3.07
CA ASP A 1023 -10.50 3.15 -3.71
C ASP A 1023 -10.30 3.13 -5.24
N LEU A 1024 -10.43 1.95 -5.86
CA LEU A 1024 -10.19 1.83 -7.29
C LEU A 1024 -11.37 2.34 -8.13
N ASP A 1025 -11.09 3.31 -8.99
CA ASP A 1025 -11.98 3.73 -10.07
C ASP A 1025 -11.76 2.91 -11.33
N VAL A 1026 -12.75 2.92 -12.23
CA VAL A 1026 -12.72 2.14 -13.46
C VAL A 1026 -13.00 3.03 -14.66
N VAL A 1027 -12.12 2.98 -15.67
CA VAL A 1027 -12.40 3.57 -16.98
C VAL A 1027 -12.67 2.50 -18.01
N PHE A 1028 -13.63 2.73 -18.89
CA PHE A 1028 -13.97 1.79 -19.95
C PHE A 1028 -14.39 2.49 -21.25
N THR A 1029 -14.22 1.81 -22.37
CA THR A 1029 -14.64 2.33 -23.69
C THR A 1029 -16.14 2.16 -23.93
N ASP A 1030 -16.79 3.05 -24.67
CA ASP A 1030 -18.20 2.92 -25.05
C ASP A 1030 -18.39 3.26 -26.53
N ARG A 1031 -18.79 2.29 -27.35
CA ARG A 1031 -18.97 2.53 -28.79
C ARG A 1031 -20.10 3.51 -29.04
N ARG A 1032 -19.80 4.57 -29.80
CA ARG A 1032 -20.80 5.57 -30.14
C ARG A 1032 -21.89 5.05 -31.08
N PRO A 1033 -23.17 5.42 -30.84
CA PRO A 1033 -24.27 5.03 -31.72
C PRO A 1033 -24.15 5.58 -33.15
N ASP A 1034 -23.53 6.74 -33.32
CA ASP A 1034 -23.33 7.44 -34.59
C ASP A 1034 -22.01 7.07 -35.29
N SER A 1035 -21.26 6.11 -34.76
CA SER A 1035 -20.04 5.64 -35.41
C SER A 1035 -20.37 4.91 -36.72
N GLY A 1036 -19.77 5.37 -37.82
CA GLY A 1036 -19.90 4.76 -39.15
C GLY A 1036 -19.16 3.40 -39.26
N GLU A 1037 -18.63 3.09 -40.44
CA GLU A 1037 -17.83 1.85 -40.65
C GLU A 1037 -16.57 1.81 -39.78
N VAL A 1038 -16.01 2.98 -39.43
CA VAL A 1038 -14.91 3.08 -38.47
C VAL A 1038 -15.50 3.33 -37.09
N PRO A 1039 -15.43 2.37 -36.16
CA PRO A 1039 -16.01 2.53 -34.83
C PRO A 1039 -15.23 3.60 -34.04
N SER A 1040 -15.96 4.55 -33.47
CA SER A 1040 -15.44 5.54 -32.53
C SER A 1040 -15.99 5.26 -31.13
N TYR A 1041 -15.17 5.54 -30.12
CA TYR A 1041 -15.47 5.20 -28.73
C TYR A 1041 -15.38 6.44 -27.84
N ASP A 1042 -16.28 6.55 -26.87
CA ASP A 1042 -16.08 7.40 -25.71
C ASP A 1042 -15.33 6.62 -24.63
N VAL A 1043 -14.60 7.30 -23.75
CA VAL A 1043 -14.07 6.69 -22.53
C VAL A 1043 -14.91 7.20 -21.37
N ARG A 1044 -15.46 6.29 -20.57
CA ARG A 1044 -16.33 6.60 -19.44
C ARG A 1044 -15.63 6.21 -18.15
N LEU A 1045 -15.82 7.03 -17.13
CA LEU A 1045 -15.34 6.80 -15.78
C LEU A 1045 -16.48 6.28 -14.90
N LEU A 1046 -16.21 5.24 -14.13
CA LEU A 1046 -16.99 4.81 -12.98
C LEU A 1046 -16.17 5.11 -11.74
N ARG A 1047 -16.74 5.91 -10.83
CA ARG A 1047 -16.10 6.18 -9.55
C ARG A 1047 -16.45 5.12 -8.54
N GLY A 1048 -15.43 4.50 -7.97
CA GLY A 1048 -15.57 3.57 -6.85
C GLY A 1048 -15.97 4.32 -5.58
N ALA A 1049 -16.63 3.62 -4.66
CA ALA A 1049 -16.88 4.12 -3.31
C ALA A 1049 -16.25 3.22 -2.24
N GLY A 1050 -15.37 2.30 -2.67
CA GLY A 1050 -14.71 1.33 -1.77
C GLY A 1050 -15.62 0.26 -1.19
N ASP A 1051 -16.89 0.18 -1.56
CA ASP A 1051 -17.86 -0.79 -1.01
C ASP A 1051 -18.44 -1.76 -2.07
N GLY A 1052 -17.83 -1.77 -3.26
CA GLY A 1052 -18.31 -2.51 -4.43
C GLY A 1052 -19.41 -1.79 -5.21
N THR A 1053 -19.74 -0.54 -4.87
CA THR A 1053 -20.66 0.29 -5.64
C THR A 1053 -19.91 1.32 -6.49
N PHE A 1054 -20.49 1.64 -7.66
CA PHE A 1054 -19.91 2.57 -8.61
C PHE A 1054 -20.92 3.63 -9.03
N THR A 1055 -20.43 4.87 -9.18
CA THR A 1055 -21.23 5.96 -9.75
C THR A 1055 -20.69 6.36 -11.12
N VAL A 1056 -21.59 6.61 -12.09
CA VAL A 1056 -21.17 7.06 -13.42
C VAL A 1056 -20.59 8.48 -13.31
N GLY A 1057 -19.31 8.60 -13.63
CA GLY A 1057 -18.53 9.82 -13.61
C GLY A 1057 -18.40 10.48 -14.99
N ALA A 1058 -17.21 11.03 -15.25
CA ALA A 1058 -16.91 11.79 -16.46
C ALA A 1058 -17.00 10.96 -17.75
N VAL A 1059 -17.32 11.63 -18.86
CA VAL A 1059 -17.29 11.06 -20.22
C VAL A 1059 -16.28 11.84 -21.06
N LEU A 1060 -15.28 11.13 -21.58
CA LEU A 1060 -14.24 11.64 -22.45
C LEU A 1060 -14.55 11.28 -23.90
N ALA A 1061 -14.87 12.30 -24.67
CA ALA A 1061 -15.26 12.18 -26.06
C ALA A 1061 -14.04 12.05 -26.99
N THR A 1062 -13.55 10.83 -27.25
CA THR A 1062 -12.28 10.65 -28.00
C THR A 1062 -12.42 10.81 -29.52
N HIS A 1063 -13.62 10.56 -30.07
CA HIS A 1063 -13.93 10.63 -31.51
C HIS A 1063 -13.00 9.80 -32.43
N SER A 1064 -12.32 8.78 -31.89
CA SER A 1064 -11.39 7.92 -32.63
C SER A 1064 -11.45 6.48 -32.14
N ALA A 1065 -10.79 5.56 -32.85
CA ALA A 1065 -10.61 4.19 -32.36
C ALA A 1065 -9.60 4.16 -31.21
N VAL A 1066 -10.04 3.74 -30.03
CA VAL A 1066 -9.17 3.50 -28.85
C VAL A 1066 -8.53 2.12 -29.01
N GLN A 1067 -7.22 2.00 -28.82
CA GLN A 1067 -6.47 0.74 -28.90
C GLN A 1067 -6.22 0.14 -27.52
N ALA A 1068 -5.77 0.96 -26.57
CA ALA A 1068 -5.47 0.55 -25.20
C ALA A 1068 -5.76 1.69 -24.22
N LEU A 1069 -6.04 1.33 -22.98
CA LEU A 1069 -6.19 2.20 -21.82
C LEU A 1069 -5.20 1.74 -20.76
N ALA A 1070 -4.62 2.67 -20.01
CA ALA A 1070 -3.90 2.34 -18.78
C ALA A 1070 -3.99 3.50 -17.80
N MET A 1071 -3.75 3.18 -16.54
CA MET A 1071 -3.73 4.14 -15.46
C MET A 1071 -2.46 3.99 -14.62
N GLY A 1072 -1.97 5.11 -14.12
CA GLY A 1072 -0.80 5.20 -13.25
C GLY A 1072 -0.56 6.63 -12.81
N ASP A 1073 0.13 6.84 -11.71
CA ASP A 1073 0.46 8.18 -11.19
C ASP A 1073 1.61 8.81 -12.00
N MET A 1074 1.30 9.31 -13.20
CA MET A 1074 2.31 9.90 -14.09
C MET A 1074 2.79 11.26 -13.57
N SER A 1075 1.93 11.96 -12.82
CA SER A 1075 2.19 13.28 -12.25
C SER A 1075 2.91 13.23 -10.89
N LYS A 1076 2.97 12.07 -10.23
CA LYS A 1076 3.47 11.84 -8.87
C LYS A 1076 2.70 12.62 -7.80
N ASP A 1077 1.41 12.82 -8.01
CA ASP A 1077 0.56 13.57 -7.09
C ASP A 1077 -0.27 12.69 -6.15
N GLY A 1078 -0.04 11.37 -6.22
CA GLY A 1078 -0.73 10.33 -5.47
C GLY A 1078 -2.05 9.89 -6.09
N ARG A 1079 -2.45 10.43 -7.25
CA ARG A 1079 -3.65 10.02 -8.00
C ARG A 1079 -3.28 9.37 -9.32
N ALA A 1080 -4.12 8.46 -9.76
CA ALA A 1080 -3.98 7.83 -11.06
C ALA A 1080 -4.34 8.81 -12.19
N ASP A 1081 -3.45 8.90 -13.17
CA ASP A 1081 -3.69 9.56 -14.45
C ASP A 1081 -4.08 8.54 -15.52
N LEU A 1082 -4.94 8.94 -16.44
CA LEU A 1082 -5.43 8.09 -17.53
C LEU A 1082 -4.64 8.33 -18.82
N LEU A 1083 -4.10 7.24 -19.38
CA LEU A 1083 -3.51 7.18 -20.70
C LEU A 1083 -4.50 6.55 -21.69
N VAL A 1084 -4.74 7.22 -22.81
CA VAL A 1084 -5.60 6.75 -23.89
C VAL A 1084 -4.80 6.64 -25.18
N LEU A 1085 -4.50 5.42 -25.60
CA LEU A 1085 -3.84 5.13 -26.87
C LEU A 1085 -4.86 5.11 -28.00
N ARG A 1086 -4.73 6.03 -28.97
CA ARG A 1086 -5.69 6.23 -30.06
C ARG A 1086 -5.05 5.96 -31.41
N ARG A 1087 -5.79 5.32 -32.32
CA ARG A 1087 -5.35 5.08 -33.70
C ARG A 1087 -5.58 6.31 -34.55
N VAL A 1088 -4.50 6.92 -35.06
CA VAL A 1088 -4.53 8.10 -35.95
C VAL A 1088 -3.72 7.77 -37.20
N HIS A 1089 -4.33 7.05 -38.15
CA HIS A 1089 -3.64 6.46 -39.30
C HIS A 1089 -2.78 7.50 -40.07
N PRO A 1090 -1.49 7.23 -40.37
CA PRO A 1090 -0.72 5.98 -40.19
C PRO A 1090 0.09 5.88 -38.87
N ALA A 1091 -0.25 6.68 -37.86
CA ALA A 1091 0.41 6.75 -36.56
C ALA A 1091 -0.57 6.45 -35.40
N PHE A 1092 -0.13 6.73 -34.18
CA PHE A 1092 -0.95 6.72 -32.99
C PHE A 1092 -0.78 8.03 -32.21
N GLU A 1093 -1.72 8.30 -31.31
CA GLU A 1093 -1.70 9.45 -30.42
C GLU A 1093 -2.01 8.98 -29.00
N LEU A 1094 -1.19 9.39 -28.03
CA LEU A 1094 -1.36 9.10 -26.62
C LEU A 1094 -1.99 10.31 -25.94
N GLY A 1095 -3.27 10.21 -25.59
CA GLY A 1095 -3.95 11.23 -24.79
C GLY A 1095 -3.67 11.02 -23.31
N ILE A 1096 -3.17 12.05 -22.62
CA ILE A 1096 -2.88 12.04 -21.19
C ILE A 1096 -3.94 12.88 -20.49
N TYR A 1097 -4.62 12.28 -19.52
CA TYR A 1097 -5.68 12.90 -18.75
C TYR A 1097 -5.35 12.80 -17.27
N HIS A 1098 -5.16 13.96 -16.65
CA HIS A 1098 -4.79 14.08 -15.25
C HIS A 1098 -5.99 13.78 -14.34
N GLY A 1099 -5.76 12.96 -13.31
CA GLY A 1099 -6.75 12.64 -12.28
C GLY A 1099 -6.94 13.77 -11.27
N ARG A 1100 -8.17 14.05 -10.86
CA ARG A 1100 -8.46 15.14 -9.91
C ARG A 1100 -9.18 14.60 -8.70
N ALA A 1101 -8.92 15.22 -7.55
CA ALA A 1101 -9.57 14.92 -6.27
C ALA A 1101 -11.10 15.07 -6.25
N ASP A 1102 -11.72 15.61 -7.30
CA ASP A 1102 -13.18 15.61 -7.46
C ASP A 1102 -13.69 14.42 -8.29
N GLY A 1103 -12.83 13.47 -8.64
CA GLY A 1103 -13.11 12.31 -9.47
C GLY A 1103 -13.38 12.68 -10.93
N THR A 1104 -12.76 13.75 -11.43
CA THR A 1104 -12.85 14.16 -12.83
C THR A 1104 -11.52 14.00 -13.56
N LEU A 1105 -11.60 13.69 -14.85
CA LEU A 1105 -10.45 13.58 -15.72
C LEU A 1105 -10.26 14.89 -16.49
N ALA A 1106 -9.06 15.44 -16.41
CA ALA A 1106 -8.70 16.66 -17.10
C ALA A 1106 -7.72 16.35 -18.22
N LYS A 1107 -8.12 16.57 -19.48
CA LYS A 1107 -7.18 16.42 -20.59
C LYS A 1107 -6.00 17.37 -20.39
N GLU A 1108 -4.83 16.81 -20.22
CA GLU A 1108 -3.61 17.56 -20.05
C GLU A 1108 -2.96 17.80 -21.41
N ARG A 1109 -2.80 16.72 -22.19
CA ARG A 1109 -2.13 16.80 -23.48
C ARG A 1109 -2.46 15.63 -24.41
N ASP A 1110 -2.29 15.85 -25.70
CA ASP A 1110 -2.04 14.77 -26.65
C ASP A 1110 -0.55 14.69 -27.00
N TYR A 1111 0.01 13.49 -26.89
CA TYR A 1111 1.38 13.18 -27.25
C TYR A 1111 1.39 12.34 -28.53
N SER A 1112 1.96 12.90 -29.60
CA SER A 1112 2.21 12.18 -30.85
C SER A 1112 3.72 12.09 -31.07
N PRO A 1113 4.34 10.90 -31.01
CA PRO A 1113 5.75 10.75 -31.31
C PRO A 1113 6.01 11.08 -32.80
N PHE A 1114 6.81 12.11 -33.06
CA PHE A 1114 7.13 12.52 -34.43
C PHE A 1114 7.92 11.43 -35.16
N GLY A 1115 7.46 11.02 -36.34
CA GLY A 1115 8.24 10.17 -37.26
C GLY A 1115 8.10 8.66 -37.10
N VAL A 1116 7.23 8.17 -36.22
CA VAL A 1116 6.96 6.73 -36.05
C VAL A 1116 5.62 6.38 -36.71
N THR A 1117 5.66 5.74 -37.89
CA THR A 1117 4.47 5.12 -38.49
C THR A 1117 4.33 3.73 -37.93
N CYS A 1118 3.52 3.52 -36.89
CA CYS A 1118 3.27 2.19 -36.35
C CYS A 1118 1.80 1.93 -36.03
N SER A 1119 1.36 0.69 -36.28
CA SER A 1119 0.09 0.19 -35.78
C SER A 1119 0.28 -0.22 -34.33
N ALA A 1120 0.00 0.69 -33.40
CA ALA A 1120 0.13 0.43 -31.97
C ALA A 1120 -1.03 -0.45 -31.45
N SER A 1121 -0.71 -1.46 -30.64
CA SER A 1121 -1.68 -2.45 -30.13
C SER A 1121 -1.85 -2.42 -28.62
N GLU A 1122 -0.75 -2.41 -27.86
CA GLU A 1122 -0.76 -2.44 -26.40
C GLU A 1122 0.12 -1.34 -25.82
N LEU A 1123 -0.09 -1.08 -24.53
CA LEU A 1123 0.69 -0.12 -23.79
C LEU A 1123 0.99 -0.71 -22.39
N LEU A 1124 2.22 -0.49 -21.90
CA LEU A 1124 2.65 -0.83 -20.54
C LEU A 1124 3.13 0.46 -19.86
N VAL A 1125 2.76 0.64 -18.60
CA VAL A 1125 3.22 1.76 -17.77
C VAL A 1125 4.05 1.19 -16.62
N HIS A 1126 5.34 1.50 -16.58
CA HIS A 1126 6.26 1.01 -15.54
C HIS A 1126 7.44 1.95 -15.41
N ASP A 1127 7.93 2.22 -14.19
CA ASP A 1127 9.25 2.84 -14.00
C ASP A 1127 10.32 1.77 -14.24
N LEU A 1128 10.87 1.71 -15.46
CA LEU A 1128 11.82 0.66 -15.84
C LEU A 1128 13.26 1.06 -15.53
N ASN A 1129 13.52 2.36 -15.59
CA ASN A 1129 14.85 2.93 -15.38
C ASN A 1129 15.14 3.27 -13.90
N ALA A 1130 14.14 3.07 -13.02
CA ALA A 1130 14.17 3.36 -11.60
C ALA A 1130 14.53 4.82 -11.26
N ASP A 1131 14.19 5.77 -12.14
CA ASP A 1131 14.37 7.21 -11.91
C ASP A 1131 13.20 7.83 -11.12
N GLY A 1132 12.23 6.99 -10.77
CA GLY A 1132 11.03 7.33 -10.02
C GLY A 1132 9.90 7.86 -10.90
N HIS A 1133 10.10 8.08 -12.21
CA HIS A 1133 9.07 8.51 -13.15
C HIS A 1133 8.50 7.31 -13.91
N MET A 1134 7.19 7.30 -14.12
CA MET A 1134 6.56 6.22 -14.88
C MET A 1134 6.91 6.34 -16.37
N ASP A 1135 7.51 5.28 -16.94
CA ASP A 1135 7.76 5.16 -18.38
C ASP A 1135 6.56 4.52 -19.09
N VAL A 1136 6.43 4.77 -20.39
CA VAL A 1136 5.39 4.18 -21.24
C VAL A 1136 6.02 3.39 -22.36
N PHE A 1137 5.64 2.13 -22.52
CA PHE A 1137 6.07 1.28 -23.62
C PHE A 1137 4.90 0.98 -24.53
N VAL A 1138 5.06 1.22 -25.83
CA VAL A 1138 4.00 1.00 -26.81
C VAL A 1138 4.42 -0.11 -27.76
N SER A 1139 3.64 -1.19 -27.84
CA SER A 1139 3.89 -2.26 -28.80
C SER A 1139 3.40 -1.85 -30.19
N CYS A 1140 4.25 -2.06 -31.19
CA CYS A 1140 4.00 -1.73 -32.58
C CYS A 1140 4.00 -3.01 -33.42
N GLU A 1141 2.83 -3.38 -33.95
CA GLU A 1141 2.67 -4.59 -34.78
C GLU A 1141 3.40 -4.46 -36.13
N ARG A 1142 3.38 -3.26 -36.72
CA ARG A 1142 4.05 -2.98 -38.00
C ARG A 1142 4.54 -1.53 -38.07
N VAL A 1143 5.84 -1.36 -38.32
CA VAL A 1143 6.46 -0.10 -38.76
C VAL A 1143 6.90 -0.24 -40.21
N THR A 1144 6.34 0.56 -41.11
CA THR A 1144 6.84 0.66 -42.50
C THR A 1144 8.17 1.41 -42.53
N THR A 1145 9.28 0.68 -42.58
CA THR A 1145 10.59 1.26 -42.91
C THR A 1145 10.81 1.14 -44.42
N GLY A 1146 11.61 2.01 -45.03
CA GLY A 1146 11.89 1.98 -46.48
C GLY A 1146 12.50 0.67 -47.00
N THR A 1147 12.81 -0.29 -46.12
CA THR A 1147 13.38 -1.61 -46.40
C THR A 1147 12.46 -2.79 -46.02
N GLY A 1148 11.25 -2.54 -45.50
CA GLY A 1148 10.29 -3.59 -45.09
C GLY A 1148 9.48 -3.22 -43.83
N ALA A 1149 8.42 -3.98 -43.55
CA ALA A 1149 7.63 -3.83 -42.32
C ALA A 1149 8.33 -4.56 -41.15
N VAL A 1150 8.62 -3.85 -40.05
CA VAL A 1150 9.27 -4.42 -38.85
C VAL A 1150 8.40 -4.12 -37.62
N GLY A 1151 8.09 -5.14 -36.82
CA GLY A 1151 7.42 -4.98 -35.52
C GLY A 1151 8.41 -4.64 -34.40
N GLY A 1152 7.96 -4.08 -33.28
CA GLY A 1152 8.84 -3.74 -32.17
C GLY A 1152 8.17 -2.90 -31.08
N VAL A 1153 8.95 -2.34 -30.17
CA VAL A 1153 8.46 -1.51 -29.06
C VAL A 1153 9.00 -0.10 -29.16
N LEU A 1154 8.15 0.88 -28.86
CA LEU A 1154 8.56 2.27 -28.69
C LEU A 1154 8.57 2.63 -27.19
N PRO A 1155 9.75 2.82 -26.59
CA PRO A 1155 9.89 3.29 -25.22
C PRO A 1155 9.72 4.82 -25.15
N LEU A 1156 8.95 5.29 -24.19
CA LEU A 1156 8.69 6.70 -23.92
C LEU A 1156 9.04 6.96 -22.45
N TRP A 1157 10.23 7.50 -22.20
CA TRP A 1157 10.74 7.66 -20.84
C TRP A 1157 10.07 8.82 -20.13
N GLY A 1158 9.62 8.60 -18.90
CA GLY A 1158 9.03 9.61 -18.03
C GLY A 1158 10.01 10.73 -17.69
N MET A 1159 9.48 11.91 -17.38
CA MET A 1159 10.25 13.07 -16.89
C MET A 1159 9.41 13.83 -15.85
N ASP A 1160 9.92 14.93 -15.30
CA ASP A 1160 9.17 15.79 -14.38
C ASP A 1160 7.86 16.31 -15.00
N GLY A 1161 6.71 15.82 -14.51
CA GLY A 1161 5.37 16.11 -15.05
C GLY A 1161 4.95 15.12 -16.15
N PRO A 1162 3.92 15.41 -16.96
CA PRO A 1162 3.36 14.49 -17.97
C PRO A 1162 4.21 14.38 -19.25
N TRP A 1163 5.52 14.55 -19.16
CA TRP A 1163 6.39 14.71 -20.33
C TRP A 1163 7.14 13.41 -20.59
N PHE A 1164 7.09 12.96 -21.85
CA PHE A 1164 7.82 11.77 -22.28
C PHE A 1164 8.93 12.09 -23.27
N ASN A 1165 10.10 11.51 -23.04
CA ASN A 1165 11.20 11.52 -23.97
C ASN A 1165 11.17 10.23 -24.82
N PRO A 1166 10.86 10.30 -26.13
CA PRO A 1166 10.80 9.11 -26.96
C PRO A 1166 12.21 8.56 -27.16
N ARG A 1167 12.39 7.26 -26.91
CA ARG A 1167 13.67 6.57 -27.13
C ARG A 1167 13.71 5.92 -28.51
N VAL A 1168 14.88 5.34 -28.80
CA VAL A 1168 15.09 4.57 -30.03
C VAL A 1168 14.06 3.44 -30.09
N PHE A 1169 13.30 3.39 -31.19
CA PHE A 1169 12.41 2.27 -31.48
C PHE A 1169 13.19 0.96 -31.48
N GLN A 1170 12.72 -0.03 -30.74
CA GLN A 1170 13.38 -1.33 -30.58
C GLN A 1170 12.78 -2.35 -31.55
N PRO A 1171 13.41 -2.61 -32.72
CA PRO A 1171 12.89 -3.55 -33.70
C PRO A 1171 13.02 -4.99 -33.20
N MET A 1172 11.97 -5.79 -33.36
CA MET A 1172 11.92 -7.22 -33.01
C MET A 1172 11.61 -8.13 -34.21
N GLY A 1173 11.62 -7.58 -35.42
CA GLY A 1173 11.32 -8.32 -36.65
C GLY A 1173 9.82 -8.44 -36.88
N ALA A 1174 9.16 -9.34 -36.15
CA ALA A 1174 7.76 -9.68 -36.26
C ALA A 1174 6.90 -8.95 -35.21
N GLY A 1175 5.65 -8.61 -35.54
CA GLY A 1175 4.78 -7.69 -34.79
C GLY A 1175 4.74 -7.92 -33.27
N ALA A 1176 5.15 -6.91 -32.49
CA ALA A 1176 5.11 -6.96 -31.04
C ALA A 1176 3.67 -6.82 -30.55
N ARG A 1177 3.28 -7.61 -29.54
CA ARG A 1177 1.96 -7.50 -28.89
C ARG A 1177 2.08 -7.35 -27.39
N GLY A 1178 2.34 -8.45 -26.68
CA GLY A 1178 2.38 -8.53 -25.24
C GLY A 1178 3.59 -7.81 -24.66
N LEU A 1179 3.35 -7.06 -23.59
CA LEU A 1179 4.35 -6.34 -22.82
C LEU A 1179 4.22 -6.71 -21.34
N ALA A 1180 5.34 -7.02 -20.69
CA ALA A 1180 5.41 -7.14 -19.23
C ALA A 1180 6.74 -6.58 -18.73
N ALA A 1181 6.79 -6.19 -17.45
CA ALA A 1181 8.04 -5.81 -16.80
C ALA A 1181 8.16 -6.52 -15.44
N ARG A 1182 9.34 -7.09 -15.17
CA ARG A 1182 9.74 -7.68 -13.89
C ARG A 1182 11.26 -7.79 -13.86
N ASP A 1183 11.84 -7.87 -12.67
CA ASP A 1183 13.25 -8.24 -12.49
C ASP A 1183 13.42 -9.75 -12.76
N ILE A 1184 14.02 -10.10 -13.90
CA ILE A 1184 14.10 -11.50 -14.36
C ILE A 1184 15.48 -12.08 -14.08
N ASP A 1185 16.52 -11.25 -14.06
CA ASP A 1185 17.89 -11.67 -13.78
C ASP A 1185 18.30 -11.50 -12.30
N GLY A 1186 17.44 -10.89 -11.48
CA GLY A 1186 17.62 -10.73 -10.04
C GLY A 1186 18.59 -9.61 -9.67
N ASP A 1187 18.83 -8.65 -10.58
CA ASP A 1187 19.76 -7.54 -10.36
C ASP A 1187 19.15 -6.36 -9.58
N GLY A 1188 17.86 -6.43 -9.27
CA GLY A 1188 17.08 -5.41 -8.57
C GLY A 1188 16.48 -4.35 -9.48
N ARG A 1189 16.57 -4.49 -10.80
CA ARG A 1189 16.01 -3.59 -11.81
C ARG A 1189 14.97 -4.32 -12.65
N GLN A 1190 14.12 -3.55 -13.30
CA GLN A 1190 13.00 -4.10 -14.06
C GLN A 1190 13.43 -4.36 -15.50
N ASP A 1191 13.18 -5.56 -16.01
CA ASP A 1191 13.43 -5.93 -17.40
C ASP A 1191 12.14 -5.86 -18.20
N LEU A 1192 12.25 -5.49 -19.48
CA LEU A 1192 11.10 -5.46 -20.37
C LEU A 1192 10.99 -6.77 -21.15
N LEU A 1193 9.86 -7.45 -21.00
CA LEU A 1193 9.46 -8.61 -21.78
C LEU A 1193 8.53 -8.21 -22.91
N VAL A 1194 8.77 -8.77 -24.09
CA VAL A 1194 7.95 -8.48 -25.26
C VAL A 1194 7.71 -9.74 -26.07
N THR A 1195 6.44 -10.04 -26.37
CA THR A 1195 6.06 -11.16 -27.23
C THR A 1195 5.84 -10.73 -28.69
N SER A 1196 6.06 -11.65 -29.63
CA SER A 1196 5.93 -11.42 -31.06
C SER A 1196 4.93 -12.38 -31.74
N GLN A 1197 3.94 -11.82 -32.45
CA GLN A 1197 2.86 -12.57 -33.10
C GLN A 1197 3.31 -13.41 -34.31
N SER A 1198 4.40 -13.02 -34.98
CA SER A 1198 4.84 -13.64 -36.25
C SER A 1198 6.23 -14.25 -36.20
N GLY A 1199 6.93 -14.13 -35.07
CA GLY A 1199 8.27 -14.67 -34.85
C GLY A 1199 8.32 -15.80 -33.82
N ASP A 1200 7.17 -16.15 -33.21
CA ASP A 1200 7.08 -17.12 -32.11
C ASP A 1200 8.20 -16.89 -31.08
N ALA A 1201 8.39 -15.62 -30.72
CA ALA A 1201 9.52 -15.17 -29.94
C ALA A 1201 9.08 -14.35 -28.73
N LEU A 1202 9.70 -14.65 -27.59
CA LEU A 1202 9.69 -13.83 -26.39
C LEU A 1202 11.05 -13.16 -26.29
N CYS A 1203 11.10 -11.84 -26.23
CA CYS A 1203 12.33 -11.09 -26.08
C CYS A 1203 12.37 -10.42 -24.71
N ALA A 1204 13.46 -10.65 -23.97
CA ALA A 1204 13.82 -9.89 -22.80
C ALA A 1204 14.80 -8.78 -23.19
N PHE A 1205 14.54 -7.58 -22.70
CA PHE A 1205 15.44 -6.44 -22.81
C PHE A 1205 15.85 -6.04 -21.39
N THR A 1206 17.12 -6.28 -21.06
CA THR A 1206 17.65 -6.00 -19.74
C THR A 1206 17.96 -4.52 -19.55
N SER A 1207 17.83 -4.04 -18.31
CA SER A 1207 17.99 -2.63 -17.97
C SER A 1207 19.42 -2.26 -17.54
N GLU A 1208 20.38 -2.36 -18.47
CA GLU A 1208 21.75 -1.88 -18.20
C GLU A 1208 21.83 -0.34 -18.19
N GLU A 1209 22.69 0.22 -17.30
CA GLU A 1209 22.76 1.66 -16.99
C GLU A 1209 22.62 2.58 -18.23
N PHE A 1210 21.56 3.41 -18.20
CA PHE A 1210 21.19 4.45 -19.17
C PHE A 1210 20.54 4.02 -20.49
N GLY A 1211 19.21 4.09 -20.53
CA GLY A 1211 18.51 4.77 -21.63
C GLY A 1211 18.09 3.92 -22.82
N ASP A 1212 18.94 3.01 -23.25
CA ASP A 1212 18.82 2.36 -24.56
C ASP A 1212 19.09 0.88 -24.38
N PHE A 1213 18.03 0.06 -24.30
CA PHE A 1213 18.09 -1.40 -24.30
C PHE A 1213 19.22 -1.94 -25.21
N GLN A 1214 20.36 -2.31 -24.62
CA GLN A 1214 21.57 -2.67 -25.39
C GLN A 1214 21.62 -4.17 -25.68
N GLU A 1215 21.21 -5.00 -24.73
CA GLU A 1215 21.22 -6.46 -24.86
C GLU A 1215 19.79 -7.00 -24.95
N ARG A 1216 19.52 -7.71 -26.05
CA ARG A 1216 18.24 -8.34 -26.34
C ARG A 1216 18.45 -9.83 -26.40
N ALA A 1217 17.86 -10.56 -25.46
CA ALA A 1217 17.78 -12.01 -25.49
C ALA A 1217 16.38 -12.41 -25.99
N CYS A 1218 16.29 -12.93 -27.22
CA CYS A 1218 15.04 -13.48 -27.74
C CYS A 1218 15.08 -15.00 -27.70
N PHE A 1219 14.06 -15.59 -27.09
CA PHE A 1219 13.75 -17.01 -27.13
C PHE A 1219 12.93 -17.29 -28.38
N GLU A 1220 13.44 -18.09 -29.31
CA GLU A 1220 12.69 -18.56 -30.49
C GLU A 1220 11.96 -19.87 -30.15
N ALA A 1221 10.77 -20.07 -30.73
CA ALA A 1221 9.89 -21.26 -30.64
C ALA A 1221 8.82 -21.27 -29.54
N LEU A 1222 8.02 -20.20 -29.43
CA LEU A 1222 6.77 -20.16 -28.66
C LEU A 1222 5.59 -19.91 -29.60
N PRO A 1223 4.85 -20.94 -30.05
CA PRO A 1223 3.77 -20.77 -31.00
C PRO A 1223 2.69 -19.84 -30.43
N GLN A 1224 2.49 -18.69 -31.07
CA GLN A 1224 1.40 -17.74 -30.80
C GLN A 1224 1.39 -17.12 -29.38
N ALA A 1225 2.57 -16.77 -28.86
CA ALA A 1225 2.70 -15.96 -27.66
C ALA A 1225 2.15 -14.53 -27.89
N ASN A 1226 0.96 -14.23 -27.37
CA ASN A 1226 0.39 -12.88 -27.38
C ASN A 1226 0.52 -12.19 -26.01
N ILE A 1227 0.52 -12.95 -24.92
CA ILE A 1227 0.56 -12.47 -23.54
C ILE A 1227 1.73 -13.15 -22.81
N VAL A 1228 2.41 -12.40 -21.95
CA VAL A 1228 3.47 -12.89 -21.05
C VAL A 1228 3.23 -12.35 -19.64
N LEU A 1229 3.35 -13.22 -18.63
CA LEU A 1229 3.29 -12.86 -17.21
C LEU A 1229 4.51 -13.42 -16.47
N PRO A 1230 5.25 -12.58 -15.74
CA PRO A 1230 6.36 -13.04 -14.92
C PRO A 1230 5.91 -13.29 -13.46
N LEU A 1231 6.21 -14.46 -12.89
CA LEU A 1231 5.79 -14.90 -11.54
C LEU A 1231 6.84 -15.84 -10.90
N ASP A 1232 6.95 -15.91 -9.57
CA ASP A 1232 7.82 -16.87 -8.85
C ASP A 1232 6.94 -17.98 -8.23
N LEU A 1233 6.80 -19.10 -8.96
CA LEU A 1233 5.90 -20.20 -8.60
C LEU A 1233 6.46 -21.11 -7.52
N GLU A 1234 7.78 -21.23 -7.46
CA GLU A 1234 8.47 -22.14 -6.56
C GLU A 1234 8.92 -21.44 -5.26
N HIS A 1235 8.74 -20.13 -5.18
CA HIS A 1235 9.13 -19.25 -4.08
C HIS A 1235 10.62 -19.36 -3.74
N ASP A 1236 11.44 -19.53 -4.78
CA ASP A 1236 12.88 -19.67 -4.65
C ASP A 1236 13.66 -18.44 -5.11
N GLY A 1237 12.95 -17.36 -5.45
CA GLY A 1237 13.50 -16.08 -5.87
C GLY A 1237 13.88 -16.02 -7.35
N ILE A 1238 13.47 -17.02 -8.15
CA ILE A 1238 13.66 -17.05 -9.60
C ILE A 1238 12.32 -16.81 -10.27
N THR A 1239 12.23 -15.78 -11.12
CA THR A 1239 11.01 -15.46 -11.86
C THR A 1239 10.79 -16.44 -13.03
N GLU A 1240 9.74 -17.27 -12.99
CA GLU A 1240 9.21 -17.97 -14.15
C GLU A 1240 8.35 -17.07 -15.05
N LEU A 1241 8.21 -17.44 -16.32
CA LEU A 1241 7.45 -16.72 -17.33
C LEU A 1241 6.31 -17.59 -17.86
N LEU A 1242 5.07 -17.19 -17.60
CA LEU A 1242 3.89 -17.78 -18.18
C LEU A 1242 3.57 -17.09 -19.51
N VAL A 1243 3.55 -17.84 -20.61
CA VAL A 1243 3.36 -17.30 -21.96
C VAL A 1243 2.18 -17.97 -22.66
N GLY A 1244 1.27 -17.19 -23.27
CA GLY A 1244 0.03 -17.70 -23.88
C GLY A 1244 -0.72 -16.67 -24.73
N GLY A 1245 -2.02 -16.89 -25.00
CA GLY A 1245 -2.92 -15.86 -25.55
C GLY A 1245 -3.42 -16.02 -27.00
N ALA A 1246 -3.25 -17.17 -27.65
CA ALA A 1246 -4.01 -17.51 -28.87
C ALA A 1246 -4.49 -18.97 -28.95
N SER A 1247 -4.08 -19.77 -27.96
CA SER A 1247 -4.51 -21.15 -27.75
C SER A 1247 -4.96 -21.27 -26.28
N PRO A 1248 -5.83 -22.22 -25.93
CA PRO A 1248 -6.34 -22.41 -24.57
C PRO A 1248 -5.28 -22.95 -23.57
N HIS A 1249 -4.01 -22.91 -23.95
CA HIS A 1249 -2.89 -23.39 -23.17
C HIS A 1249 -1.85 -22.27 -23.03
N ALA A 1250 -1.35 -22.10 -21.82
CA ALA A 1250 -0.18 -21.31 -21.52
C ALA A 1250 1.01 -22.23 -21.24
N THR A 1251 2.20 -21.78 -21.63
CA THR A 1251 3.45 -22.48 -21.40
C THR A 1251 4.18 -21.79 -20.25
N LEU A 1252 4.57 -22.57 -19.24
CA LEU A 1252 5.47 -22.08 -18.22
C LEU A 1252 6.92 -22.23 -18.68
N LEU A 1253 7.65 -21.14 -18.66
CA LEU A 1253 9.06 -21.08 -19.02
C LEU A 1253 9.86 -20.70 -17.79
N ARG A 1254 10.87 -21.49 -17.47
CA ARG A 1254 11.83 -21.14 -16.43
C ARG A 1254 13.09 -20.59 -17.09
N PRO A 1255 13.46 -19.32 -16.86
CA PRO A 1255 14.73 -18.77 -17.31
C PRO A 1255 15.90 -19.60 -16.74
N ARG A 1256 16.99 -19.72 -17.51
CA ARG A 1256 18.19 -20.48 -17.11
C ARG A 1256 19.33 -19.58 -16.70
#